data_AF-X6EJD4-F1
#
_entry.id   AF-X6EJD4-F1
#
_cell.length_a   1.000
_cell.length_b   1.000
_cell.length_c   1.000
_cell.angle_alpha   90.00
_cell.angle_beta   90.00
_cell.angle_gamma   90.00
#
_symmetry.space_group_name_H-M   'P 1'
#
loop_
_entity.id
_entity.type
_entity.pdbx_description
1 polymer ?
#
loop_
_entity_poly.entity_id
_entity_poly.type
_entity_poly.pdbx_seq_one_letter_code
_entity_poly.pdbx_strand_id
1 'polypeptide(L)'
;MTDRRTEPTIQMTSRKRLCLNMIVKNEMANLQRCLGAVADHIDCWVIGDTGSTDGTQDFIKSFFAARNLPGELHEFPFLNFEQARNAALDHAYASALAYDYLLFDDADMELVVEDVGFREQLVSPGYRLLQRSESGLTYWNTRLVRRDAGARYHGVTHEYLDVPDGVLELRSAWYKDHASGSNRVDKFERDAKLLLEALDREPENQRYWFYLAQSYRDAGRTAEAAVAYAKRAAMGGWDEEAWNARLQGARCLRKLGDEPGFVEQALAAFNQRPQRAEPLYDLARFYRDKGMNDASLLFSEAGLAIKRPEQDILFLEDYVYTTGLLEEFAIAANYSRDPVRKDRGFAACNWLALNRTIGDGPRELAWSNLFFYVQPAKTMMPTFSARPVSFEAPDGYRLLNPSVTRLGKQIVLAQRAVNYTMTENGLQYQTKDGDAIRTRNFLLRLSNELDLESATEILPPVDMPEPVYKGVIGFEDLRLVACNGELWGSACVREFTPEAWCEQVIARIDETGPCRLADWRVLHPAGPRAHEKNWMPQVKPAAAQAGAETLQFVYLCDPTRIVDERGATLSETAPVIAAQRFRGGTQLIALAGGWLALIHEVQWRPAEKRRYYLHRFVWFDQANTLQKVSRPFFFDKKGVEFAAGLAWHPDKERLLISYSVTDSESWIATVDEAEVRSLLEDADDLPSGVIEAASGLTLASGHNNPETKAEIKPDRIGGRAIAVERRGPEGKDLGAGSMKSTEEIFHELAPFLRDVDSPLQRREGSRQFDARISPFLGSDDTALPQINCFYQVMSDKAEHRTLIAATTSMRAAGHPVRVWSYAPEKLAFLVPHGVEVRNADDVMPRALFERIVAGSEIRYFSDIFRYALLYEHGGLWMDSDVVVLRPFPFRGEHFFNLQWRGSHKGHFVCGNVIYARPYSRHLRALYELSIDRFHAAQGKEFGDIGPRLLSDYIASDAGAELREWVFSPMFFNTIDWNEIDRFEKPIGELADYLNDDRVFGIHLWTARNEARPGGDGTPLISLLVNPLDSLPSFTSLADHFNTDKNRHTGNRHCYARIYDRLLSPRRLSMRRLMEIGLCRGLAEGNQTETPSVSLWQSYFPFCQVIGVDLTDFSQLNNERFKSFVGDQSKLDDLRGVAAKLEPGSLDVIIDDGSHASVDEQLTLREFFPLLAEGGWYFLEDLDWQPPGEDAGKITLTKTLLREIKEHGTAHSIDPLGVSALAGQFAEILFFDSHYELNRAKLMGGLVAIRKGASGMSARGGLASSARVSGAQ
;
A
#
# COMPACT_ATOMS: atom_id res chain seq x y z
N MET A 1 3.37 -20.80 -91.67
CA MET A 1 4.84 -20.62 -91.63
C MET A 1 5.19 -20.11 -90.24
N THR A 2 5.76 -20.99 -89.42
CA THR A 2 6.08 -20.76 -88.00
C THR A 2 7.57 -21.06 -87.85
N ASP A 3 8.38 -20.04 -87.64
CA ASP A 3 9.81 -20.19 -87.41
C ASP A 3 10.11 -20.12 -85.91
N ARG A 4 10.80 -21.16 -85.44
CA ARG A 4 11.12 -21.43 -84.04
C ARG A 4 12.44 -20.75 -83.71
N ARG A 5 12.43 -19.88 -82.70
CA ARG A 5 13.65 -19.51 -81.95
C ARG A 5 13.50 -19.98 -80.52
N THR A 6 14.55 -20.68 -80.09
CA THR A 6 14.75 -21.44 -78.86
C THR A 6 14.65 -20.60 -77.59
N GLU A 7 13.77 -21.00 -76.68
CA GLU A 7 13.71 -20.57 -75.28
C GLU A 7 14.87 -21.18 -74.47
N PRO A 8 15.47 -20.44 -73.52
CA PRO A 8 16.32 -21.01 -72.49
C PRO A 8 15.44 -21.62 -71.38
N THR A 9 15.69 -22.90 -71.08
CA THR A 9 15.05 -23.71 -70.05
C THR A 9 15.12 -23.05 -68.67
N ILE A 10 13.95 -22.71 -68.10
CA ILE A 10 13.79 -22.32 -66.71
C ILE A 10 13.99 -23.58 -65.84
N GLN A 11 15.05 -23.59 -65.04
CA GLN A 11 15.22 -24.58 -63.97
C GLN A 11 14.10 -24.38 -62.94
N MET A 12 13.14 -25.29 -62.91
CA MET A 12 12.19 -25.45 -61.80
C MET A 12 12.99 -25.76 -60.52
N THR A 13 13.15 -24.78 -59.62
CA THR A 13 13.75 -25.00 -58.30
C THR A 13 12.83 -25.90 -57.48
N SER A 14 13.29 -27.10 -57.11
CA SER A 14 12.46 -28.04 -56.34
C SER A 14 12.12 -27.47 -54.95
N ARG A 15 10.83 -27.53 -54.56
CA ARG A 15 10.35 -27.22 -53.20
C ARG A 15 11.21 -27.91 -52.15
N LYS A 16 11.76 -27.14 -51.21
CA LYS A 16 12.54 -27.68 -50.08
C LYS A 16 11.63 -28.44 -49.12
N ARG A 17 12.09 -29.61 -48.68
CA ARG A 17 11.38 -30.49 -47.75
C ARG A 17 11.70 -30.11 -46.30
N LEU A 18 10.68 -30.00 -45.46
CA LEU A 18 10.81 -29.62 -44.05
C LEU A 18 10.56 -30.83 -43.14
N CYS A 19 11.40 -30.96 -42.12
CA CYS A 19 11.19 -31.89 -41.02
C CYS A 19 10.85 -31.11 -39.75
N LEU A 20 9.70 -31.41 -39.12
CA LEU A 20 9.42 -30.91 -37.77
C LEU A 20 10.42 -31.53 -36.78
N ASN A 21 11.09 -30.70 -35.99
CA ASN A 21 11.91 -31.13 -34.87
C ASN A 21 11.53 -30.36 -33.61
N MET A 22 11.12 -31.08 -32.58
CA MET A 22 10.74 -30.49 -31.30
C MET A 22 10.98 -31.49 -30.16
N ILE A 23 11.06 -30.96 -28.95
CA ILE A 23 10.98 -31.75 -27.72
C ILE A 23 9.61 -31.58 -27.09
N VAL A 24 9.15 -32.60 -26.36
CA VAL A 24 7.81 -32.61 -25.78
C VAL A 24 7.79 -33.35 -24.43
N LYS A 25 6.95 -32.86 -23.50
CA LYS A 25 6.63 -33.52 -22.23
C LYS A 25 5.28 -33.09 -21.70
N ASN A 26 4.32 -34.00 -21.61
CA ASN A 26 2.99 -33.74 -21.02
C ASN A 26 2.28 -32.52 -21.63
N GLU A 27 2.09 -32.51 -22.96
CA GLU A 27 1.53 -31.37 -23.70
C GLU A 27 0.21 -31.71 -24.41
N MET A 28 -0.52 -32.73 -23.94
CA MET A 28 -1.78 -33.17 -24.57
C MET A 28 -2.78 -32.04 -24.78
N ALA A 29 -2.83 -31.06 -23.87
CA ALA A 29 -3.74 -29.91 -23.97
C ALA A 29 -3.43 -28.96 -25.14
N ASN A 30 -2.18 -28.94 -25.63
CA ASN A 30 -1.71 -27.98 -26.64
C ASN A 30 -1.41 -28.64 -28.01
N LEU A 31 -1.01 -29.92 -28.03
CA LEU A 31 -0.49 -30.59 -29.23
C LEU A 31 -1.45 -30.63 -30.42
N GLN A 32 -2.77 -30.76 -30.20
CA GLN A 32 -3.74 -30.74 -31.30
C GLN A 32 -3.68 -29.44 -32.11
N ARG A 33 -3.50 -28.29 -31.44
CA ARG A 33 -3.39 -26.97 -32.08
C ARG A 33 -2.04 -26.80 -32.76
N CYS A 34 -0.95 -27.06 -32.02
CA CYS A 34 0.41 -26.95 -32.53
C CYS A 34 0.65 -27.82 -33.77
N LEU A 35 0.42 -29.14 -33.65
CA LEU A 35 0.65 -30.06 -34.77
C LEU A 35 -0.33 -29.81 -35.92
N GLY A 36 -1.55 -29.34 -35.61
CA GLY A 36 -2.54 -28.90 -36.60
C GLY A 36 -2.01 -27.80 -37.52
N ALA A 37 -1.38 -26.78 -36.95
CA ALA A 37 -0.83 -25.66 -37.70
C ALA A 37 0.43 -26.00 -38.51
N VAL A 38 1.18 -27.02 -38.10
CA VAL A 38 2.44 -27.41 -38.76
C VAL A 38 2.27 -28.51 -39.81
N ALA A 39 1.26 -29.38 -39.67
CA ALA A 39 1.13 -30.60 -40.46
C ALA A 39 1.14 -30.38 -41.98
N ASP A 40 0.44 -29.34 -42.46
CA ASP A 40 0.38 -29.01 -43.90
C ASP A 40 1.69 -28.39 -44.41
N HIS A 41 2.58 -28.05 -43.48
CA HIS A 41 3.83 -27.35 -43.72
C HIS A 41 5.08 -28.21 -43.60
N ILE A 42 4.95 -29.52 -43.35
CA ILE A 42 6.09 -30.44 -43.23
C ILE A 42 5.97 -31.65 -44.16
N ASP A 43 7.10 -32.32 -44.39
CA ASP A 43 7.19 -33.53 -45.22
C ASP A 43 7.49 -34.77 -44.36
N CYS A 44 8.08 -34.56 -43.17
CA CYS A 44 8.32 -35.58 -42.17
C CYS A 44 8.49 -34.95 -40.78
N TRP A 45 8.64 -35.77 -39.75
CA TRP A 45 8.83 -35.30 -38.37
C TRP A 45 9.80 -36.19 -37.59
N VAL A 46 10.61 -35.59 -36.73
CA VAL A 46 11.47 -36.28 -35.76
C VAL A 46 11.32 -35.57 -34.43
N ILE A 47 10.62 -36.20 -33.49
CA ILE A 47 10.23 -35.60 -32.21
C ILE A 47 10.88 -36.36 -31.06
N GLY A 48 11.41 -35.63 -30.08
CA GLY A 48 11.95 -36.18 -28.84
C GLY A 48 10.97 -36.05 -27.67
N ASP A 49 10.49 -37.17 -27.15
CA ASP A 49 9.72 -37.20 -25.90
C ASP A 49 10.66 -37.31 -24.70
N THR A 50 10.45 -36.45 -23.70
CA THR A 50 11.33 -36.36 -22.53
C THR A 50 10.73 -36.95 -21.25
N GLY A 51 9.83 -37.93 -21.42
CA GLY A 51 9.17 -38.68 -20.35
C GLY A 51 7.75 -38.21 -20.10
N SER A 52 6.90 -38.18 -21.14
CA SER A 52 5.47 -37.91 -21.02
C SER A 52 4.72 -39.08 -20.38
N THR A 53 3.71 -38.76 -19.58
CA THR A 53 2.86 -39.73 -18.86
C THR A 53 1.37 -39.50 -19.08
N ASP A 54 0.99 -38.49 -19.87
CA ASP A 54 -0.40 -38.05 -20.09
C ASP A 54 -1.04 -38.58 -21.38
N GLY A 55 -0.34 -39.46 -22.12
CA GLY A 55 -0.77 -39.97 -23.43
C GLY A 55 -0.23 -39.21 -24.64
N THR A 56 0.62 -38.19 -24.43
CA THR A 56 1.27 -37.39 -25.49
C THR A 56 1.90 -38.23 -26.61
N GLN A 57 2.66 -39.27 -26.26
CA GLN A 57 3.37 -40.10 -27.24
C GLN A 57 2.41 -40.81 -28.22
N ASP A 58 1.32 -41.37 -27.71
CA ASP A 58 0.33 -42.09 -28.52
C ASP A 58 -0.48 -41.15 -29.40
N PHE A 59 -0.77 -39.95 -28.90
CA PHE A 59 -1.41 -38.90 -29.66
C PHE A 59 -0.56 -38.46 -30.85
N ILE A 60 0.73 -38.16 -30.65
CA ILE A 60 1.66 -37.75 -31.73
C ILE A 60 1.69 -38.80 -32.84
N LYS A 61 1.88 -40.08 -32.47
CA LYS A 61 1.92 -41.20 -33.43
C LYS A 61 0.62 -41.29 -34.22
N SER A 62 -0.52 -41.24 -33.53
CA SER A 62 -1.85 -41.35 -34.14
C SER A 62 -2.16 -40.16 -35.05
N PHE A 63 -1.80 -38.95 -34.63
CA PHE A 63 -2.04 -37.69 -35.35
C PHE A 63 -1.35 -37.67 -36.72
N PHE A 64 -0.07 -38.07 -36.77
CA PHE A 64 0.71 -38.11 -38.01
C PHE A 64 0.42 -39.35 -38.86
N ALA A 65 0.14 -40.50 -38.24
CA ALA A 65 -0.30 -41.70 -38.97
C ALA A 65 -1.59 -41.43 -39.76
N ALA A 66 -2.56 -40.72 -39.16
CA ALA A 66 -3.80 -40.32 -39.83
C ALA A 66 -3.58 -39.41 -41.05
N ARG A 67 -2.40 -38.76 -41.16
CA ARG A 67 -2.02 -37.83 -42.24
C ARG A 67 -1.01 -38.42 -43.23
N ASN A 68 -0.65 -39.69 -43.07
CA ASN A 68 0.39 -40.36 -43.86
C ASN A 68 1.75 -39.62 -43.86
N LEU A 69 2.08 -38.92 -42.76
CA LEU A 69 3.35 -38.22 -42.62
C LEU A 69 4.39 -39.14 -41.96
N PRO A 70 5.49 -39.49 -42.65
CA PRO A 70 6.52 -40.35 -42.09
C PRO A 70 7.27 -39.61 -40.98
N GLY A 71 7.60 -40.32 -39.90
CA GLY A 71 8.39 -39.74 -38.84
C GLY A 71 8.80 -40.70 -37.75
N GLU A 72 9.60 -40.16 -36.83
CA GLU A 72 10.24 -40.90 -35.76
C GLU A 72 9.96 -40.22 -34.42
N LEU A 73 9.54 -41.01 -33.43
CA LEU A 73 9.44 -40.58 -32.04
C LEU A 73 10.53 -41.26 -31.23
N HIS A 74 11.39 -40.46 -30.60
CA HIS A 74 12.50 -40.93 -29.76
C HIS A 74 12.24 -40.55 -28.30
N GLU A 75 12.61 -41.42 -27.37
CA GLU A 75 12.44 -41.17 -25.93
C GLU A 75 13.80 -41.10 -25.24
N PHE A 76 14.00 -40.07 -24.43
CA PHE A 76 15.22 -39.88 -23.66
C PHE A 76 14.97 -39.03 -22.40
N PRO A 77 15.74 -39.21 -21.31
CA PRO A 77 15.53 -38.44 -20.09
C PRO A 77 15.80 -36.94 -20.31
N PHE A 78 15.00 -36.09 -19.66
CA PHE A 78 15.28 -34.66 -19.56
C PHE A 78 16.35 -34.40 -18.50
N LEU A 79 17.51 -33.86 -18.90
CA LEU A 79 18.48 -33.29 -17.97
C LEU A 79 18.39 -31.76 -17.95
N ASN A 80 18.46 -31.13 -19.12
CA ASN A 80 18.31 -29.69 -19.31
C ASN A 80 17.87 -29.40 -20.76
N PHE A 81 17.53 -28.14 -21.08
CA PHE A 81 16.99 -27.79 -22.39
C PHE A 81 18.01 -27.96 -23.53
N GLU A 82 19.26 -27.55 -23.32
CA GLU A 82 20.35 -27.76 -24.28
C GLU A 82 20.51 -29.24 -24.65
N GLN A 83 20.61 -30.12 -23.64
CA GLN A 83 20.78 -31.55 -23.83
C GLN A 83 19.58 -32.17 -24.54
N ALA A 84 18.35 -31.84 -24.12
CA ALA A 84 17.15 -32.41 -24.71
C ALA A 84 16.98 -31.97 -26.18
N ARG A 85 17.18 -30.69 -26.47
CA ARG A 85 17.11 -30.14 -27.84
C ARG A 85 18.19 -30.74 -28.73
N ASN A 86 19.44 -30.82 -28.25
CA ASN A 86 20.54 -31.40 -29.03
C ASN A 86 20.35 -32.92 -29.25
N ALA A 87 19.79 -33.67 -28.29
CA ALA A 87 19.43 -35.07 -28.49
C ALA A 87 18.38 -35.23 -29.59
N ALA A 88 17.30 -34.43 -29.58
CA ALA A 88 16.30 -34.43 -30.65
C ALA A 88 16.92 -34.05 -32.02
N LEU A 89 17.88 -33.12 -32.02
CA LEU A 89 18.56 -32.68 -33.22
C LEU A 89 19.50 -33.76 -33.78
N ASP A 90 20.22 -34.49 -32.92
CA ASP A 90 21.08 -35.61 -33.31
C ASP A 90 20.27 -36.76 -33.93
N HIS A 91 19.10 -37.06 -33.36
CA HIS A 91 18.16 -38.00 -33.96
C HIS A 91 17.69 -37.54 -35.34
N ALA A 92 17.38 -36.25 -35.49
CA ALA A 92 17.02 -35.71 -36.79
C ALA A 92 18.18 -35.89 -37.78
N TYR A 93 19.40 -35.49 -37.42
CA TYR A 93 20.58 -35.65 -38.27
C TYR A 93 20.85 -37.10 -38.69
N ALA A 94 20.65 -38.06 -37.78
CA ALA A 94 20.82 -39.48 -38.03
C ALA A 94 19.67 -40.14 -38.83
N SER A 95 18.49 -39.51 -38.88
CA SER A 95 17.29 -40.07 -39.51
C SER A 95 17.50 -40.35 -41.01
N ALA A 96 17.01 -41.50 -41.48
CA ALA A 96 17.05 -41.86 -42.90
C ALA A 96 15.96 -41.13 -43.73
N LEU A 97 15.10 -40.33 -43.09
CA LEU A 97 14.03 -39.59 -43.76
C LEU A 97 14.59 -38.49 -44.68
N ALA A 98 13.85 -38.24 -45.75
CA ALA A 98 14.31 -37.39 -46.84
C ALA A 98 13.78 -35.96 -46.69
N TYR A 99 14.61 -35.07 -46.15
CA TYR A 99 14.29 -33.65 -45.94
C TYR A 99 15.53 -32.76 -46.03
N ASP A 100 15.33 -31.46 -46.26
CA ASP A 100 16.40 -30.49 -46.53
C ASP A 100 16.59 -29.50 -45.37
N TYR A 101 15.52 -29.15 -44.66
CA TYR A 101 15.53 -28.23 -43.52
C TYR A 101 14.78 -28.79 -42.33
N LEU A 102 15.18 -28.36 -41.14
CA LEU A 102 14.51 -28.57 -39.86
C LEU A 102 13.68 -27.34 -39.53
N LEU A 103 12.42 -27.56 -39.14
CA LEU A 103 11.52 -26.56 -38.59
C LEU A 103 11.36 -26.84 -37.09
N PHE A 104 11.72 -25.88 -36.25
CA PHE A 104 11.65 -26.00 -34.81
C PHE A 104 10.37 -25.40 -34.26
N ASP A 105 9.64 -26.18 -33.48
CA ASP A 105 8.39 -25.75 -32.86
C ASP A 105 8.36 -26.04 -31.35
N ASP A 106 7.50 -25.31 -30.64
CA ASP A 106 7.19 -25.52 -29.23
C ASP A 106 5.72 -25.88 -29.11
N ALA A 107 5.37 -26.77 -28.18
CA ALA A 107 4.02 -27.35 -28.13
C ALA A 107 2.91 -26.31 -27.88
N ASP A 108 3.22 -25.14 -27.31
CA ASP A 108 2.30 -24.03 -27.06
C ASP A 108 2.24 -22.98 -28.18
N MET A 109 2.94 -23.19 -29.29
CA MET A 109 2.97 -22.28 -30.44
C MET A 109 2.10 -22.76 -31.61
N GLU A 110 1.64 -21.80 -32.42
CA GLU A 110 0.90 -22.02 -33.66
C GLU A 110 1.64 -21.34 -34.83
N LEU A 111 2.06 -22.13 -35.84
CA LEU A 111 2.71 -21.59 -37.03
C LEU A 111 1.68 -20.92 -37.95
N VAL A 112 1.93 -19.66 -38.30
CA VAL A 112 1.13 -18.91 -39.27
C VAL A 112 2.00 -18.65 -40.51
N VAL A 113 1.57 -19.18 -41.65
CA VAL A 113 2.23 -18.99 -42.94
C VAL A 113 1.39 -18.04 -43.80
N GLU A 114 1.97 -16.89 -44.14
CA GLU A 114 1.33 -15.87 -44.98
C GLU A 114 1.58 -16.11 -46.47
N ASP A 115 2.76 -16.63 -46.82
CA ASP A 115 3.13 -17.01 -48.19
C ASP A 115 3.41 -18.51 -48.28
N VAL A 116 2.49 -19.25 -48.91
CA VAL A 116 2.59 -20.70 -49.11
C VAL A 116 3.78 -21.14 -49.97
N GLY A 117 4.38 -20.22 -50.75
CA GLY A 117 5.56 -20.44 -51.57
C GLY A 117 6.89 -20.26 -50.85
N PHE A 118 6.89 -19.92 -49.54
CA PHE A 118 8.11 -19.56 -48.81
C PHE A 118 9.23 -20.61 -48.88
N ARG A 119 8.89 -21.89 -49.04
CA ARG A 119 9.86 -23.00 -49.10
C ARG A 119 10.76 -22.95 -50.33
N GLU A 120 10.29 -22.36 -51.42
CA GLU A 120 11.07 -22.21 -52.66
C GLU A 120 12.16 -21.13 -52.51
N GLN A 121 11.99 -20.24 -51.53
CA GLN A 121 12.86 -19.11 -51.24
C GLN A 121 13.95 -19.47 -50.20
N LEU A 122 13.97 -20.71 -49.68
CA LEU A 122 14.92 -21.15 -48.66
C LEU A 122 16.29 -21.48 -49.26
N VAL A 123 17.24 -20.58 -49.08
CA VAL A 123 18.64 -20.65 -49.54
C VAL A 123 19.69 -20.53 -48.42
N SER A 124 19.32 -19.90 -47.30
CA SER A 124 20.21 -19.60 -46.16
C SER A 124 20.44 -20.82 -45.25
N PRO A 125 21.60 -20.94 -44.58
CA PRO A 125 21.84 -21.95 -43.54
C PRO A 125 20.79 -21.95 -42.43
N GLY A 126 20.22 -20.79 -42.09
CA GLY A 126 19.09 -20.70 -41.19
C GLY A 126 18.25 -19.43 -41.33
N TYR A 127 17.09 -19.44 -40.66
CA TYR A 127 16.09 -18.38 -40.68
C TYR A 127 15.53 -18.08 -39.29
N ARG A 128 15.39 -16.79 -38.99
CA ARG A 128 14.63 -16.26 -37.86
C ARG A 128 13.19 -15.99 -38.27
N LEU A 129 12.26 -16.47 -37.48
CA LEU A 129 10.82 -16.19 -37.62
C LEU A 129 10.39 -15.28 -36.48
N LEU A 130 9.41 -14.43 -36.76
CA LEU A 130 8.82 -13.54 -35.77
C LEU A 130 7.93 -14.35 -34.81
N GLN A 131 8.03 -14.12 -33.51
CA GLN A 131 7.16 -14.72 -32.49
C GLN A 131 6.32 -13.61 -31.87
N ARG A 132 5.00 -13.82 -31.75
CA ARG A 132 4.03 -12.85 -31.24
C ARG A 132 3.21 -13.48 -30.13
N SER A 133 3.28 -12.94 -28.91
CA SER A 133 2.44 -13.37 -27.80
C SER A 133 1.12 -12.58 -27.73
N GLU A 134 0.12 -13.14 -27.06
CA GLU A 134 -1.12 -12.40 -26.75
C GLU A 134 -0.90 -11.21 -25.81
N SER A 135 0.22 -11.18 -25.07
CA SER A 135 0.64 -10.03 -24.24
C SER A 135 1.27 -8.88 -25.03
N GLY A 136 1.40 -9.01 -26.35
CA GLY A 136 1.99 -7.99 -27.23
C GLY A 136 3.52 -8.08 -27.37
N LEU A 137 4.18 -9.04 -26.73
CA LEU A 137 5.62 -9.25 -26.91
C LEU A 137 5.90 -9.80 -28.31
N THR A 138 6.84 -9.17 -29.01
CA THR A 138 7.26 -9.57 -30.36
C THR A 138 8.78 -9.66 -30.44
N TYR A 139 9.33 -10.79 -30.90
CA TYR A 139 10.77 -10.96 -31.06
C TYR A 139 11.12 -11.96 -32.16
N TRP A 140 12.34 -11.85 -32.69
CA TRP A 140 12.88 -12.76 -33.69
C TRP A 140 13.58 -13.95 -33.03
N ASN A 141 13.25 -15.16 -33.48
CA ASN A 141 13.87 -16.39 -32.97
C ASN A 141 14.24 -17.33 -34.13
N THR A 142 15.41 -17.97 -34.06
CA THR A 142 15.86 -18.92 -35.09
C THR A 142 15.01 -20.19 -35.02
N ARG A 143 14.22 -20.44 -36.07
CA ARG A 143 13.22 -21.53 -36.07
C ARG A 143 13.30 -22.43 -37.30
N LEU A 144 14.18 -22.13 -38.25
CA LEU A 144 14.35 -22.94 -39.46
C LEU A 144 15.85 -23.06 -39.80
N VAL A 145 16.36 -24.28 -39.98
CA VAL A 145 17.79 -24.51 -40.22
C VAL A 145 18.01 -25.61 -41.24
N ARG A 146 18.98 -25.42 -42.14
CA ARG A 146 19.35 -26.41 -43.14
C ARG A 146 20.00 -27.62 -42.45
N ARG A 147 19.62 -28.82 -42.86
CA ARG A 147 20.04 -30.07 -42.18
C ARG A 147 21.56 -30.20 -42.01
N ASP A 148 22.33 -29.74 -43.00
CA ASP A 148 23.79 -29.84 -43.02
C ASP A 148 24.52 -28.61 -42.44
N ALA A 149 23.79 -27.64 -41.87
CA ALA A 149 24.39 -26.42 -41.33
C ALA A 149 25.17 -26.66 -40.02
N GLY A 150 25.04 -27.82 -39.38
CA GLY A 150 25.78 -28.15 -38.15
C GLY A 150 25.33 -27.33 -36.93
N ALA A 151 24.07 -26.91 -36.88
CA ALA A 151 23.55 -26.09 -35.80
C ALA A 151 23.52 -26.82 -34.45
N ARG A 152 23.69 -26.06 -33.37
CA ARG A 152 23.69 -26.57 -32.00
C ARG A 152 23.02 -25.60 -31.03
N TYR A 153 22.23 -26.15 -30.12
CA TYR A 153 21.68 -25.39 -29.01
C TYR A 153 22.76 -25.20 -27.94
N HIS A 154 22.78 -24.02 -27.34
CA HIS A 154 23.65 -23.66 -26.23
C HIS A 154 22.87 -22.98 -25.12
N GLY A 155 23.08 -23.42 -23.89
CA GLY A 155 22.51 -22.92 -22.65
C GLY A 155 21.54 -23.89 -22.00
N VAL A 156 21.83 -24.29 -20.75
CA VAL A 156 21.01 -25.26 -19.98
C VAL A 156 19.53 -24.86 -19.82
N THR A 157 19.26 -23.56 -19.88
CA THR A 157 17.94 -22.93 -20.05
C THR A 157 18.16 -21.55 -20.68
N HIS A 158 17.13 -20.92 -21.23
CA HIS A 158 17.25 -19.75 -22.11
C HIS A 158 18.21 -20.01 -23.28
N GLU A 159 18.07 -21.19 -23.87
CA GLU A 159 18.94 -21.70 -24.93
C GLU A 159 18.82 -20.85 -26.20
N TYR A 160 19.91 -20.75 -26.94
CA TYR A 160 19.90 -20.20 -28.29
C TYR A 160 20.49 -21.22 -29.26
N LEU A 161 20.02 -21.17 -30.50
CA LEU A 161 20.51 -22.02 -31.58
C LEU A 161 21.64 -21.30 -32.33
N ASP A 162 22.87 -21.79 -32.16
CA ASP A 162 24.00 -21.37 -32.98
C ASP A 162 23.92 -22.04 -34.35
N VAL A 163 24.02 -21.22 -35.41
CA VAL A 163 23.96 -21.68 -36.80
C VAL A 163 25.21 -21.18 -37.50
N PRO A 164 26.16 -22.08 -37.83
CA PRO A 164 27.30 -21.75 -38.67
C PRO A 164 26.86 -21.06 -39.96
N ASP A 165 27.64 -20.07 -40.40
CA ASP A 165 27.40 -19.25 -41.59
C ASP A 165 26.18 -18.29 -41.54
N GLY A 166 25.52 -18.16 -40.38
CA GLY A 166 24.54 -17.10 -40.09
C GLY A 166 23.10 -17.41 -40.49
N VAL A 167 22.21 -16.43 -40.24
CA VAL A 167 20.75 -16.57 -40.42
C VAL A 167 20.14 -15.33 -41.07
N LEU A 168 19.04 -15.50 -41.81
CA LEU A 168 18.24 -14.42 -42.40
C LEU A 168 16.86 -14.30 -41.73
N GLU A 169 16.18 -13.17 -41.87
CA GLU A 169 14.79 -13.03 -41.44
C GLU A 169 13.84 -13.63 -42.48
N LEU A 170 12.89 -14.45 -42.04
CA LEU A 170 11.79 -14.94 -42.85
C LEU A 170 10.49 -14.26 -42.39
N ARG A 171 9.97 -13.35 -43.22
CA ARG A 171 8.76 -12.57 -42.90
C ARG A 171 7.46 -13.24 -43.33
N SER A 172 7.55 -14.22 -44.23
CA SER A 172 6.43 -14.97 -44.78
C SER A 172 5.82 -16.00 -43.83
N ALA A 173 6.45 -16.25 -42.68
CA ALA A 173 5.94 -17.12 -41.64
C ALA A 173 6.30 -16.57 -40.25
N TRP A 174 5.40 -16.74 -39.30
CA TRP A 174 5.59 -16.30 -37.91
C TRP A 174 4.84 -17.22 -36.95
N TYR A 175 5.16 -17.13 -35.66
CA TYR A 175 4.55 -17.94 -34.61
C TYR A 175 3.63 -17.12 -33.73
N LYS A 176 2.41 -17.62 -33.50
CA LYS A 176 1.55 -17.17 -32.41
C LYS A 176 1.89 -17.97 -31.15
N ASP A 177 2.38 -17.29 -30.12
CA ASP A 177 2.73 -17.87 -28.81
C ASP A 177 1.57 -17.69 -27.84
N HIS A 178 0.94 -18.80 -27.43
CA HIS A 178 -0.21 -18.80 -26.53
C HIS A 178 0.17 -18.78 -25.05
N ALA A 179 1.46 -18.88 -24.73
CA ALA A 179 1.95 -18.88 -23.38
C ALA A 179 1.36 -19.98 -22.44
N SER A 180 0.85 -21.08 -23.00
CA SER A 180 0.03 -22.09 -22.31
C SER A 180 0.74 -23.42 -21.99
N GLY A 181 2.07 -23.50 -22.14
CA GLY A 181 2.83 -24.71 -21.86
C GLY A 181 2.73 -25.20 -20.41
N SER A 182 2.66 -26.52 -20.21
CA SER A 182 2.47 -27.14 -18.88
C SER A 182 3.69 -27.00 -17.96
N ASN A 183 4.87 -26.80 -18.56
CA ASN A 183 6.16 -26.62 -17.88
C ASN A 183 6.36 -25.23 -17.22
N ARG A 184 5.29 -24.44 -17.01
CA ARG A 184 5.35 -23.06 -16.51
C ARG A 184 5.08 -22.89 -15.01
N VAL A 185 4.52 -23.89 -14.33
CA VAL A 185 4.07 -23.81 -12.91
C VAL A 185 5.21 -23.50 -11.93
N ASP A 186 6.39 -24.08 -12.15
CA ASP A 186 7.59 -23.87 -11.30
C ASP A 186 8.80 -23.34 -12.10
N LYS A 187 8.53 -22.60 -13.19
CA LYS A 187 9.54 -22.23 -14.19
C LYS A 187 10.78 -21.57 -13.56
N PHE A 188 10.59 -20.54 -12.73
CA PHE A 188 11.69 -19.72 -12.24
C PHE A 188 12.61 -20.48 -11.29
N GLU A 189 12.06 -21.30 -10.41
CA GLU A 189 12.84 -22.13 -9.48
C GLU A 189 13.61 -23.24 -10.22
N ARG A 190 12.97 -23.87 -11.22
CA ARG A 190 13.65 -24.85 -12.09
C ARG A 190 14.80 -24.21 -12.85
N ASP A 191 14.55 -23.07 -13.50
CA ASP A 191 15.55 -22.38 -14.31
C ASP A 191 16.74 -21.94 -13.43
N ALA A 192 16.48 -21.40 -12.23
CA ALA A 192 17.53 -21.06 -11.26
C ALA A 192 18.36 -22.29 -10.84
N LYS A 193 17.71 -23.44 -10.59
CA LYS A 193 18.41 -24.68 -10.25
C LYS A 193 19.33 -25.16 -11.38
N LEU A 194 18.83 -25.19 -12.62
CA LEU A 194 19.63 -25.59 -13.79
C LEU A 194 20.85 -24.68 -13.98
N LEU A 195 20.66 -23.36 -13.81
CA LEU A 195 21.73 -22.38 -13.96
C LEU A 195 22.77 -22.47 -12.86
N LEU A 196 22.36 -22.71 -11.59
CA LEU A 196 23.30 -22.95 -10.49
C LEU A 196 24.15 -24.20 -10.73
N GLU A 197 23.53 -25.32 -11.08
CA GLU A 197 24.25 -26.58 -11.38
C GLU A 197 25.21 -26.42 -12.57
N ALA A 198 24.87 -25.59 -13.56
CA ALA A 198 25.76 -25.26 -14.66
C ALA A 198 26.92 -24.34 -14.24
N LEU A 199 26.64 -23.35 -13.38
CA LEU A 199 27.66 -22.43 -12.84
C LEU A 199 28.66 -23.10 -11.90
N ASP A 200 28.31 -24.22 -11.27
CA ASP A 200 29.28 -25.05 -10.54
C ASP A 200 30.39 -25.60 -11.46
N ARG A 201 30.09 -25.79 -12.75
CA ARG A 201 31.03 -26.29 -13.77
C ARG A 201 31.65 -25.16 -14.57
N GLU A 202 30.87 -24.14 -14.89
CA GLU A 202 31.25 -22.99 -15.71
C GLU A 202 31.03 -21.65 -14.95
N PRO A 203 31.79 -21.39 -13.87
CA PRO A 203 31.54 -20.24 -12.98
C PRO A 203 31.72 -18.87 -13.65
N GLU A 204 32.45 -18.82 -14.76
CA GLU A 204 32.72 -17.62 -15.56
C GLU A 204 31.72 -17.42 -16.73
N ASN A 205 30.69 -18.27 -16.84
CA ASN A 205 29.69 -18.13 -17.89
C ASN A 205 28.77 -16.93 -17.63
N GLN A 206 29.02 -15.83 -18.35
CA GLN A 206 28.31 -14.57 -18.22
C GLN A 206 26.80 -14.72 -18.46
N ARG A 207 26.41 -15.47 -19.49
CA ARG A 207 25.00 -15.66 -19.84
C ARG A 207 24.24 -16.36 -18.70
N TYR A 208 24.86 -17.37 -18.06
CA TYR A 208 24.25 -18.06 -16.93
C TYR A 208 24.05 -17.14 -15.73
N TRP A 209 25.02 -16.29 -15.39
CA TRP A 209 24.83 -15.28 -14.33
C TRP A 209 23.71 -14.29 -14.65
N PHE A 210 23.59 -13.85 -15.90
CA PHE A 210 22.54 -12.93 -16.31
C PHE A 210 21.14 -13.53 -16.18
N TYR A 211 20.93 -14.74 -16.69
CA TYR A 211 19.64 -15.40 -16.57
C TYR A 211 19.36 -15.90 -15.16
N LEU A 212 20.37 -16.27 -14.37
CA LEU A 212 20.18 -16.62 -12.96
C LEU A 212 19.63 -15.42 -12.19
N ALA A 213 20.19 -14.22 -12.44
CA ALA A 213 19.71 -12.99 -11.84
C ALA A 213 18.26 -12.66 -12.26
N GLN A 214 17.90 -12.90 -13.53
CA GLN A 214 16.51 -12.75 -13.99
C GLN A 214 15.57 -13.77 -13.33
N SER A 215 15.94 -15.05 -13.28
CA SER A 215 15.13 -16.09 -12.63
C SER A 215 14.91 -15.76 -11.15
N TYR A 216 15.93 -15.30 -10.43
CA TYR A 216 15.76 -14.83 -9.05
C TYR A 216 14.83 -13.62 -8.94
N ARG A 217 14.99 -12.62 -9.81
CA ARG A 217 14.12 -11.44 -9.81
C ARG A 217 12.66 -11.85 -10.01
N ASP A 218 12.40 -12.69 -11.00
CA ASP A 218 11.05 -13.09 -11.40
C ASP A 218 10.42 -14.09 -10.40
N ALA A 219 11.24 -14.84 -9.65
CA ALA A 219 10.83 -15.63 -8.49
C ALA A 219 10.57 -14.78 -7.22
N GLY A 220 10.79 -13.46 -7.25
CA GLY A 220 10.65 -12.58 -6.09
C GLY A 220 11.87 -12.57 -5.15
N ARG A 221 12.89 -13.37 -5.43
CA ARG A 221 14.17 -13.51 -4.69
C ARG A 221 15.10 -12.32 -4.95
N THR A 222 14.66 -11.16 -4.50
CA THR A 222 15.22 -9.86 -4.90
C THR A 222 16.66 -9.65 -4.39
N ALA A 223 17.01 -10.20 -3.23
CA ALA A 223 18.35 -10.10 -2.66
C ALA A 223 19.35 -10.93 -3.48
N GLU A 224 19.01 -12.19 -3.79
CA GLU A 224 19.85 -13.03 -4.63
C GLU A 224 19.98 -12.49 -6.05
N ALA A 225 18.91 -11.92 -6.59
CA ALA A 225 18.95 -11.23 -7.88
C ALA A 225 19.95 -10.07 -7.87
N ALA A 226 19.95 -9.21 -6.84
CA ALA A 226 20.89 -8.09 -6.73
C ALA A 226 22.36 -8.57 -6.74
N VAL A 227 22.65 -9.65 -6.00
CA VAL A 227 24.00 -10.24 -5.95
C VAL A 227 24.40 -10.82 -7.30
N ALA A 228 23.52 -11.59 -7.95
CA ALA A 228 23.79 -12.19 -9.25
C ALA A 228 23.96 -11.12 -10.35
N TYR A 229 23.15 -10.06 -10.33
CA TYR A 229 23.29 -8.91 -11.23
C TYR A 229 24.60 -8.15 -11.00
N ALA A 230 24.98 -7.89 -9.75
CA ALA A 230 26.24 -7.23 -9.43
C ALA A 230 27.44 -8.05 -9.94
N LYS A 231 27.41 -9.37 -9.75
CA LYS A 231 28.41 -10.28 -10.32
C LYS A 231 28.41 -10.20 -11.85
N ARG A 232 27.26 -10.32 -12.50
CA ARG A 232 27.16 -10.23 -13.97
C ARG A 232 27.71 -8.90 -14.50
N ALA A 233 27.37 -7.78 -13.87
CA ALA A 233 27.81 -6.46 -14.28
C ALA A 233 29.34 -6.27 -14.19
N ALA A 234 30.01 -7.01 -13.30
CA ALA A 234 31.47 -6.98 -13.13
C ALA A 234 32.23 -7.86 -14.14
N MET A 235 31.57 -8.83 -14.80
CA MET A 235 32.23 -9.83 -15.66
C MET A 235 32.60 -9.32 -17.08
N GLY A 236 32.26 -8.07 -17.43
CA GLY A 236 32.51 -7.53 -18.78
C GLY A 236 31.71 -8.24 -19.88
N GLY A 237 32.30 -8.40 -21.07
CA GLY A 237 31.67 -9.09 -22.21
C GLY A 237 30.76 -8.19 -23.05
N TRP A 238 29.58 -8.70 -23.45
CA TRP A 238 28.61 -7.90 -24.19
C TRP A 238 28.11 -6.73 -23.33
N ASP A 239 28.47 -5.51 -23.74
CA ASP A 239 28.28 -4.30 -22.95
C ASP A 239 26.81 -4.02 -22.59
N GLU A 240 25.88 -4.29 -23.51
CA GLU A 240 24.44 -4.09 -23.26
C GLU A 240 23.91 -4.98 -22.13
N GLU A 241 24.34 -6.24 -22.10
CA GLU A 241 23.92 -7.19 -21.07
C GLU A 241 24.52 -6.85 -19.71
N ALA A 242 25.80 -6.43 -19.69
CA ALA A 242 26.46 -5.96 -18.47
C ALA A 242 25.82 -4.66 -17.94
N TRP A 243 25.48 -3.73 -18.83
CA TRP A 243 24.76 -2.50 -18.51
C TRP A 243 23.35 -2.79 -17.97
N ASN A 244 22.59 -3.67 -18.64
CA ASN A 244 21.25 -4.04 -18.19
C ASN A 244 21.31 -4.75 -16.83
N ALA A 245 22.30 -5.63 -16.62
CA ALA A 245 22.53 -6.23 -15.31
C ALA A 245 22.77 -5.18 -14.23
N ARG A 246 23.55 -4.13 -14.50
CA ARG A 246 23.77 -3.02 -13.57
C ARG A 246 22.49 -2.25 -13.27
N LEU A 247 21.69 -1.89 -14.29
CA LEU A 247 20.42 -1.18 -14.10
C LEU A 247 19.41 -2.02 -13.31
N GLN A 248 19.26 -3.32 -13.64
CA GLN A 248 18.38 -4.22 -12.91
C GLN A 248 18.86 -4.44 -11.47
N GLY A 249 20.18 -4.53 -11.26
CA GLY A 249 20.79 -4.52 -9.94
C GLY A 249 20.40 -3.29 -9.13
N ALA A 250 20.52 -2.08 -9.71
CA ALA A 250 20.07 -0.84 -9.06
C ALA A 250 18.58 -0.92 -8.65
N ARG A 251 17.70 -1.39 -9.55
CA ARG A 251 16.27 -1.56 -9.25
C ARG A 251 16.00 -2.59 -8.14
N CYS A 252 16.77 -3.67 -8.08
CA CYS A 252 16.72 -4.62 -6.96
C CYS A 252 17.12 -3.94 -5.66
N LEU A 253 18.21 -3.15 -5.62
CA LEU A 253 18.62 -2.39 -4.44
C LEU A 253 17.52 -1.42 -3.99
N ARG A 254 16.89 -0.70 -4.92
CA ARG A 254 15.72 0.16 -4.64
C ARG A 254 14.58 -0.61 -3.97
N LYS A 255 14.26 -1.80 -4.50
CA LYS A 255 13.18 -2.67 -3.96
C LYS A 255 13.54 -3.24 -2.57
N LEU A 256 14.82 -3.45 -2.29
CA LEU A 256 15.32 -3.88 -0.98
C LEU A 256 15.39 -2.74 0.05
N GLY A 257 15.19 -1.49 -0.37
CA GLY A 257 15.36 -0.31 0.48
C GLY A 257 16.80 0.18 0.63
N ASP A 258 17.74 -0.36 -0.15
CA ASP A 258 19.12 0.15 -0.23
C ASP A 258 19.18 1.34 -1.19
N GLU A 259 18.82 2.49 -0.66
CA GLU A 259 18.74 3.74 -1.42
C GLU A 259 20.12 4.28 -1.85
N PRO A 260 21.16 4.32 -1.00
CA PRO A 260 22.50 4.71 -1.45
C PRO A 260 23.01 3.81 -2.56
N GLY A 261 22.84 2.49 -2.41
CA GLY A 261 23.24 1.52 -3.44
C GLY A 261 22.45 1.69 -4.74
N PHE A 262 21.14 1.95 -4.66
CA PHE A 262 20.35 2.29 -5.86
C PHE A 262 20.90 3.52 -6.58
N VAL A 263 21.12 4.63 -5.86
CA VAL A 263 21.59 5.89 -6.47
C VAL A 263 22.97 5.70 -7.09
N GLU A 264 23.89 5.04 -6.37
CA GLU A 264 25.24 4.74 -6.87
C GLU A 264 25.18 3.89 -8.15
N GLN A 265 24.44 2.78 -8.14
CA GLN A 265 24.38 1.87 -9.28
C GLN A 265 23.60 2.46 -10.47
N ALA A 266 22.57 3.26 -10.23
CA ALA A 266 21.86 3.96 -11.31
C ALA A 266 22.77 5.00 -11.99
N LEU A 267 23.52 5.80 -11.22
CA LEU A 267 24.52 6.73 -11.77
C LEU A 267 25.65 5.98 -12.49
N ALA A 268 26.10 4.85 -11.95
CA ALA A 268 27.10 4.01 -12.62
C ALA A 268 26.57 3.41 -13.94
N ALA A 269 25.29 3.01 -13.99
CA ALA A 269 24.66 2.55 -15.23
C ALA A 269 24.59 3.69 -16.25
N PHE A 270 24.24 4.91 -15.83
CA PHE A 270 24.25 6.08 -16.71
C PHE A 270 25.66 6.40 -17.22
N ASN A 271 26.67 6.40 -16.34
CA ASN A 271 28.06 6.67 -16.73
C ASN A 271 28.62 5.63 -17.70
N GLN A 272 28.19 4.37 -17.59
CA GLN A 272 28.57 3.33 -18.55
C GLN A 272 27.95 3.57 -19.92
N ARG A 273 26.70 4.05 -19.99
CA ARG A 273 25.97 4.23 -21.25
C ARG A 273 25.12 5.51 -21.25
N PRO A 274 25.74 6.70 -21.41
CA PRO A 274 25.05 7.99 -21.26
C PRO A 274 23.96 8.28 -22.29
N GLN A 275 23.93 7.53 -23.39
CA GLN A 275 22.85 7.58 -24.38
C GLN A 275 21.57 6.84 -23.97
N ARG A 276 21.57 6.15 -22.81
CA ARG A 276 20.42 5.46 -22.26
C ARG A 276 19.81 6.24 -21.10
N ALA A 277 18.55 6.65 -21.24
CA ALA A 277 17.87 7.54 -20.31
C ALA A 277 17.19 6.81 -19.13
N GLU A 278 17.04 5.49 -19.20
CA GLU A 278 16.37 4.67 -18.17
C GLU A 278 16.90 4.90 -16.74
N PRO A 279 18.21 5.01 -16.48
CA PRO A 279 18.70 5.29 -15.13
C PRO A 279 18.31 6.70 -14.64
N LEU A 280 18.27 7.70 -15.53
CA LEU A 280 17.85 9.06 -15.17
C LEU A 280 16.36 9.13 -14.87
N TYR A 281 15.54 8.39 -15.62
CA TYR A 281 14.12 8.22 -15.31
C TYR A 281 13.91 7.57 -13.94
N ASP A 282 14.63 6.49 -13.64
CA ASP A 282 14.54 5.83 -12.34
C ASP A 282 14.97 6.74 -11.17
N LEU A 283 16.01 7.56 -11.37
CA LEU A 283 16.46 8.57 -10.40
C LEU A 283 15.43 9.70 -10.24
N ALA A 284 14.89 10.22 -11.34
CA ALA A 284 13.87 11.27 -11.33
C ALA A 284 12.65 10.82 -10.52
N ARG A 285 12.16 9.61 -10.79
CA ARG A 285 11.06 8.99 -10.06
C ARG A 285 11.38 8.77 -8.59
N PHE A 286 12.56 8.25 -8.28
CA PHE A 286 12.99 8.02 -6.90
C PHE A 286 12.98 9.31 -6.06
N TYR A 287 13.55 10.40 -6.59
CA TYR A 287 13.55 11.68 -5.87
C TYR A 287 12.15 12.32 -5.82
N ARG A 288 11.31 12.14 -6.85
CA ARG A 288 9.91 12.57 -6.81
C ARG A 288 9.12 11.85 -5.71
N ASP A 289 9.26 10.53 -5.60
CA ASP A 289 8.56 9.72 -4.58
C ASP A 289 8.94 10.14 -3.15
N LYS A 290 10.14 10.69 -2.98
CA LYS A 290 10.63 11.30 -1.72
C LYS A 290 10.21 12.75 -1.50
N GLY A 291 9.51 13.39 -2.45
CA GLY A 291 9.17 14.80 -2.40
C GLY A 291 10.35 15.75 -2.68
N MET A 292 11.50 15.23 -3.11
CA MET A 292 12.69 16.00 -3.50
C MET A 292 12.56 16.47 -4.96
N ASN A 293 11.56 17.33 -5.23
CA ASN A 293 11.17 17.70 -6.58
C ASN A 293 12.28 18.40 -7.38
N ASP A 294 13.10 19.26 -6.74
CA ASP A 294 14.22 19.91 -7.43
C ASP A 294 15.27 18.90 -7.90
N ALA A 295 15.54 17.85 -7.12
CA ALA A 295 16.43 16.77 -7.53
C ALA A 295 15.81 15.94 -8.67
N SER A 296 14.51 15.64 -8.58
CA SER A 296 13.78 14.98 -9.67
C SER A 296 13.84 15.78 -10.98
N LEU A 297 13.74 17.11 -10.91
CA LEU A 297 13.90 18.00 -12.05
C LEU A 297 15.28 17.90 -12.69
N LEU A 298 16.36 17.86 -11.89
CA LEU A 298 17.72 17.71 -12.43
C LEU A 298 17.86 16.45 -13.29
N PHE A 299 17.31 15.32 -12.84
CA PHE A 299 17.40 14.05 -13.59
C PHE A 299 16.42 13.98 -14.76
N SER A 300 15.18 14.44 -14.59
CA SER A 300 14.18 14.41 -15.66
C SER A 300 14.54 15.38 -16.79
N GLU A 301 15.03 16.58 -16.50
CA GLU A 301 15.51 17.52 -17.53
C GLU A 301 16.71 16.95 -18.30
N ALA A 302 17.66 16.32 -17.61
CA ALA A 302 18.79 15.65 -18.26
C ALA A 302 18.33 14.48 -19.14
N GLY A 303 17.37 13.68 -18.66
CA GLY A 303 16.80 12.57 -19.41
C GLY A 303 16.04 13.02 -20.66
N LEU A 304 15.26 14.10 -20.56
CA LEU A 304 14.48 14.64 -21.69
C LEU A 304 15.35 15.11 -22.87
N ALA A 305 16.62 15.44 -22.64
CA ALA A 305 17.56 15.78 -23.69
C ALA A 305 18.07 14.56 -24.47
N ILE A 306 17.84 13.34 -23.99
CA ILE A 306 18.34 12.10 -24.58
C ILE A 306 17.28 11.49 -25.51
N LYS A 307 17.65 11.31 -26.78
CA LYS A 307 16.81 10.63 -27.77
C LYS A 307 16.88 9.12 -27.59
N ARG A 308 15.79 8.43 -27.96
CA ARG A 308 15.76 6.96 -28.04
C ARG A 308 16.93 6.44 -28.90
N PRO A 309 17.82 5.58 -28.38
CA PRO A 309 18.96 5.12 -29.15
C PRO A 309 18.56 4.14 -30.27
N GLU A 310 19.15 4.31 -31.45
CA GLU A 310 18.91 3.43 -32.63
C GLU A 310 19.85 2.22 -32.67
N GLN A 311 21.00 2.30 -32.01
CA GLN A 311 22.09 1.32 -32.09
C GLN A 311 21.94 0.19 -31.05
N ASP A 312 21.25 0.47 -29.94
CA ASP A 312 21.04 -0.47 -28.84
C ASP A 312 19.83 -1.37 -29.16
N ILE A 313 19.93 -2.65 -28.81
CA ILE A 313 18.92 -3.66 -29.14
C ILE A 313 18.39 -4.41 -27.91
N LEU A 314 19.13 -4.43 -26.79
CA LEU A 314 18.75 -5.17 -25.61
C LEU A 314 17.86 -4.33 -24.67
N PHE A 315 16.59 -4.75 -24.57
CA PHE A 315 15.61 -4.29 -23.58
C PHE A 315 15.47 -2.75 -23.48
N LEU A 316 15.31 -2.06 -24.61
CA LEU A 316 14.97 -0.63 -24.58
C LEU A 316 13.57 -0.43 -24.00
N GLU A 317 13.44 0.51 -23.06
CA GLU A 317 12.16 0.86 -22.45
C GLU A 317 11.54 2.07 -23.17
N ASP A 318 10.85 1.83 -24.29
CA ASP A 318 10.29 2.88 -25.15
C ASP A 318 9.43 3.91 -24.41
N TYR A 319 8.71 3.47 -23.36
CA TYR A 319 7.91 4.34 -22.50
C TYR A 319 8.74 5.47 -21.88
N VAL A 320 9.99 5.23 -21.49
CA VAL A 320 10.86 6.24 -20.85
C VAL A 320 11.08 7.44 -21.78
N TYR A 321 11.27 7.17 -23.07
CA TYR A 321 11.57 8.17 -24.10
C TYR A 321 10.33 8.84 -24.67
N THR A 322 9.17 8.18 -24.60
CA THR A 322 7.94 8.69 -25.20
C THR A 322 7.11 9.51 -24.21
N THR A 323 6.92 9.03 -22.98
CA THR A 323 6.10 9.75 -21.98
C THR A 323 6.68 9.75 -20.57
N GLY A 324 7.38 8.70 -20.13
CA GLY A 324 7.79 8.53 -18.74
C GLY A 324 8.62 9.69 -18.19
N LEU A 325 9.63 10.17 -18.92
CA LEU A 325 10.41 11.34 -18.50
C LEU A 325 9.61 12.64 -18.52
N LEU A 326 8.71 12.82 -19.50
CA LEU A 326 7.83 13.98 -19.56
C LEU A 326 6.84 13.99 -18.38
N GLU A 327 6.32 12.82 -17.99
CA GLU A 327 5.44 12.65 -16.83
C GLU A 327 6.16 13.04 -15.54
N GLU A 328 7.37 12.51 -15.31
CA GLU A 328 8.17 12.84 -14.13
C GLU A 328 8.52 14.33 -14.08
N PHE A 329 8.93 14.92 -15.20
CA PHE A 329 9.18 16.36 -15.30
C PHE A 329 7.90 17.18 -15.02
N ALA A 330 6.78 16.84 -15.64
CA ALA A 330 5.51 17.53 -15.49
C ALA A 330 4.99 17.51 -14.04
N ILE A 331 5.24 16.43 -13.28
CA ILE A 331 4.85 16.35 -11.87
C ILE A 331 5.80 17.19 -11.00
N ALA A 332 7.11 17.02 -11.17
CA ALA A 332 8.10 17.68 -10.32
C ALA A 332 8.13 19.22 -10.54
N ALA A 333 7.97 19.67 -11.79
CA ALA A 333 8.04 21.08 -12.18
C ALA A 333 6.96 21.95 -11.53
N ASN A 334 5.81 21.38 -11.16
CA ASN A 334 4.74 22.08 -10.46
C ASN A 334 5.22 22.70 -9.13
N TYR A 335 6.14 22.01 -8.48
CA TYR A 335 6.72 22.39 -7.19
C TYR A 335 7.96 23.28 -7.33
N SER A 336 8.41 23.56 -8.57
CA SER A 336 9.55 24.43 -8.78
C SER A 336 9.24 25.86 -8.34
N ARG A 337 10.24 26.50 -7.72
CA ARG A 337 10.20 27.93 -7.38
C ARG A 337 10.51 28.83 -8.58
N ASP A 338 11.10 28.27 -9.63
CA ASP A 338 11.36 28.97 -10.88
C ASP A 338 10.08 28.99 -11.73
N PRO A 339 9.50 30.18 -11.99
CA PRO A 339 8.26 30.28 -12.76
C PRO A 339 8.42 29.78 -14.21
N VAL A 340 9.62 29.88 -14.81
CA VAL A 340 9.85 29.41 -16.19
C VAL A 340 9.81 27.89 -16.25
N ARG A 341 10.46 27.21 -15.29
CA ARG A 341 10.38 25.74 -15.16
C ARG A 341 8.97 25.28 -14.85
N LYS A 342 8.27 25.97 -13.95
CA LYS A 342 6.88 25.65 -13.63
C LYS A 342 5.98 25.78 -14.86
N ASP A 343 6.19 26.80 -15.67
CA ASP A 343 5.45 27.01 -16.92
C ASP A 343 5.71 25.89 -17.95
N ARG A 344 6.97 25.48 -18.11
CA ARG A 344 7.34 24.32 -18.94
C ARG A 344 6.72 23.02 -18.42
N GLY A 345 6.64 22.86 -17.10
CA GLY A 345 5.95 21.74 -16.47
C GLY A 345 4.46 21.70 -16.80
N PHE A 346 3.80 22.86 -16.77
CA PHE A 346 2.43 22.99 -17.24
C PHE A 346 2.29 22.61 -18.71
N ALA A 347 3.17 23.13 -19.59
CA ALA A 347 3.14 22.83 -21.01
C ALA A 347 3.25 21.32 -21.28
N ALA A 348 4.23 20.65 -20.64
CA ALA A 348 4.37 19.20 -20.70
C ALA A 348 3.12 18.46 -20.21
N CYS A 349 2.55 18.89 -19.08
CA CYS A 349 1.34 18.30 -18.51
C CYS A 349 0.12 18.47 -19.43
N ASN A 350 -0.07 19.66 -20.01
CA ASN A 350 -1.18 19.98 -20.92
C ASN A 350 -1.05 19.24 -22.24
N TRP A 351 0.16 19.16 -22.80
CA TRP A 351 0.45 18.41 -24.01
C TRP A 351 0.21 16.92 -23.81
N LEU A 352 0.70 16.32 -22.72
CA LEU A 352 0.43 14.91 -22.40
C LEU A 352 -1.07 14.65 -22.24
N ALA A 353 -1.81 15.53 -21.58
CA ALA A 353 -3.26 15.37 -21.37
C ALA A 353 -4.07 15.43 -22.68
N LEU A 354 -3.65 16.27 -23.62
CA LEU A 354 -4.40 16.58 -24.84
C LEU A 354 -3.85 15.89 -26.10
N ASN A 355 -2.66 15.29 -26.08
CA ASN A 355 -2.12 14.63 -27.26
C ASN A 355 -2.76 13.24 -27.46
N ARG A 356 -3.57 13.11 -28.51
CA ARG A 356 -4.28 11.87 -28.85
C ARG A 356 -3.39 10.70 -29.25
N THR A 357 -2.12 10.92 -29.62
CA THR A 357 -1.19 9.84 -29.97
C THR A 357 -0.64 9.14 -28.72
N ILE A 358 -0.81 9.73 -27.54
CA ILE A 358 -0.39 9.15 -26.26
C ILE A 358 -1.45 8.18 -25.74
N GLY A 359 -1.04 7.06 -25.14
CA GLY A 359 -1.96 6.08 -24.55
C GLY A 359 -2.77 6.63 -23.37
N ASP A 360 -3.92 6.02 -23.06
CA ASP A 360 -4.88 6.52 -22.05
C ASP A 360 -4.25 6.75 -20.67
N GLY A 361 -3.41 5.82 -20.17
CA GLY A 361 -2.81 5.91 -18.84
C GLY A 361 -2.05 7.22 -18.58
N PRO A 362 -1.00 7.52 -19.35
CA PRO A 362 -0.28 8.80 -19.27
C PRO A 362 -1.19 10.03 -19.44
N ARG A 363 -2.14 9.99 -20.39
CA ARG A 363 -3.07 11.12 -20.61
C ARG A 363 -3.93 11.40 -19.40
N GLU A 364 -4.53 10.37 -18.81
CA GLU A 364 -5.40 10.50 -17.65
C GLU A 364 -4.64 10.98 -16.41
N LEU A 365 -3.41 10.49 -16.22
CA LEU A 365 -2.52 10.97 -15.17
C LEU A 365 -2.20 12.46 -15.34
N ALA A 366 -1.80 12.87 -16.54
CA ALA A 366 -1.49 14.26 -16.86
C ALA A 366 -2.72 15.16 -16.70
N TRP A 367 -3.88 14.74 -17.21
CA TRP A 367 -5.14 15.46 -17.07
C TRP A 367 -5.51 15.67 -15.60
N SER A 368 -5.36 14.66 -14.75
CA SER A 368 -5.56 14.78 -13.29
C SER A 368 -4.56 15.76 -12.64
N ASN A 369 -3.31 15.78 -13.11
CA ASN A 369 -2.26 16.63 -12.58
C ASN A 369 -2.37 18.11 -13.00
N LEU A 370 -3.08 18.43 -14.10
CA LEU A 370 -3.37 19.82 -14.48
C LEU A 370 -4.04 20.62 -13.35
N PHE A 371 -4.78 19.95 -12.46
CA PHE A 371 -5.37 20.55 -11.27
C PHE A 371 -4.39 21.33 -10.39
N PHE A 372 -3.12 20.90 -10.35
CA PHE A 372 -2.09 21.55 -9.54
C PHE A 372 -1.54 22.82 -10.19
N TYR A 373 -1.66 22.94 -11.52
CA TYR A 373 -1.19 24.08 -12.28
C TYR A 373 -2.23 25.18 -12.47
N VAL A 374 -3.54 24.88 -12.39
CA VAL A 374 -4.60 25.85 -12.69
C VAL A 374 -4.55 27.08 -11.79
N GLN A 375 -4.78 28.24 -12.40
CA GLN A 375 -4.79 29.56 -11.77
C GLN A 375 -6.18 30.23 -11.87
N PRO A 376 -6.50 31.21 -11.01
CA PRO A 376 -7.75 31.96 -11.13
C PRO A 376 -7.72 32.86 -12.37
N ALA A 377 -8.89 33.14 -12.94
CA ALA A 377 -9.08 33.95 -14.14
C ALA A 377 -8.38 35.31 -14.03
N LYS A 378 -8.45 35.95 -12.86
CA LYS A 378 -7.79 37.25 -12.58
C LYS A 378 -6.27 37.23 -12.74
N THR A 379 -5.62 36.08 -12.53
CA THR A 379 -4.16 35.93 -12.72
C THR A 379 -3.80 35.82 -14.20
N MET A 380 -4.62 35.12 -14.98
CA MET A 380 -4.39 34.92 -16.41
C MET A 380 -4.89 36.08 -17.28
N MET A 381 -5.93 36.77 -16.81
CA MET A 381 -6.59 37.89 -17.47
C MET A 381 -6.75 39.03 -16.44
N PRO A 382 -5.73 39.88 -16.27
CA PRO A 382 -5.74 40.97 -15.30
C PRO A 382 -6.95 41.91 -15.40
N THR A 383 -7.55 42.07 -16.59
CA THR A 383 -8.77 42.90 -16.79
C THR A 383 -10.05 42.23 -16.31
N PHE A 384 -10.02 40.92 -16.00
CA PHE A 384 -11.18 40.18 -15.52
C PHE A 384 -11.76 40.84 -14.26
N SER A 385 -13.05 41.20 -14.31
CA SER A 385 -13.75 41.87 -13.23
C SER A 385 -15.15 41.28 -13.09
N ALA A 386 -15.42 40.63 -11.96
CA ALA A 386 -16.69 39.97 -11.67
C ALA A 386 -17.45 40.69 -10.56
N ARG A 387 -18.79 40.64 -10.63
CA ARG A 387 -19.69 41.03 -9.54
C ARG A 387 -20.91 40.11 -9.46
N PRO A 388 -21.57 40.02 -8.30
CA PRO A 388 -22.85 39.32 -8.19
C PRO A 388 -23.91 39.96 -9.09
N VAL A 389 -24.79 39.15 -9.67
CA VAL A 389 -25.98 39.64 -10.37
C VAL A 389 -26.91 40.28 -9.35
N SER A 390 -27.24 41.56 -9.54
CA SER A 390 -28.06 42.35 -8.61
C SER A 390 -29.56 42.02 -8.74
N PHE A 391 -29.94 40.80 -8.39
CA PHE A 391 -31.31 40.31 -8.37
C PHE A 391 -31.56 39.53 -7.07
N GLU A 392 -32.72 39.72 -6.44
CA GLU A 392 -33.09 38.98 -5.23
C GLU A 392 -33.87 37.71 -5.61
N ALA A 393 -33.50 36.59 -5.00
CA ALA A 393 -34.21 35.34 -5.21
C ALA A 393 -35.63 35.41 -4.62
N PRO A 394 -36.63 34.81 -5.28
CA PRO A 394 -37.93 34.59 -4.64
C PRO A 394 -37.80 33.76 -3.36
N ASP A 395 -38.72 33.96 -2.41
CA ASP A 395 -38.74 33.20 -1.15
C ASP A 395 -38.64 31.68 -1.39
N GLY A 396 -37.68 31.04 -0.71
CA GLY A 396 -37.43 29.61 -0.82
C GLY A 396 -36.63 29.18 -2.07
N TYR A 397 -36.18 30.11 -2.90
CA TYR A 397 -35.31 29.84 -4.05
C TYR A 397 -33.90 30.43 -3.87
N ARG A 398 -32.93 29.89 -4.61
CA ARG A 398 -31.55 30.37 -4.71
C ARG A 398 -31.15 30.58 -6.16
N LEU A 399 -30.31 31.58 -6.42
CA LEU A 399 -29.87 31.96 -7.76
C LEU A 399 -28.61 31.19 -8.17
N LEU A 400 -28.61 30.65 -9.38
CA LEU A 400 -27.46 29.98 -9.97
C LEU A 400 -27.55 30.01 -11.51
N ASN A 401 -26.51 29.50 -12.17
CA ASN A 401 -26.35 29.28 -13.62
C ASN A 401 -26.96 30.38 -14.53
N PRO A 402 -26.59 31.66 -14.35
CA PRO A 402 -27.08 32.73 -15.22
C PRO A 402 -26.49 32.63 -16.64
N SER A 403 -27.27 32.96 -17.67
CA SER A 403 -26.82 33.01 -19.07
C SER A 403 -27.01 34.40 -19.68
N VAL A 404 -25.91 35.09 -19.98
CA VAL A 404 -25.90 36.43 -20.59
C VAL A 404 -25.86 36.36 -22.12
N THR A 405 -26.60 37.25 -22.79
CA THR A 405 -26.52 37.52 -24.23
C THR A 405 -26.74 39.00 -24.53
N ARG A 406 -26.68 39.38 -25.81
CA ARG A 406 -27.00 40.74 -26.26
C ARG A 406 -28.15 40.74 -27.27
N LEU A 407 -29.18 41.55 -27.01
CA LEU A 407 -30.26 41.83 -27.97
C LEU A 407 -30.14 43.29 -28.44
N GLY A 408 -29.71 43.50 -29.68
CA GLY A 408 -29.40 44.85 -30.14
C GLY A 408 -28.29 45.47 -29.30
N LYS A 409 -28.51 46.62 -28.64
CA LYS A 409 -27.51 47.18 -27.71
C LYS A 409 -27.71 46.76 -26.25
N GLN A 410 -28.80 46.07 -25.93
CA GLN A 410 -29.17 45.71 -24.57
C GLN A 410 -28.44 44.45 -24.11
N ILE A 411 -27.92 44.47 -22.89
CA ILE A 411 -27.46 43.27 -22.19
C ILE A 411 -28.66 42.57 -21.57
N VAL A 412 -28.83 41.29 -21.87
CA VAL A 412 -29.96 40.48 -21.39
C VAL A 412 -29.39 39.24 -20.71
N LEU A 413 -29.98 38.85 -19.58
CA LEU A 413 -29.51 37.72 -18.79
C LEU A 413 -30.68 36.84 -18.37
N ALA A 414 -30.60 35.54 -18.67
CA ALA A 414 -31.51 34.54 -18.12
C ALA A 414 -30.97 34.09 -16.75
N GLN A 415 -31.66 34.45 -15.68
CA GLN A 415 -31.30 34.09 -14.31
C GLN A 415 -32.11 32.86 -13.88
N ARG A 416 -31.43 31.76 -13.56
CA ARG A 416 -32.06 30.56 -13.02
C ARG A 416 -32.18 30.65 -11.49
N ALA A 417 -33.29 30.16 -10.96
CA ALA A 417 -33.55 30.03 -9.53
C ALA A 417 -34.06 28.62 -9.19
N VAL A 418 -33.55 28.00 -8.11
CA VAL A 418 -33.92 26.63 -7.67
C VAL A 418 -34.28 26.55 -6.20
N ASN A 419 -35.09 25.56 -5.81
CA ASN A 419 -35.57 25.35 -4.45
C ASN A 419 -34.76 24.33 -3.62
N TYR A 420 -33.54 23.99 -4.02
CA TYR A 420 -32.68 23.07 -3.28
C TYR A 420 -31.44 23.79 -2.71
N THR A 421 -30.80 23.12 -1.76
CA THR A 421 -29.44 23.43 -1.29
C THR A 421 -28.52 22.26 -1.56
N MET A 422 -27.25 22.52 -1.81
CA MET A 422 -26.26 21.46 -1.99
C MET A 422 -25.72 21.04 -0.62
N THR A 423 -25.56 19.73 -0.39
CA THR A 423 -24.96 19.18 0.83
C THR A 423 -23.49 19.62 0.99
N GLU A 424 -22.95 19.59 2.21
CA GLU A 424 -21.58 20.01 2.51
C GLU A 424 -20.49 19.29 1.68
N ASN A 425 -20.78 18.08 1.20
CA ASN A 425 -19.89 17.31 0.33
C ASN A 425 -19.99 17.68 -1.17
N GLY A 426 -20.94 18.52 -1.58
CA GLY A 426 -21.13 18.91 -2.98
C GLY A 426 -21.72 17.80 -3.88
N LEU A 427 -22.35 16.78 -3.28
CA LEU A 427 -22.78 15.57 -4.01
C LEU A 427 -24.28 15.39 -4.11
N GLN A 428 -25.06 15.93 -3.17
CA GLN A 428 -26.50 15.72 -3.08
C GLN A 428 -27.21 17.05 -3.00
N TYR A 429 -28.40 17.10 -3.60
CA TYR A 429 -29.31 18.22 -3.47
C TYR A 429 -30.34 17.90 -2.39
N GLN A 430 -30.57 18.84 -1.49
CA GLN A 430 -31.57 18.77 -0.44
C GLN A 430 -32.66 19.80 -0.70
N THR A 431 -33.88 19.33 -0.92
CA THR A 431 -35.09 20.14 -0.95
C THR A 431 -35.77 20.12 0.42
N LYS A 432 -36.64 21.08 0.68
CA LYS A 432 -37.46 21.09 1.91
C LYS A 432 -38.46 19.91 1.85
N ASP A 433 -38.55 19.12 2.92
CA ASP A 433 -39.52 18.03 3.11
C ASP A 433 -39.56 16.96 1.98
N GLY A 434 -38.50 16.83 1.18
CA GLY A 434 -38.44 15.88 0.05
C GLY A 434 -39.24 16.33 -1.17
N ASP A 435 -39.56 17.62 -1.28
CA ASP A 435 -40.21 18.21 -2.45
C ASP A 435 -39.43 17.98 -3.74
N ALA A 436 -40.14 18.00 -4.87
CA ALA A 436 -39.53 18.02 -6.20
C ALA A 436 -38.55 19.19 -6.35
N ILE A 437 -37.43 18.97 -7.04
CA ILE A 437 -36.55 20.05 -7.48
C ILE A 437 -37.32 20.87 -8.51
N ARG A 438 -37.44 22.17 -8.28
CA ARG A 438 -38.15 23.11 -9.15
C ARG A 438 -37.21 24.19 -9.63
N THR A 439 -37.23 24.43 -10.93
CA THR A 439 -36.49 25.50 -11.59
C THR A 439 -37.42 26.59 -12.09
N ARG A 440 -37.10 27.84 -11.78
CA ARG A 440 -37.73 29.05 -12.33
C ARG A 440 -36.66 29.84 -13.08
N ASN A 441 -37.04 30.50 -14.18
CA ASN A 441 -36.14 31.33 -14.97
C ASN A 441 -36.67 32.75 -15.06
N PHE A 442 -35.79 33.75 -14.97
CA PHE A 442 -36.13 35.16 -15.03
C PHE A 442 -35.32 35.84 -16.12
N LEU A 443 -35.98 36.63 -16.96
CA LEU A 443 -35.34 37.49 -17.94
C LEU A 443 -34.99 38.82 -17.29
N LEU A 444 -33.70 39.09 -17.17
CA LEU A 444 -33.17 40.33 -16.65
C LEU A 444 -32.63 41.18 -17.80
N ARG A 445 -32.86 42.50 -17.75
CA ARG A 445 -32.23 43.48 -18.64
C ARG A 445 -31.29 44.34 -17.82
N LEU A 446 -30.06 44.48 -18.30
CA LEU A 446 -28.99 45.18 -17.60
C LEU A 446 -28.51 46.38 -18.43
N SER A 447 -28.11 47.45 -17.75
CA SER A 447 -27.40 48.59 -18.34
C SER A 447 -26.01 48.17 -18.86
N ASN A 448 -25.32 49.06 -19.59
CA ASN A 448 -23.92 48.84 -19.99
C ASN A 448 -23.00 48.73 -18.76
N GLU A 449 -23.38 49.39 -17.67
CA GLU A 449 -22.74 49.31 -16.36
C GLU A 449 -23.27 48.12 -15.53
N LEU A 450 -23.89 47.12 -16.16
CA LEU A 450 -24.45 45.87 -15.60
C LEU A 450 -25.41 46.05 -14.40
N ASP A 451 -26.02 47.22 -14.26
CA ASP A 451 -27.04 47.47 -13.26
C ASP A 451 -28.38 46.92 -13.75
N LEU A 452 -29.19 46.38 -12.83
CA LEU A 452 -30.49 45.79 -13.17
C LEU A 452 -31.50 46.89 -13.56
N GLU A 453 -32.04 46.82 -14.77
CA GLU A 453 -33.06 47.74 -15.27
C GLU A 453 -34.47 47.15 -15.17
N SER A 454 -34.62 45.86 -15.46
CA SER A 454 -35.92 45.16 -15.35
C SER A 454 -35.74 43.66 -15.14
N ALA A 455 -36.69 43.03 -14.43
CA ALA A 455 -36.75 41.59 -14.23
C ALA A 455 -38.17 41.08 -14.53
N THR A 456 -38.30 39.99 -15.28
CA THR A 456 -39.60 39.34 -15.56
C THR A 456 -39.44 37.83 -15.56
N GLU A 457 -40.36 37.10 -14.94
CA GLU A 457 -40.32 35.64 -14.95
C GLU A 457 -40.66 35.08 -16.34
N ILE A 458 -39.87 34.11 -16.80
CA ILE A 458 -40.10 33.36 -18.04
C ILE A 458 -40.96 32.15 -17.70
N LEU A 459 -42.22 32.20 -18.10
CA LEU A 459 -43.17 31.10 -17.89
C LEU A 459 -42.96 29.96 -18.89
N PRO A 460 -43.28 28.70 -18.52
CA PRO A 460 -43.25 27.58 -19.46
C PRO A 460 -44.28 27.74 -20.60
N PRO A 461 -44.14 26.96 -21.69
CA PRO A 461 -45.12 26.94 -22.78
C PRO A 461 -46.53 26.54 -22.29
N VAL A 462 -47.56 27.11 -22.91
CA VAL A 462 -48.97 26.84 -22.53
C VAL A 462 -49.38 25.41 -22.90
N ASP A 463 -48.78 24.87 -23.96
CA ASP A 463 -49.04 23.55 -24.53
C ASP A 463 -48.03 22.49 -24.06
N MET A 464 -47.29 22.76 -22.97
CA MET A 464 -46.36 21.79 -22.38
C MET A 464 -47.14 20.60 -21.78
N PRO A 465 -46.75 19.35 -22.05
CA PRO A 465 -47.42 18.18 -21.48
C PRO A 465 -47.18 18.09 -19.97
N GLU A 466 -48.09 17.41 -19.27
CA GLU A 466 -47.93 17.13 -17.83
C GLU A 466 -46.64 16.34 -17.55
N PRO A 467 -45.93 16.61 -16.43
CA PRO A 467 -44.66 15.96 -16.12
C PRO A 467 -44.83 14.45 -15.89
N VAL A 468 -44.14 13.64 -16.68
CA VAL A 468 -44.07 12.18 -16.51
C VAL A 468 -43.18 11.84 -15.32
N TYR A 469 -42.01 12.49 -15.23
CA TYR A 469 -41.14 12.42 -14.06
C TYR A 469 -41.33 13.66 -13.19
N LYS A 470 -41.66 13.45 -11.91
CA LYS A 470 -42.02 14.52 -10.96
C LYS A 470 -40.91 14.91 -10.00
N GLY A 471 -39.72 14.32 -10.11
CA GLY A 471 -38.60 14.59 -9.20
C GLY A 471 -37.82 15.88 -9.51
N VAL A 472 -37.79 16.28 -10.78
CA VAL A 472 -37.12 17.50 -11.27
C VAL A 472 -38.03 18.16 -12.30
N ILE A 473 -38.42 19.41 -12.06
CA ILE A 473 -39.42 20.17 -12.82
C ILE A 473 -38.83 21.53 -13.21
N GLY A 474 -39.06 21.94 -14.45
CA GLY A 474 -38.63 23.20 -15.05
C GLY A 474 -37.48 23.06 -16.04
N PHE A 475 -37.18 24.18 -16.70
CA PHE A 475 -36.13 24.30 -17.72
C PHE A 475 -34.79 24.63 -17.04
N GLU A 476 -33.87 23.66 -17.02
CA GLU A 476 -32.56 23.80 -16.39
C GLU A 476 -31.54 24.41 -17.35
N ASP A 477 -30.62 25.20 -16.81
CA ASP A 477 -29.44 25.74 -17.51
C ASP A 477 -29.78 26.43 -18.84
N LEU A 478 -30.81 27.31 -18.83
CA LEU A 478 -31.31 28.02 -20.01
C LEU A 478 -30.24 28.95 -20.63
N ARG A 479 -29.60 28.49 -21.71
CA ARG A 479 -28.59 29.24 -22.48
C ARG A 479 -29.27 30.19 -23.46
N LEU A 480 -29.05 31.48 -23.27
CA LEU A 480 -29.74 32.55 -23.99
C LEU A 480 -28.97 32.96 -25.26
N VAL A 481 -29.68 33.06 -26.39
CA VAL A 481 -29.14 33.60 -27.65
C VAL A 481 -30.10 34.56 -28.33
N ALA A 482 -29.58 35.49 -29.11
CA ALA A 482 -30.37 36.31 -30.01
C ALA A 482 -30.21 35.79 -31.45
N CYS A 483 -31.31 35.50 -32.13
CA CYS A 483 -31.34 35.01 -33.51
C CYS A 483 -32.49 35.70 -34.26
N ASN A 484 -32.21 36.27 -35.43
CA ASN A 484 -33.16 37.03 -36.24
C ASN A 484 -33.86 38.17 -35.48
N GLY A 485 -33.16 38.78 -34.52
CA GLY A 485 -33.71 39.85 -33.68
C GLY A 485 -34.65 39.39 -32.57
N GLU A 486 -34.80 38.09 -32.36
CA GLU A 486 -35.61 37.49 -31.30
C GLU A 486 -34.74 36.77 -30.28
N LEU A 487 -35.23 36.64 -29.05
CA LEU A 487 -34.56 35.87 -27.99
C LEU A 487 -34.98 34.41 -28.02
N TRP A 488 -33.98 33.53 -27.91
CA TRP A 488 -34.14 32.09 -27.87
C TRP A 488 -33.36 31.51 -26.68
N GLY A 489 -33.84 30.39 -26.14
CA GLY A 489 -33.23 29.71 -25.00
C GLY A 489 -33.12 28.21 -25.24
N SER A 490 -31.92 27.66 -25.03
CA SER A 490 -31.66 26.22 -25.03
C SER A 490 -31.52 25.71 -23.60
N ALA A 491 -32.32 24.73 -23.19
CA ALA A 491 -32.37 24.23 -21.82
C ALA A 491 -32.46 22.71 -21.75
N CYS A 492 -32.07 22.16 -20.61
CA CYS A 492 -32.28 20.77 -20.25
C CYS A 492 -33.61 20.59 -19.51
N VAL A 493 -34.42 19.62 -19.91
CA VAL A 493 -35.68 19.24 -19.26
C VAL A 493 -35.65 17.75 -18.93
N ARG A 494 -36.11 17.37 -17.74
CA ARG A 494 -36.10 15.96 -17.27
C ARG A 494 -37.49 15.35 -17.09
N GLU A 495 -38.52 16.12 -17.38
CA GLU A 495 -39.92 15.80 -17.07
C GLU A 495 -40.58 14.85 -18.07
N PHE A 496 -40.04 14.74 -19.30
CA PHE A 496 -40.73 14.09 -20.41
C PHE A 496 -40.66 12.56 -20.41
N THR A 497 -39.81 11.96 -19.59
CA THR A 497 -39.63 10.50 -19.53
C THR A 497 -39.62 9.98 -18.10
N PRO A 498 -40.14 8.77 -17.83
CA PRO A 498 -40.14 8.21 -16.48
C PRO A 498 -38.73 7.97 -15.91
N GLU A 499 -37.72 7.75 -16.76
CA GLU A 499 -36.31 7.57 -16.35
C GLU A 499 -35.57 8.89 -16.08
N ALA A 500 -36.23 10.04 -16.23
CA ALA A 500 -35.63 11.37 -16.07
C ALA A 500 -34.42 11.64 -16.99
N TRP A 501 -34.52 11.26 -18.28
CA TRP A 501 -33.52 11.58 -19.30
C TRP A 501 -33.28 13.10 -19.42
N CYS A 502 -32.05 13.49 -19.76
CA CYS A 502 -31.72 14.88 -20.06
C CYS A 502 -32.16 15.20 -21.48
N GLU A 503 -33.33 15.82 -21.65
CA GLU A 503 -33.86 16.24 -22.95
C GLU A 503 -33.46 17.68 -23.24
N GLN A 504 -32.85 17.95 -24.38
CA GLN A 504 -32.57 19.32 -24.80
C GLN A 504 -33.79 19.93 -25.48
N VAL A 505 -34.15 21.13 -25.04
CA VAL A 505 -35.27 21.91 -25.58
C VAL A 505 -34.75 23.24 -26.07
N ILE A 506 -35.20 23.65 -27.25
CA ILE A 506 -35.04 25.02 -27.77
C ILE A 506 -36.40 25.69 -27.81
N ALA A 507 -36.46 26.95 -27.38
CA ALA A 507 -37.70 27.74 -27.35
C ALA A 507 -37.41 29.22 -27.59
N ARG A 508 -38.33 29.92 -28.25
CA ARG A 508 -38.34 31.38 -28.37
C ARG A 508 -38.91 31.98 -27.08
N ILE A 509 -38.40 33.13 -26.65
CA ILE A 509 -38.94 33.90 -25.52
C ILE A 509 -39.85 34.98 -26.08
N ASP A 510 -41.15 34.89 -25.77
CA ASP A 510 -42.17 35.81 -26.23
C ASP A 510 -42.55 36.80 -25.12
N GLU A 511 -42.40 38.10 -25.40
CA GLU A 511 -42.70 39.22 -24.51
C GLU A 511 -43.94 40.02 -24.96
N THR A 512 -44.67 39.58 -25.99
CA THR A 512 -45.89 40.29 -26.48
C THR A 512 -47.06 40.21 -25.50
N GLY A 513 -46.99 39.29 -24.53
CA GLY A 513 -47.89 39.14 -23.39
C GLY A 513 -47.10 38.84 -22.11
N PRO A 514 -47.60 37.99 -21.19
CA PRO A 514 -46.77 37.49 -20.09
C PRO A 514 -45.54 36.76 -20.65
N CYS A 515 -44.34 37.17 -20.22
CA CYS A 515 -43.07 36.62 -20.71
C CYS A 515 -43.08 35.08 -20.57
N ARG A 516 -42.92 34.38 -21.69
CA ARG A 516 -43.02 32.92 -21.72
C ARG A 516 -42.20 32.29 -22.84
N LEU A 517 -41.93 31.00 -22.69
CA LEU A 517 -41.42 30.16 -23.76
C LEU A 517 -42.54 29.87 -24.78
N ALA A 518 -42.23 30.04 -26.06
CA ALA A 518 -43.09 29.80 -27.21
C ALA A 518 -42.27 29.16 -28.33
N ASP A 519 -42.94 28.63 -29.37
CA ASP A 519 -42.29 27.98 -30.52
C ASP A 519 -41.18 26.99 -30.09
N TRP A 520 -41.53 26.09 -29.18
CA TRP A 520 -40.58 25.22 -28.50
C TRP A 520 -40.59 23.80 -29.11
N ARG A 521 -39.45 23.12 -29.03
CA ARG A 521 -39.30 21.73 -29.52
C ARG A 521 -38.17 21.01 -28.81
N VAL A 522 -38.31 19.68 -28.68
CA VAL A 522 -37.26 18.80 -28.14
C VAL A 522 -36.29 18.42 -29.25
N LEU A 523 -34.99 18.45 -28.96
CA LEU A 523 -33.91 18.13 -29.90
C LEU A 523 -33.46 16.68 -29.70
N HIS A 524 -33.65 15.85 -30.73
CA HIS A 524 -33.29 14.42 -30.71
C HIS A 524 -32.19 14.14 -31.73
N PRO A 525 -30.91 14.09 -31.30
CA PRO A 525 -29.83 13.75 -32.21
C PRO A 525 -29.88 12.27 -32.59
N ALA A 526 -29.42 11.97 -33.81
CA ALA A 526 -29.35 10.61 -34.31
C ALA A 526 -28.33 9.76 -33.51
N GLY A 527 -28.65 8.50 -33.26
CA GLY A 527 -27.79 7.54 -32.55
C GLY A 527 -28.32 7.14 -31.17
N PRO A 528 -27.48 6.49 -30.34
CA PRO A 528 -27.85 6.09 -28.99
C PRO A 528 -28.16 7.31 -28.11
N ARG A 529 -29.19 7.19 -27.27
CA ARG A 529 -29.58 8.23 -26.33
C ARG A 529 -28.47 8.45 -25.29
N ALA A 530 -28.12 9.70 -25.02
CA ALA A 530 -27.08 10.08 -24.07
C ALA A 530 -27.58 11.18 -23.13
N HIS A 531 -27.11 11.18 -21.87
CA HIS A 531 -27.36 12.24 -20.89
C HIS A 531 -26.48 13.48 -21.16
N GLU A 532 -26.47 13.97 -22.40
CA GLU A 532 -25.68 15.14 -22.81
C GLU A 532 -26.54 16.41 -22.76
N LYS A 533 -26.28 17.28 -21.77
CA LYS A 533 -27.07 18.49 -21.49
C LYS A 533 -26.37 19.81 -21.85
N ASN A 534 -25.12 19.74 -22.31
CA ASN A 534 -24.23 20.87 -22.43
C ASN A 534 -24.04 21.33 -23.88
N TRP A 535 -25.16 21.41 -24.62
CA TRP A 535 -25.12 21.83 -26.02
C TRP A 535 -24.82 23.33 -26.08
N MET A 536 -23.89 23.73 -26.96
CA MET A 536 -23.48 25.13 -27.09
C MET A 536 -24.18 25.75 -28.30
N PRO A 537 -25.12 26.69 -28.10
CA PRO A 537 -25.80 27.36 -29.20
C PRO A 537 -24.85 28.21 -30.05
N GLN A 538 -25.08 28.25 -31.35
CA GLN A 538 -24.32 29.04 -32.31
C GLN A 538 -25.25 29.64 -33.37
N VAL A 539 -25.20 30.97 -33.51
CA VAL A 539 -25.99 31.71 -34.50
C VAL A 539 -25.08 32.09 -35.66
N LYS A 540 -25.36 31.60 -36.86
CA LYS A 540 -24.59 31.87 -38.09
C LYS A 540 -25.43 32.62 -39.12
N PRO A 541 -24.82 33.38 -40.05
CA PRO A 541 -25.51 33.86 -41.24
C PRO A 541 -26.02 32.68 -42.08
N ALA A 542 -27.26 32.77 -42.55
CA ALA A 542 -27.88 31.76 -43.41
C ALA A 542 -27.20 31.73 -44.79
N ALA A 543 -26.79 30.55 -45.24
CA ALA A 543 -26.12 30.39 -46.53
C ALA A 543 -26.99 30.77 -47.74
N ALA A 544 -28.33 30.71 -47.60
CA ALA A 544 -29.29 30.85 -48.70
C ALA A 544 -29.96 32.23 -48.81
N GLN A 545 -29.85 33.11 -47.80
CA GLN A 545 -30.54 34.40 -47.76
C GLN A 545 -29.69 35.47 -47.07
N ALA A 546 -29.38 36.55 -47.78
CA ALA A 546 -28.61 37.67 -47.26
C ALA A 546 -29.38 38.36 -46.11
N GLY A 547 -28.85 38.27 -44.88
CA GLY A 547 -29.39 38.93 -43.69
C GLY A 547 -30.24 38.04 -42.77
N ALA A 548 -30.54 36.80 -43.16
CA ALA A 548 -31.16 35.83 -42.25
C ALA A 548 -30.09 35.09 -41.42
N GLU A 549 -30.41 34.73 -40.18
CA GLU A 549 -29.56 33.96 -39.27
C GLU A 549 -30.14 32.56 -39.07
N THR A 550 -29.26 31.56 -38.92
CA THR A 550 -29.60 30.17 -38.61
C THR A 550 -29.01 29.76 -37.27
N LEU A 551 -29.80 29.04 -36.48
CA LEU A 551 -29.38 28.48 -35.20
C LEU A 551 -28.93 27.03 -35.38
N GLN A 552 -27.77 26.71 -34.81
CA GLN A 552 -27.22 25.36 -34.71
C GLN A 552 -26.50 25.19 -33.36
N PHE A 553 -26.02 23.98 -33.06
CA PHE A 553 -25.44 23.65 -31.78
C PHE A 553 -24.16 22.82 -31.93
N VAL A 554 -23.14 23.13 -31.15
CA VAL A 554 -22.05 22.19 -30.88
C VAL A 554 -22.57 21.20 -29.84
N TYR A 555 -22.80 19.96 -30.27
CA TYR A 555 -23.30 18.86 -29.44
C TYR A 555 -22.18 18.23 -28.60
N LEU A 556 -21.02 17.97 -29.23
CA LEU A 556 -19.83 17.39 -28.61
C LEU A 556 -18.58 18.12 -29.12
N CYS A 557 -17.52 18.14 -28.32
CA CYS A 557 -16.21 18.64 -28.72
C CYS A 557 -15.33 17.55 -29.35
N ASP A 558 -15.49 16.28 -28.98
CA ASP A 558 -14.72 15.16 -29.54
C ASP A 558 -15.57 13.87 -29.67
N PRO A 559 -15.89 13.43 -30.91
CA PRO A 559 -15.70 14.20 -32.13
C PRO A 559 -16.47 15.52 -32.05
N THR A 560 -15.96 16.57 -32.67
CA THR A 560 -16.69 17.83 -32.79
C THR A 560 -17.92 17.59 -33.66
N ARG A 561 -19.10 17.48 -33.02
CA ARG A 561 -20.38 17.19 -33.68
C ARG A 561 -21.26 18.42 -33.65
N ILE A 562 -21.72 18.84 -34.83
CA ILE A 562 -22.65 19.97 -34.99
C ILE A 562 -24.03 19.44 -35.36
N VAL A 563 -25.06 19.97 -34.72
CA VAL A 563 -26.47 19.61 -34.99
C VAL A 563 -27.31 20.87 -35.24
N ASP A 564 -28.37 20.73 -36.02
CA ASP A 564 -29.30 21.83 -36.30
C ASP A 564 -30.38 22.01 -35.22
N GLU A 565 -31.29 22.97 -35.41
CA GLU A 565 -32.44 23.24 -34.55
C GLU A 565 -33.52 22.13 -34.51
N ARG A 566 -33.30 21.02 -35.23
CA ARG A 566 -34.12 19.80 -35.18
C ARG A 566 -33.36 18.61 -34.60
N GLY A 567 -32.09 18.80 -34.23
CA GLY A 567 -31.19 17.75 -33.75
C GLY A 567 -30.50 16.95 -34.85
N ALA A 568 -30.69 17.27 -36.14
CA ALA A 568 -30.03 16.55 -37.21
C ALA A 568 -28.53 16.90 -37.26
N THR A 569 -27.68 15.88 -37.35
CA THR A 569 -26.22 16.07 -37.48
C THR A 569 -25.88 16.76 -38.80
N LEU A 570 -25.27 17.93 -38.71
CA LEU A 570 -24.79 18.71 -39.86
C LEU A 570 -23.35 18.34 -40.25
N SER A 571 -22.50 18.10 -39.25
CA SER A 571 -21.10 17.68 -39.45
C SER A 571 -20.54 16.98 -38.22
N GLU A 572 -19.55 16.14 -38.44
CA GLU A 572 -18.79 15.47 -37.39
C GLU A 572 -17.32 15.40 -37.81
N THR A 573 -16.43 15.96 -37.01
CA THR A 573 -14.98 15.97 -37.28
C THR A 573 -14.22 15.62 -36.01
N ALA A 574 -13.18 14.78 -36.11
CA ALA A 574 -12.32 14.57 -34.96
C ALA A 574 -11.38 15.79 -34.81
N PRO A 575 -11.29 16.41 -33.62
CA PRO A 575 -10.29 17.46 -33.38
C PRO A 575 -8.87 16.89 -33.51
N VAL A 576 -7.82 17.70 -33.35
CA VAL A 576 -6.43 17.23 -33.42
C VAL A 576 -5.90 16.79 -32.05
N ILE A 577 -6.55 17.28 -30.98
CA ILE A 577 -6.31 16.93 -29.57
C ILE A 577 -7.35 15.94 -29.05
N ALA A 578 -7.08 15.28 -27.94
CA ALA A 578 -8.02 14.49 -27.16
C ALA A 578 -8.91 15.43 -26.33
N ALA A 579 -10.13 15.70 -26.82
CA ALA A 579 -11.07 16.66 -26.21
C ALA A 579 -12.35 15.98 -25.68
N GLN A 580 -12.32 14.65 -25.46
CA GLN A 580 -13.47 13.87 -24.98
C GLN A 580 -13.93 14.28 -23.57
N ARG A 581 -13.11 15.02 -22.82
CA ARG A 581 -13.43 15.56 -21.49
C ARG A 581 -14.02 16.96 -21.53
N PHE A 582 -14.00 17.64 -22.69
CA PHE A 582 -14.56 18.98 -22.82
C PHE A 582 -16.08 18.88 -22.87
N ARG A 583 -16.75 19.68 -22.03
CA ARG A 583 -18.20 19.80 -21.96
C ARG A 583 -18.59 21.23 -22.24
N GLY A 584 -19.62 21.45 -23.05
CA GLY A 584 -20.05 22.81 -23.39
C GLY A 584 -20.45 23.64 -22.17
N GLY A 585 -20.03 24.89 -22.13
CA GLY A 585 -20.44 25.85 -21.10
C GLY A 585 -21.43 26.86 -21.67
N THR A 586 -20.95 27.69 -22.60
CA THR A 586 -21.66 28.88 -23.10
C THR A 586 -22.15 28.71 -24.53
N GLN A 587 -22.88 29.70 -25.04
CA GLN A 587 -23.02 29.90 -26.49
C GLN A 587 -21.69 30.31 -27.14
N LEU A 588 -21.64 30.18 -28.47
CA LEU A 588 -20.53 30.60 -29.31
C LEU A 588 -20.69 32.07 -29.71
N ILE A 589 -19.60 32.83 -29.66
CA ILE A 589 -19.54 34.20 -30.21
C ILE A 589 -18.56 34.27 -31.37
N ALA A 590 -18.84 35.12 -32.35
CA ALA A 590 -17.90 35.38 -33.43
C ALA A 590 -16.66 36.09 -32.89
N LEU A 591 -15.48 35.53 -33.16
CA LEU A 591 -14.19 36.11 -32.78
C LEU A 591 -13.11 35.72 -33.78
N ALA A 592 -12.31 36.71 -34.23
CA ALA A 592 -11.13 36.50 -35.07
C ALA A 592 -11.38 35.61 -36.32
N GLY A 593 -12.55 35.74 -36.95
CA GLY A 593 -12.91 34.98 -38.16
C GLY A 593 -13.45 33.57 -37.92
N GLY A 594 -13.60 33.15 -36.66
CA GLY A 594 -14.23 31.89 -36.23
C GLY A 594 -15.11 32.10 -35.01
N TRP A 595 -15.14 31.13 -34.09
CA TRP A 595 -16.09 31.08 -32.99
C TRP A 595 -15.44 30.73 -31.67
N LEU A 596 -15.61 31.60 -30.67
CA LEU A 596 -15.15 31.38 -29.30
C LEU A 596 -16.29 30.83 -28.44
N ALA A 597 -15.99 29.83 -27.63
CA ALA A 597 -16.85 29.37 -26.55
C ALA A 597 -16.04 29.14 -25.27
N LEU A 598 -16.74 29.10 -24.14
CA LEU A 598 -16.17 28.62 -22.89
C LEU A 598 -16.71 27.23 -22.58
N ILE A 599 -15.81 26.28 -22.34
CA ILE A 599 -16.12 24.91 -21.94
C ILE A 599 -15.79 24.70 -20.46
N HIS A 600 -16.20 23.56 -19.92
CA HIS A 600 -15.73 23.08 -18.63
C HIS A 600 -15.26 21.63 -18.72
N GLU A 601 -14.34 21.28 -17.85
CA GLU A 601 -13.83 19.93 -17.62
C GLU A 601 -14.16 19.54 -16.18
N VAL A 602 -14.81 18.39 -16.02
CA VAL A 602 -15.21 17.90 -14.69
C VAL A 602 -14.16 16.95 -14.16
N GLN A 603 -13.46 17.36 -13.09
CA GLN A 603 -12.49 16.52 -12.39
C GLN A 603 -13.07 16.01 -11.07
N TRP A 604 -13.04 14.69 -10.88
CA TRP A 604 -13.39 14.05 -9.62
C TRP A 604 -12.14 13.76 -8.81
N ARG A 605 -12.13 14.17 -7.53
CA ARG A 605 -11.01 13.93 -6.61
C ARG A 605 -11.49 13.02 -5.47
N PRO A 606 -11.35 11.68 -5.59
CA PRO A 606 -11.90 10.72 -4.63
C PRO A 606 -11.43 10.94 -3.19
N ALA A 607 -10.14 11.27 -3.00
CA ALA A 607 -9.56 11.56 -1.69
C ALA A 607 -10.24 12.74 -0.99
N GLU A 608 -10.76 13.70 -1.76
CA GLU A 608 -11.44 14.90 -1.26
C GLU A 608 -12.97 14.74 -1.29
N LYS A 609 -13.50 13.67 -1.89
CA LYS A 609 -14.93 13.44 -2.17
C LYS A 609 -15.61 14.63 -2.83
N ARG A 610 -14.89 15.36 -3.69
CA ARG A 610 -15.34 16.62 -4.32
C ARG A 610 -15.13 16.65 -5.84
N ARG A 611 -16.02 17.37 -6.52
CA ARG A 611 -15.95 17.67 -7.97
C ARG A 611 -15.42 19.08 -8.19
N TYR A 612 -14.62 19.24 -9.22
CA TYR A 612 -14.05 20.52 -9.66
C TYR A 612 -14.36 20.74 -11.13
N TYR A 613 -14.73 21.97 -11.46
CA TYR A 613 -15.01 22.40 -12.83
C TYR A 613 -13.90 23.36 -13.24
N LEU A 614 -13.13 22.96 -14.24
CA LEU A 614 -12.06 23.78 -14.80
C LEU A 614 -12.51 24.30 -16.17
N HIS A 615 -12.33 25.59 -16.41
CA HIS A 615 -12.80 26.25 -17.62
C HIS A 615 -11.67 26.41 -18.63
N ARG A 616 -12.02 26.35 -19.92
CA ARG A 616 -11.15 26.77 -21.02
C ARG A 616 -11.93 27.59 -22.01
N PHE A 617 -11.25 28.53 -22.64
CA PHE A 617 -11.68 29.03 -23.92
C PHE A 617 -11.31 28.03 -25.00
N VAL A 618 -12.25 27.75 -25.90
CA VAL A 618 -12.01 26.97 -27.11
C VAL A 618 -12.45 27.79 -28.30
N TRP A 619 -11.68 27.71 -29.38
CA TRP A 619 -11.97 28.41 -30.61
C TRP A 619 -12.13 27.41 -31.76
N PHE A 620 -13.22 27.57 -32.49
CA PHE A 620 -13.54 26.81 -33.68
C PHE A 620 -13.37 27.67 -34.92
N ASP A 621 -12.89 27.08 -36.00
CA ASP A 621 -12.84 27.77 -37.29
C ASP A 621 -14.24 27.93 -37.93
N GLN A 622 -14.29 28.44 -39.16
CA GLN A 622 -15.56 28.63 -39.89
C GLN A 622 -16.29 27.33 -40.22
N ALA A 623 -15.54 26.24 -40.34
CA ALA A 623 -16.04 24.88 -40.57
C ALA A 623 -16.48 24.19 -39.26
N ASN A 624 -16.33 24.88 -38.11
CA ASN A 624 -16.58 24.38 -36.78
C ASN A 624 -15.65 23.24 -36.35
N THR A 625 -14.42 23.21 -36.86
CA THR A 625 -13.37 22.33 -36.31
C THR A 625 -12.67 23.05 -35.17
N LEU A 626 -12.43 22.37 -34.05
CA LEU A 626 -11.72 22.92 -32.90
C LEU A 626 -10.24 23.11 -33.24
N GLN A 627 -9.77 24.37 -33.28
CA GLN A 627 -8.40 24.71 -33.70
C GLN A 627 -7.55 25.30 -32.58
N LYS A 628 -8.15 25.96 -31.58
CA LYS A 628 -7.38 26.57 -30.48
C LYS A 628 -8.00 26.32 -29.13
N VAL A 629 -7.16 26.25 -28.10
CA VAL A 629 -7.57 26.08 -26.70
C VAL A 629 -6.76 27.00 -25.80
N SER A 630 -7.36 27.49 -24.73
CA SER A 630 -6.60 28.12 -23.65
C SER A 630 -6.11 27.11 -22.63
N ARG A 631 -5.23 27.56 -21.74
CA ARG A 631 -4.95 26.88 -20.47
C ARG A 631 -6.23 26.75 -19.63
N PRO A 632 -6.33 25.72 -18.77
CA PRO A 632 -7.46 25.55 -17.87
C PRO A 632 -7.36 26.51 -16.67
N PHE A 633 -8.49 27.08 -16.26
CA PHE A 633 -8.57 28.02 -15.15
C PHE A 633 -9.86 27.85 -14.34
N PHE A 634 -9.94 28.54 -13.21
CA PHE A 634 -11.18 28.73 -12.44
C PHE A 634 -11.45 30.23 -12.30
N PHE A 635 -12.67 30.68 -12.07
CA PHE A 635 -13.02 32.09 -11.99
C PHE A 635 -12.58 32.71 -10.67
N ASP A 636 -13.12 32.21 -9.54
CA ASP A 636 -12.89 32.78 -8.21
C ASP A 636 -12.21 31.78 -7.27
N LYS A 637 -12.82 30.60 -7.07
CA LYS A 637 -12.28 29.55 -6.19
C LYS A 637 -12.43 28.17 -6.81
N LYS A 638 -11.45 27.30 -6.56
CA LYS A 638 -11.53 25.89 -7.00
C LYS A 638 -12.77 25.23 -6.38
N GLY A 639 -13.71 24.82 -7.22
CA GLY A 639 -14.93 24.15 -6.82
C GLY A 639 -15.81 23.85 -8.01
N VAL A 640 -17.12 23.76 -7.76
CA VAL A 640 -18.12 23.73 -8.83
C VAL A 640 -18.38 25.18 -9.26
N GLU A 641 -17.86 25.54 -10.41
CA GLU A 641 -18.19 26.79 -11.11
C GLU A 641 -18.78 26.43 -12.48
N PHE A 642 -19.85 27.11 -12.88
CA PHE A 642 -20.54 26.79 -14.13
C PHE A 642 -20.84 28.05 -14.93
N ALA A 643 -20.13 28.24 -16.04
CA ALA A 643 -20.39 29.31 -16.98
C ALA A 643 -21.46 28.88 -18.00
N ALA A 644 -22.51 29.69 -18.12
CA ALA A 644 -23.63 29.44 -19.02
C ALA A 644 -23.86 30.55 -20.05
N GLY A 645 -23.13 31.67 -19.98
CA GLY A 645 -23.23 32.77 -20.94
C GLY A 645 -21.88 33.35 -21.35
N LEU A 646 -21.72 33.61 -22.66
CA LEU A 646 -20.60 34.35 -23.25
C LEU A 646 -21.16 35.30 -24.32
N ALA A 647 -20.90 36.60 -24.18
CA ALA A 647 -21.40 37.60 -25.12
C ALA A 647 -20.41 38.75 -25.32
N TRP A 648 -20.56 39.49 -26.40
CA TRP A 648 -19.88 40.78 -26.53
C TRP A 648 -20.52 41.84 -25.65
N HIS A 649 -19.71 42.58 -24.91
CA HIS A 649 -20.16 43.82 -24.28
C HIS A 649 -20.55 44.85 -25.38
N PRO A 650 -21.54 45.74 -25.14
CA PRO A 650 -21.98 46.73 -26.13
C PRO A 650 -20.89 47.68 -26.65
N ASP A 651 -19.79 47.87 -25.92
CA ASP A 651 -18.62 48.65 -26.36
C ASP A 651 -17.76 47.94 -27.43
N LYS A 652 -17.95 46.62 -27.62
CA LYS A 652 -17.18 45.76 -28.53
C LYS A 652 -15.69 45.64 -28.22
N GLU A 653 -15.28 46.01 -27.02
CA GLU A 653 -13.90 45.85 -26.54
C GLU A 653 -13.81 44.73 -25.50
N ARG A 654 -14.89 44.54 -24.73
CA ARG A 654 -14.96 43.56 -23.65
C ARG A 654 -15.88 42.39 -23.98
N LEU A 655 -15.61 41.25 -23.36
CA LEU A 655 -16.48 40.08 -23.32
C LEU A 655 -17.22 40.05 -21.98
N LEU A 656 -18.48 39.64 -22.03
CA LEU A 656 -19.35 39.35 -20.91
C LEU A 656 -19.34 37.85 -20.65
N ILE A 657 -19.13 37.45 -19.39
CA ILE A 657 -19.18 36.06 -18.95
C ILE A 657 -20.15 35.98 -17.79
N SER A 658 -21.13 35.08 -17.85
CA SER A 658 -22.02 34.80 -16.72
C SER A 658 -21.81 33.38 -16.23
N TYR A 659 -21.65 33.24 -14.91
CA TYR A 659 -21.29 31.98 -14.28
C TYR A 659 -21.89 31.89 -12.87
N SER A 660 -21.89 30.67 -12.33
CA SER A 660 -22.27 30.39 -10.96
C SER A 660 -21.11 29.88 -10.14
N VAL A 661 -21.24 30.00 -8.82
CA VAL A 661 -20.31 29.43 -7.85
C VAL A 661 -21.09 28.54 -6.89
N THR A 662 -20.65 27.30 -6.75
CA THR A 662 -21.19 26.26 -5.85
C THR A 662 -22.69 26.05 -5.94
N ASP A 663 -23.28 26.24 -7.13
CA ASP A 663 -24.73 26.16 -7.38
C ASP A 663 -25.56 26.99 -6.38
N SER A 664 -25.00 28.11 -5.90
CA SER A 664 -25.61 28.94 -4.86
C SER A 664 -25.52 30.44 -5.10
N GLU A 665 -24.64 30.86 -6.01
CA GLU A 665 -24.40 32.26 -6.32
C GLU A 665 -24.39 32.47 -7.84
N SER A 666 -24.81 33.66 -8.29
CA SER A 666 -24.84 34.06 -9.69
C SER A 666 -23.98 35.30 -9.91
N TRP A 667 -23.09 35.22 -10.88
CA TRP A 667 -22.07 36.22 -11.15
C TRP A 667 -22.09 36.62 -12.62
N ILE A 668 -21.72 37.88 -12.88
CA ILE A 668 -21.45 38.42 -14.20
C ILE A 668 -20.08 39.10 -14.19
N ALA A 669 -19.29 38.86 -15.22
CA ALA A 669 -17.94 39.38 -15.36
C ALA A 669 -17.71 40.04 -16.71
N THR A 670 -16.76 40.98 -16.73
CA THR A 670 -16.18 41.57 -17.93
C THR A 670 -14.71 41.20 -18.04
N VAL A 671 -14.22 41.01 -19.26
CA VAL A 671 -12.79 40.84 -19.56
C VAL A 671 -12.46 41.45 -20.92
N ASP A 672 -11.29 42.03 -21.09
CA ASP A 672 -10.85 42.56 -22.39
C ASP A 672 -10.62 41.42 -23.37
N GLU A 673 -11.15 41.56 -24.58
CA GLU A 673 -11.05 40.50 -25.58
C GLU A 673 -9.59 40.20 -25.97
N ALA A 674 -8.72 41.22 -26.00
CA ALA A 674 -7.31 41.06 -26.33
C ALA A 674 -6.58 40.10 -25.38
N GLU A 675 -6.91 40.10 -24.09
CA GLU A 675 -6.35 39.16 -23.12
C GLU A 675 -6.82 37.73 -23.41
N VAL A 676 -8.11 37.53 -23.66
CA VAL A 676 -8.67 36.21 -24.03
C VAL A 676 -8.01 35.67 -25.30
N ARG A 677 -7.82 36.51 -26.32
CA ARG A 677 -7.16 36.12 -27.57
C ARG A 677 -5.72 35.68 -27.35
N SER A 678 -4.99 36.36 -26.47
CA SER A 678 -3.59 36.04 -26.17
C SER A 678 -3.41 34.69 -25.48
N LEU A 679 -4.46 34.16 -24.86
CA LEU A 679 -4.45 32.86 -24.18
C LEU A 679 -4.75 31.67 -25.11
N LEU A 680 -5.19 31.90 -26.35
CA LEU A 680 -5.54 30.83 -27.27
C LEU A 680 -4.30 30.27 -27.97
N GLU A 681 -3.96 29.02 -27.65
CA GLU A 681 -2.86 28.26 -28.24
C GLU A 681 -3.39 27.34 -29.35
N ASP A 682 -2.62 27.17 -30.44
CA ASP A 682 -2.99 26.30 -31.55
C ASP A 682 -2.97 24.83 -31.11
N ALA A 683 -4.07 24.12 -31.34
CA ALA A 683 -4.25 22.75 -30.88
C ALA A 683 -3.29 21.75 -31.57
N ASP A 684 -2.84 22.07 -32.78
CA ASP A 684 -1.85 21.30 -33.55
C ASP A 684 -0.41 21.49 -33.07
N ASP A 685 -0.12 22.59 -32.37
CA ASP A 685 1.23 23.01 -32.00
C ASP A 685 1.30 23.37 -30.50
N LEU A 686 0.66 22.54 -29.67
CA LEU A 686 0.74 22.70 -28.23
C LEU A 686 2.18 22.45 -27.75
N PRO A 687 2.74 23.32 -26.88
CA PRO A 687 4.12 23.20 -26.43
C PRO A 687 4.28 21.93 -25.57
N SER A 688 5.21 21.06 -25.94
CA SER A 688 5.51 19.83 -25.19
C SER A 688 6.29 20.07 -23.88
N GLY A 689 6.77 21.29 -23.64
CA GLY A 689 7.61 21.64 -22.48
C GLY A 689 9.08 21.17 -22.59
N VAL A 690 9.40 20.38 -23.62
CA VAL A 690 10.78 19.96 -23.95
C VAL A 690 11.48 21.11 -24.66
N ILE A 691 12.71 21.41 -24.23
CA ILE A 691 13.54 22.38 -24.95
C ILE A 691 14.05 21.66 -26.20
N GLU A 692 13.56 22.02 -27.37
CA GLU A 692 14.25 21.65 -28.60
C GLU A 692 15.64 22.26 -28.53
N ALA A 693 16.67 21.40 -28.59
CA ALA A 693 18.04 21.86 -28.62
C ALA A 693 18.21 22.77 -29.84
N ALA A 694 18.22 24.08 -29.59
CA ALA A 694 18.78 25.04 -30.51
C ALA A 694 20.16 24.50 -30.88
N SER A 695 20.32 24.16 -32.14
CA SER A 695 21.60 23.84 -32.74
C SER A 695 22.58 24.97 -32.45
N GLY A 696 23.41 24.83 -31.43
CA GLY A 696 24.34 25.90 -31.07
C GLY A 696 24.82 25.93 -29.62
N LEU A 697 25.36 24.82 -29.10
CA LEU A 697 26.43 24.89 -28.12
C LEU A 697 27.61 24.07 -28.66
N THR A 698 28.32 24.71 -29.57
CA THR A 698 29.69 24.34 -29.93
C THR A 698 30.53 24.36 -28.65
N LEU A 699 30.95 23.17 -28.19
CA LEU A 699 32.12 23.06 -27.32
C LEU A 699 33.29 23.68 -28.08
N ALA A 700 33.65 24.91 -27.71
CA ALA A 700 34.74 25.64 -28.29
C ALA A 700 36.05 24.88 -28.03
N SER A 701 36.58 24.28 -29.10
CA SER A 701 37.97 23.87 -29.20
C SER A 701 38.84 25.12 -29.27
N GLY A 702 39.47 25.45 -28.14
CA GLY A 702 40.47 26.52 -28.03
C GLY A 702 41.78 25.97 -27.50
N HIS A 703 42.62 25.45 -28.39
CA HIS A 703 44.05 25.25 -28.15
C HIS A 703 44.84 26.46 -28.69
N ASN A 704 46.05 26.63 -28.11
CA ASN A 704 47.18 27.52 -28.45
C ASN A 704 47.18 28.86 -27.69
N ASN A 705 48.26 29.36 -27.07
CA ASN A 705 49.64 28.93 -26.70
C ASN A 705 50.22 30.17 -25.90
N PRO A 706 51.50 30.31 -25.44
CA PRO A 706 52.70 29.53 -25.77
C PRO A 706 53.72 29.24 -24.63
N GLU A 707 54.59 28.30 -24.97
CA GLU A 707 55.99 28.03 -24.60
C GLU A 707 56.79 29.04 -23.74
N THR A 708 57.56 28.52 -22.78
CA THR A 708 59.04 28.56 -22.84
C THR A 708 59.69 27.46 -21.99
N LYS A 709 60.72 26.82 -22.56
CA LYS A 709 61.49 25.66 -22.09
C LYS A 709 62.50 25.99 -20.97
N ALA A 710 62.80 25.02 -20.09
CA ALA A 710 64.15 24.45 -19.89
C ALA A 710 64.21 23.39 -18.77
N GLU A 711 64.75 22.21 -19.12
CA GLU A 711 65.60 21.23 -18.41
C GLU A 711 65.62 21.21 -16.85
N ILE A 712 65.65 20.06 -16.15
CA ILE A 712 66.80 19.15 -15.98
C ILE A 712 66.32 17.85 -15.26
N LYS A 713 66.97 16.71 -15.55
CA LYS A 713 66.88 15.41 -14.85
C LYS A 713 68.21 15.16 -14.09
N PRO A 714 68.35 14.08 -13.30
CA PRO A 714 68.17 13.92 -11.85
C PRO A 714 69.50 13.89 -11.03
N ASP A 715 69.35 13.64 -9.71
CA ASP A 715 70.27 12.95 -8.78
C ASP A 715 71.11 13.74 -7.73
N ARG A 716 70.86 13.36 -6.45
CA ARG A 716 71.81 12.88 -5.41
C ARG A 716 72.33 13.75 -4.24
N ILE A 717 72.29 13.06 -3.09
CA ILE A 717 73.07 13.18 -1.82
C ILE A 717 72.54 14.24 -0.83
N GLY A 718 72.24 13.97 0.45
CA GLY A 718 72.54 12.83 1.32
C GLY A 718 73.06 13.35 2.68
N GLY A 719 72.46 12.86 3.78
CA GLY A 719 72.96 12.98 5.17
C GLY A 719 72.38 14.17 5.96
N ARG A 720 72.04 14.05 7.25
CA ARG A 720 72.20 12.95 8.21
C ARG A 720 71.30 13.23 9.43
N ALA A 721 70.88 12.14 10.07
CA ALA A 721 70.00 12.04 11.23
C ALA A 721 70.52 12.69 12.53
N ILE A 722 69.58 13.01 13.44
CA ILE A 722 69.64 12.62 14.86
C ILE A 722 68.24 12.17 15.32
N ALA A 723 68.21 10.99 15.93
CA ALA A 723 67.05 10.29 16.47
C ALA A 723 66.69 10.73 17.90
N VAL A 724 65.42 10.60 18.26
CA VAL A 724 64.99 10.17 19.61
C VAL A 724 63.79 9.23 19.47
N GLU A 725 63.91 8.10 20.16
CA GLU A 725 63.11 6.88 20.13
C GLU A 725 61.64 7.05 20.54
N ARG A 726 60.75 6.27 19.91
CA ARG A 726 59.59 5.70 20.60
C ARG A 726 59.47 4.22 20.30
N ARG A 727 59.62 3.45 21.38
CA ARG A 727 59.50 2.00 21.50
C ARG A 727 58.20 1.50 20.87
N GLY A 728 58.31 0.47 20.04
CA GLY A 728 57.19 -0.44 19.78
C GLY A 728 56.90 -1.29 21.02
N PRO A 729 55.66 -1.75 21.23
CA PRO A 729 55.43 -2.94 22.00
C PRO A 729 55.71 -4.15 21.11
N GLU A 730 56.68 -4.93 21.55
CA GLU A 730 56.96 -6.28 21.11
C GLU A 730 55.67 -7.11 21.11
N GLY A 731 55.33 -7.68 19.95
CA GLY A 731 54.52 -8.88 19.90
C GLY A 731 55.32 -10.01 20.56
N LYS A 732 55.07 -10.23 21.85
CA LYS A 732 55.42 -11.48 22.49
C LYS A 732 54.60 -12.58 21.85
N ASP A 733 55.31 -13.54 21.27
CA ASP A 733 54.85 -14.89 21.05
C ASP A 733 54.29 -15.43 22.38
N LEU A 734 52.96 -15.40 22.53
CA LEU A 734 52.23 -16.14 23.55
C LEU A 734 51.67 -17.36 22.83
N GLY A 735 52.13 -18.53 23.29
CA GLY A 735 51.93 -19.80 22.62
C GLY A 735 50.49 -20.09 22.24
N ALA A 736 50.36 -20.93 21.21
CA ALA A 736 49.12 -21.54 20.77
C ALA A 736 48.42 -22.29 21.92
N GLY A 737 47.60 -21.57 22.70
CA GLY A 737 46.37 -22.08 23.28
C GLY A 737 45.25 -21.68 22.32
N SER A 738 44.41 -22.61 21.90
CA SER A 738 43.35 -22.30 20.93
C SER A 738 42.44 -21.21 21.51
N MET A 739 42.41 -20.02 20.92
CA MET A 739 41.43 -19.00 21.31
C MET A 739 40.06 -19.52 20.90
N LYS A 740 39.17 -19.67 21.87
CA LYS A 740 37.80 -20.10 21.60
C LYS A 740 37.08 -19.03 20.77
N SER A 741 36.30 -19.46 19.79
CA SER A 741 35.49 -18.53 18.99
C SER A 741 34.37 -17.90 19.84
N THR A 742 33.83 -16.74 19.42
CA THR A 742 32.65 -16.12 20.05
C THR A 742 31.50 -17.14 20.22
N GLU A 743 31.31 -18.01 19.22
CA GLU A 743 30.30 -19.07 19.21
C GLU A 743 30.58 -20.18 20.25
N GLU A 744 31.84 -20.62 20.38
CA GLU A 744 32.23 -21.58 21.40
C GLU A 744 32.00 -21.04 22.82
N ILE A 745 32.26 -19.75 23.05
CA ILE A 745 32.02 -19.10 24.34
C ILE A 745 30.52 -19.02 24.66
N PHE A 746 29.67 -18.66 23.70
CA PHE A 746 28.22 -18.65 23.93
C PHE A 746 27.64 -20.04 24.13
N HIS A 747 28.17 -21.07 23.48
CA HIS A 747 27.76 -22.45 23.75
C HIS A 747 28.21 -22.97 25.12
N GLU A 748 29.34 -22.51 25.65
CA GLU A 748 29.73 -22.80 27.03
C GLU A 748 28.86 -22.06 28.04
N LEU A 749 28.48 -20.81 27.72
CA LEU A 749 27.62 -19.98 28.55
C LEU A 749 26.18 -20.51 28.60
N ALA A 750 25.63 -20.86 27.44
CA ALA A 750 24.25 -21.30 27.24
C ALA A 750 24.20 -22.62 26.45
N PRO A 751 24.54 -23.76 27.08
CA PRO A 751 24.63 -25.05 26.39
C PRO A 751 23.32 -25.51 25.73
N PHE A 752 22.17 -25.13 26.32
CA PHE A 752 20.84 -25.49 25.82
C PHE A 752 20.60 -25.02 24.37
N LEU A 753 21.30 -23.99 23.90
CA LEU A 753 21.19 -23.50 22.53
C LEU A 753 21.58 -24.54 21.46
N ARG A 754 22.29 -25.61 21.83
CA ARG A 754 22.65 -26.71 20.92
C ARG A 754 21.50 -27.68 20.65
N ASP A 755 20.60 -27.85 21.61
CA ASP A 755 19.73 -29.02 21.72
C ASP A 755 18.22 -28.67 21.68
N VAL A 756 17.85 -27.41 21.45
CA VAL A 756 16.46 -26.93 21.49
C VAL A 756 15.97 -26.46 20.12
N ASP A 757 15.01 -27.18 19.53
CA ASP A 757 14.45 -26.84 18.22
C ASP A 757 12.97 -26.41 18.29
N SER A 758 12.20 -26.92 19.26
CA SER A 758 10.77 -26.58 19.45
C SER A 758 10.53 -25.53 20.56
N PRO A 759 9.40 -24.79 20.54
CA PRO A 759 9.06 -23.82 21.60
C PRO A 759 9.02 -24.44 23.00
N LEU A 760 8.47 -25.65 23.13
CA LEU A 760 8.43 -26.38 24.40
C LEU A 760 9.84 -26.71 24.89
N GLN A 761 10.70 -27.24 24.02
CA GLN A 761 12.11 -27.54 24.37
C GLN A 761 12.89 -26.28 24.71
N ARG A 762 12.67 -25.18 23.99
CA ARG A 762 13.26 -23.87 24.29
C ARG A 762 12.86 -23.38 25.68
N ARG A 763 11.59 -23.54 26.05
CA ARG A 763 11.09 -23.19 27.39
C ARG A 763 11.74 -24.03 28.47
N GLU A 764 11.77 -25.35 28.32
CA GLU A 764 12.32 -26.28 29.30
C GLU A 764 13.84 -26.13 29.43
N GLY A 765 14.56 -26.14 28.31
CA GLY A 765 16.03 -26.10 28.26
C GLY A 765 16.64 -24.78 28.76
N SER A 766 15.95 -23.65 28.58
CA SER A 766 16.43 -22.34 29.05
C SER A 766 16.11 -22.04 30.52
N ARG A 767 15.16 -22.75 31.15
CA ARG A 767 14.61 -22.38 32.46
C ARG A 767 15.65 -22.37 33.57
N GLN A 768 16.56 -23.34 33.59
CA GLN A 768 17.64 -23.38 34.58
C GLN A 768 18.65 -22.23 34.35
N PHE A 769 18.95 -21.89 33.10
CA PHE A 769 19.85 -20.79 32.76
C PHE A 769 19.30 -19.43 33.21
N ASP A 770 17.99 -19.24 33.05
CA ASP A 770 17.27 -18.00 33.37
C ASP A 770 16.92 -17.84 34.85
N ALA A 771 16.93 -18.90 35.66
CA ALA A 771 16.59 -18.84 37.08
C ALA A 771 17.41 -17.78 37.85
N ARG A 772 18.61 -17.46 37.35
CA ARG A 772 19.53 -16.43 37.86
C ARG A 772 18.97 -15.01 37.79
N ILE A 773 17.93 -14.75 36.99
CA ILE A 773 17.32 -13.42 36.88
C ILE A 773 16.43 -13.09 38.09
N SER A 774 15.89 -14.11 38.78
CA SER A 774 14.85 -13.96 39.81
C SER A 774 15.21 -12.97 40.93
N PRO A 775 16.44 -12.95 41.49
CA PRO A 775 16.82 -11.97 42.53
C PRO A 775 16.82 -10.51 42.06
N PHE A 776 16.84 -10.29 40.74
CA PHE A 776 16.91 -8.97 40.12
C PHE A 776 15.55 -8.47 39.63
N LEU A 777 14.47 -9.23 39.82
CA LEU A 777 13.10 -8.82 39.53
C LEU A 777 12.43 -8.29 40.82
N GLY A 778 11.93 -7.06 40.76
CA GLY A 778 11.18 -6.44 41.87
C GLY A 778 9.72 -6.94 41.98
N SER A 779 9.08 -6.67 43.11
CA SER A 779 7.64 -6.89 43.33
C SER A 779 6.76 -5.87 42.60
N ASP A 780 5.46 -6.11 42.49
CA ASP A 780 4.49 -5.26 41.76
C ASP A 780 4.49 -3.77 42.13
N ASP A 781 4.89 -3.40 43.36
CA ASP A 781 4.97 -2.01 43.83
C ASP A 781 6.31 -1.31 43.50
N THR A 782 7.17 -1.97 42.73
CA THR A 782 8.49 -1.47 42.34
C THR A 782 8.39 -0.40 41.25
N ALA A 783 9.07 0.73 41.44
CA ALA A 783 9.32 1.68 40.36
C ALA A 783 10.03 0.99 39.18
N LEU A 784 9.38 0.99 38.02
CA LEU A 784 9.86 0.33 36.81
C LEU A 784 10.94 1.17 36.11
N PRO A 785 11.93 0.52 35.46
CA PRO A 785 12.99 1.23 34.75
C PRO A 785 12.44 2.06 33.57
N GLN A 786 13.04 3.23 33.35
CA GLN A 786 12.80 4.08 32.18
C GLN A 786 13.13 3.33 30.90
N ILE A 787 12.16 3.23 29.99
CA ILE A 787 12.37 2.75 28.63
C ILE A 787 12.70 3.94 27.74
N ASN A 788 13.73 3.78 26.94
CA ASN A 788 14.17 4.71 25.92
C ASN A 788 14.12 4.05 24.54
N CYS A 789 13.50 4.75 23.59
CA CYS A 789 13.48 4.39 22.17
C CYS A 789 14.10 5.53 21.35
N PHE A 790 14.66 5.22 20.19
CA PHE A 790 14.97 6.20 19.16
C PHE A 790 14.02 6.04 17.97
N TYR A 791 13.46 7.15 17.48
CA TYR A 791 12.64 7.12 16.27
C TYR A 791 12.74 8.44 15.51
N GLN A 792 13.14 8.37 14.24
CA GLN A 792 13.21 9.53 13.37
C GLN A 792 12.11 9.48 12.30
N VAL A 793 11.29 10.54 12.23
CA VAL A 793 10.31 10.68 11.15
C VAL A 793 11.03 11.04 9.86
N MET A 794 11.13 10.06 8.95
CA MET A 794 11.76 10.21 7.64
C MET A 794 10.76 10.63 6.54
N SER A 795 9.45 10.50 6.79
CA SER A 795 8.36 10.87 5.87
C SER A 795 7.13 11.33 6.63
N ASP A 796 6.56 12.47 6.24
CA ASP A 796 5.35 13.05 6.87
C ASP A 796 4.06 12.29 6.53
N LYS A 797 4.14 11.27 5.67
CA LYS A 797 3.00 10.41 5.29
C LYS A 797 2.98 9.06 6.02
N ALA A 798 3.96 8.78 6.88
CA ALA A 798 4.03 7.52 7.59
C ALA A 798 2.96 7.45 8.69
N GLU A 799 2.21 6.34 8.77
CA GLU A 799 1.11 6.18 9.73
C GLU A 799 1.57 5.73 11.14
N HIS A 800 2.88 5.59 11.36
CA HIS A 800 3.55 5.30 12.64
C HIS A 800 2.94 4.18 13.53
N ARG A 801 2.16 3.26 12.95
CA ARG A 801 1.35 2.27 13.70
C ARG A 801 2.18 1.41 14.66
N THR A 802 3.31 0.87 14.19
CA THR A 802 4.21 0.04 15.03
C THR A 802 4.82 0.82 16.20
N LEU A 803 5.21 2.09 15.98
CA LEU A 803 5.74 2.95 17.03
C LEU A 803 4.68 3.23 18.11
N ILE A 804 3.45 3.52 17.67
CA ILE A 804 2.32 3.77 18.59
C ILE A 804 2.06 2.50 19.41
N ALA A 805 1.95 1.34 18.76
CA ALA A 805 1.76 0.06 19.43
C ALA A 805 2.84 -0.26 20.47
N ALA A 806 4.11 -0.17 20.09
CA ALA A 806 5.23 -0.45 20.98
C ALA A 806 5.21 0.49 22.19
N THR A 807 5.19 1.81 21.97
CA THR A 807 5.26 2.80 23.05
C THR A 807 4.02 2.82 23.96
N THR A 808 2.82 2.60 23.41
CA THR A 808 1.59 2.47 24.21
C THR A 808 1.58 1.19 25.03
N SER A 809 2.08 0.07 24.50
CA SER A 809 2.20 -1.18 25.28
C SER A 809 3.17 -1.02 26.46
N MET A 810 4.30 -0.34 26.25
CA MET A 810 5.27 -0.03 27.31
C MET A 810 4.64 0.83 28.41
N ARG A 811 3.85 1.86 28.03
CA ARG A 811 3.12 2.70 28.97
C ARG A 811 2.02 1.94 29.70
N ALA A 812 1.28 1.07 29.00
CA ALA A 812 0.24 0.22 29.58
C ALA A 812 0.81 -0.77 30.61
N ALA A 813 2.02 -1.28 30.37
CA ALA A 813 2.78 -2.07 31.33
C ALA A 813 3.36 -1.25 32.50
N GLY A 814 3.09 0.06 32.58
CA GLY A 814 3.45 0.93 33.70
C GLY A 814 4.84 1.57 33.62
N HIS A 815 5.63 1.28 32.58
CA HIS A 815 6.98 1.85 32.48
C HIS A 815 6.93 3.36 32.14
N PRO A 816 7.85 4.18 32.66
CA PRO A 816 8.13 5.48 32.06
C PRO A 816 8.78 5.28 30.69
N VAL A 817 8.29 5.98 29.66
CA VAL A 817 8.73 5.80 28.25
C VAL A 817 9.18 7.13 27.68
N ARG A 818 10.34 7.14 27.03
CA ARG A 818 10.93 8.28 26.35
C ARG A 818 11.33 7.93 24.92
N VAL A 819 10.90 8.73 23.95
CA VAL A 819 11.29 8.61 22.55
C VAL A 819 12.18 9.79 22.15
N TRP A 820 13.36 9.46 21.62
CA TRP A 820 14.36 10.42 21.16
C TRP A 820 14.26 10.59 19.65
N SER A 821 14.28 11.84 19.18
CA SER A 821 14.17 12.17 17.75
C SER A 821 14.90 13.48 17.44
N TYR A 822 15.42 13.64 16.23
CA TYR A 822 15.88 14.94 15.72
C TYR A 822 14.73 15.79 15.16
N ALA A 823 13.49 15.28 15.16
CA ALA A 823 12.27 16.02 14.83
C ALA A 823 11.17 15.75 15.89
N PRO A 824 11.42 16.10 17.17
CA PRO A 824 10.50 15.78 18.28
C PRO A 824 9.10 16.36 18.09
N GLU A 825 8.97 17.50 17.41
CA GLU A 825 7.70 18.13 17.07
C GLU A 825 6.79 17.23 16.21
N LYS A 826 7.38 16.38 15.36
CA LYS A 826 6.62 15.44 14.51
C LYS A 826 6.07 14.25 15.30
N LEU A 827 6.58 14.02 16.51
CA LEU A 827 6.14 12.94 17.41
C LEU A 827 5.23 13.43 18.52
N ALA A 828 4.73 14.68 18.44
CA ALA A 828 3.86 15.26 19.46
C ALA A 828 2.57 14.46 19.70
N PHE A 829 2.13 13.65 18.73
CA PHE A 829 0.98 12.75 18.86
C PHE A 829 1.18 11.64 19.90
N LEU A 830 2.41 11.36 20.34
CA LEU A 830 2.69 10.38 21.41
C LEU A 830 2.47 10.96 22.82
N VAL A 831 2.53 12.28 22.98
CA VAL A 831 2.43 12.95 24.28
C VAL A 831 1.10 12.66 25.01
N PRO A 832 -0.07 12.68 24.34
CA PRO A 832 -1.35 12.30 24.97
C PRO A 832 -1.37 10.87 25.53
N HIS A 833 -0.52 9.97 25.03
CA HIS A 833 -0.38 8.60 25.52
C HIS A 833 0.59 8.48 26.72
N GLY A 834 1.05 9.61 27.27
CA GLY A 834 1.98 9.66 28.41
C GLY A 834 3.42 9.31 28.05
N VAL A 835 3.79 9.39 26.77
CA VAL A 835 5.16 9.18 26.28
C VAL A 835 5.91 10.51 26.28
N GLU A 836 7.10 10.52 26.86
CA GLU A 836 7.99 11.68 26.81
C GLU A 836 8.72 11.73 25.46
N VAL A 837 8.74 12.87 24.78
CA VAL A 837 9.47 13.06 23.52
C VAL A 837 10.61 14.04 23.76
N ARG A 838 11.84 13.68 23.37
CA ARG A 838 13.04 14.52 23.54
C ARG A 838 13.84 14.66 22.26
N ASN A 839 14.64 15.72 22.21
CA ASN A 839 15.54 15.98 21.10
C ASN A 839 16.77 15.04 21.20
N ALA A 840 17.03 14.26 20.15
CA ALA A 840 18.19 13.36 20.11
C ALA A 840 19.53 14.11 20.06
N ASP A 841 19.51 15.40 19.69
CA ASP A 841 20.66 16.30 19.70
C ASP A 841 21.28 16.48 21.10
N ASP A 842 20.49 16.25 22.15
CA ASP A 842 20.95 16.32 23.55
C ASP A 842 21.91 15.18 23.91
N VAL A 843 21.87 14.06 23.17
CA VAL A 843 22.66 12.84 23.43
C VAL A 843 23.77 12.69 22.40
N MET A 844 23.44 12.93 21.12
CA MET A 844 24.41 12.86 20.04
C MET A 844 24.19 14.03 19.07
N PRO A 845 25.22 14.80 18.70
CA PRO A 845 25.04 15.97 17.85
C PRO A 845 24.44 15.64 16.48
N ARG A 846 23.52 16.49 16.00
CA ARG A 846 22.86 16.38 14.69
C ARG A 846 23.85 16.23 13.54
N ALA A 847 24.99 16.92 13.59
CA ALA A 847 26.02 16.81 12.56
C ALA A 847 26.62 15.39 12.47
N LEU A 848 26.69 14.66 13.59
CA LEU A 848 27.14 13.27 13.60
C LEU A 848 26.05 12.33 13.10
N PHE A 849 24.78 12.58 13.47
CA PHE A 849 23.63 11.91 12.88
C PHE A 849 23.58 12.06 11.36
N GLU A 850 23.62 13.29 10.85
CA GLU A 850 23.60 13.59 9.42
C GLU A 850 24.76 12.93 8.69
N ARG A 851 25.97 12.90 9.28
CA ARG A 851 27.14 12.24 8.69
C ARG A 851 26.99 10.72 8.65
N ILE A 852 26.50 10.12 9.73
CA ILE A 852 26.31 8.66 9.81
C ILE A 852 25.21 8.23 8.84
N VAL A 853 24.08 8.93 8.80
CA VAL A 853 22.94 8.62 7.93
C VAL A 853 23.20 8.97 6.46
N ALA A 854 23.99 10.00 6.15
CA ALA A 854 24.37 10.29 4.76
C ALA A 854 25.28 9.20 4.17
N GLY A 855 26.05 8.50 5.00
CA GLY A 855 26.99 7.46 4.60
C GLY A 855 26.56 6.03 4.94
N SER A 856 25.34 5.82 5.47
CA SER A 856 24.83 4.50 5.89
C SER A 856 23.31 4.53 6.18
N GLU A 857 22.72 3.39 6.51
CA GLU A 857 21.33 3.33 6.98
C GLU A 857 21.14 3.84 8.42
N ILE A 858 19.95 4.35 8.73
CA ILE A 858 19.60 4.85 10.08
C ILE A 858 19.72 3.79 11.19
N ARG A 859 19.66 2.49 10.85
CA ARG A 859 19.89 1.40 11.82
C ARG A 859 21.29 1.43 12.43
N TYR A 860 22.30 1.80 11.65
CA TYR A 860 23.68 1.93 12.12
C TYR A 860 23.85 3.10 13.09
N PHE A 861 23.12 4.20 12.82
CA PHE A 861 23.01 5.28 13.80
C PHE A 861 22.34 4.80 15.09
N SER A 862 21.25 4.04 15.00
CA SER A 862 20.54 3.50 16.17
C SER A 862 21.43 2.57 17.02
N ASP A 863 22.26 1.74 16.38
CA ASP A 863 23.28 0.91 17.06
C ASP A 863 24.29 1.73 17.85
N ILE A 864 24.77 2.84 17.29
CA ILE A 864 25.72 3.72 17.98
C ILE A 864 25.00 4.53 19.08
N PHE A 865 23.83 5.07 18.75
CA PHE A 865 23.04 5.94 19.61
C PHE A 865 22.59 5.24 20.89
N ARG A 866 22.21 3.95 20.83
CA ARG A 866 21.79 3.20 22.03
C ARG A 866 22.89 3.10 23.09
N TYR A 867 24.15 2.96 22.68
CA TYR A 867 25.28 2.91 23.62
C TYR A 867 25.55 4.26 24.25
N ALA A 868 25.55 5.35 23.46
CA ALA A 868 25.70 6.71 23.96
C ALA A 868 24.57 7.06 24.94
N LEU A 869 23.33 6.77 24.55
CA LEU A 869 22.14 7.07 25.34
C LEU A 869 22.14 6.34 26.68
N LEU A 870 22.38 5.03 26.67
CA LEU A 870 22.39 4.24 27.89
C LEU A 870 23.61 4.57 28.77
N TYR A 871 24.74 4.96 28.20
CA TYR A 871 25.86 5.49 28.99
C TYR A 871 25.46 6.77 29.71
N GLU A 872 24.73 7.69 29.08
CA GLU A 872 24.37 8.97 29.70
C GLU A 872 23.17 8.86 30.66
N HIS A 873 22.11 8.17 30.26
CA HIS A 873 20.84 8.16 30.97
C HIS A 873 20.52 6.84 31.67
N GLY A 874 21.16 5.73 31.28
CA GLY A 874 20.84 4.38 31.75
C GLY A 874 19.38 3.97 31.48
N GLY A 875 18.94 2.94 32.19
CA GLY A 875 17.60 2.37 32.02
C GLY A 875 17.56 1.29 30.94
N LEU A 876 16.40 1.10 30.33
CA LEU A 876 16.19 0.16 29.23
C LEU A 876 16.27 0.91 27.90
N TRP A 877 17.08 0.40 26.99
CA TRP A 877 16.88 0.61 25.56
C TRP A 877 15.90 -0.43 25.07
N MET A 878 14.91 0.00 24.27
CA MET A 878 14.05 -0.90 23.51
C MET A 878 13.89 -0.38 22.09
N ASP A 879 14.08 -1.25 21.10
CA ASP A 879 13.75 -0.95 19.71
C ASP A 879 12.26 -0.59 19.58
N SER A 880 11.92 0.29 18.63
CA SER A 880 10.59 0.90 18.49
C SER A 880 9.50 -0.05 17.97
N ASP A 881 9.79 -1.35 17.92
CA ASP A 881 8.94 -2.45 17.49
C ASP A 881 8.95 -3.61 18.51
N VAL A 882 9.35 -3.34 19.76
CA VAL A 882 9.18 -4.26 20.88
C VAL A 882 7.85 -3.96 21.59
N VAL A 883 6.95 -4.95 21.64
CA VAL A 883 5.68 -4.84 22.36
C VAL A 883 5.83 -5.46 23.75
N VAL A 884 5.53 -4.69 24.79
CA VAL A 884 5.64 -5.14 26.19
C VAL A 884 4.30 -5.73 26.62
N LEU A 885 4.31 -6.99 27.05
CA LEU A 885 3.12 -7.73 27.48
C LEU A 885 2.81 -7.50 28.96
N ARG A 886 3.82 -7.21 29.77
CA ARG A 886 3.72 -7.02 31.23
C ARG A 886 4.92 -6.24 31.80
N PRO A 887 4.80 -5.69 33.02
CA PRO A 887 5.92 -4.98 33.66
C PRO A 887 7.18 -5.82 33.72
N PHE A 888 8.34 -5.25 33.38
CA PHE A 888 9.66 -5.85 33.55
C PHE A 888 10.42 -5.14 34.67
N PRO A 889 10.24 -5.55 35.94
CA PRO A 889 10.77 -4.85 37.13
C PRO A 889 12.26 -5.15 37.37
N PHE A 890 13.09 -5.07 36.34
CA PHE A 890 14.51 -5.41 36.41
C PHE A 890 15.34 -4.37 37.18
N ARG A 891 16.21 -4.85 38.08
CA ARG A 891 17.04 -4.05 38.99
C ARG A 891 18.52 -4.45 39.01
N GLY A 892 18.97 -5.27 38.05
CA GLY A 892 20.37 -5.69 37.93
C GLY A 892 21.32 -4.56 37.51
N GLU A 893 22.55 -4.92 37.15
CA GLU A 893 23.55 -3.97 36.59
C GLU A 893 23.43 -3.86 35.06
N HIS A 894 23.27 -5.00 34.38
CA HIS A 894 23.07 -5.10 32.93
C HIS A 894 22.02 -6.15 32.58
N PHE A 895 21.42 -6.03 31.40
CA PHE A 895 20.57 -7.08 30.82
C PHE A 895 20.83 -7.14 29.32
N PHE A 896 21.08 -8.34 28.83
CA PHE A 896 21.28 -8.62 27.41
C PHE A 896 20.47 -9.84 27.00
N ASN A 897 19.68 -9.71 25.93
CA ASN A 897 18.82 -10.79 25.44
C ASN A 897 19.45 -11.50 24.24
N LEU A 898 19.54 -12.83 24.29
CA LEU A 898 20.04 -13.63 23.16
C LEU A 898 19.00 -13.75 22.02
N GLN A 899 19.45 -14.29 20.89
CA GLN A 899 18.62 -14.77 19.78
C GLN A 899 18.53 -16.31 19.76
N TRP A 900 17.43 -16.89 19.27
CA TRP A 900 17.41 -18.31 18.90
C TRP A 900 18.21 -18.52 17.59
N ARG A 901 18.52 -19.78 17.25
CA ARG A 901 19.43 -20.14 16.15
C ARG A 901 18.93 -19.56 14.81
N GLY A 902 19.65 -18.59 14.20
CA GLY A 902 19.09 -18.01 12.99
C GLY A 902 19.77 -16.96 12.11
N SER A 903 20.92 -16.37 12.45
CA SER A 903 21.65 -15.55 11.47
C SER A 903 22.89 -16.27 10.98
N HIS A 904 23.26 -16.02 9.72
CA HIS A 904 24.37 -16.64 9.03
C HIS A 904 25.63 -16.72 9.94
N LYS A 905 25.99 -17.93 10.40
CA LYS A 905 27.20 -18.26 11.17
C LYS A 905 27.22 -17.87 12.69
N GLY A 906 26.20 -18.17 13.49
CA GLY A 906 26.36 -18.32 14.97
C GLY A 906 25.26 -17.73 15.87
N HIS A 907 25.51 -17.72 17.20
CA HIS A 907 24.65 -17.11 18.23
C HIS A 907 25.10 -15.68 18.55
N PHE A 908 24.12 -14.76 18.74
CA PHE A 908 24.37 -13.36 19.04
C PHE A 908 23.51 -12.85 20.19
N VAL A 909 24.02 -11.83 20.86
CA VAL A 909 23.23 -10.94 21.72
C VAL A 909 22.52 -9.92 20.83
N CYS A 910 21.19 -9.89 20.90
CA CYS A 910 20.42 -8.89 20.17
C CYS A 910 20.52 -7.53 20.86
N GLY A 911 20.74 -6.47 20.08
CA GLY A 911 20.77 -5.11 20.59
C GLY A 911 19.39 -4.56 20.98
N ASN A 912 18.31 -5.28 20.68
CA ASN A 912 16.94 -4.79 20.69
C ASN A 912 16.42 -4.44 22.08
N VAL A 913 16.89 -5.13 23.13
CA VAL A 913 16.60 -4.80 24.53
C VAL A 913 17.89 -4.86 25.34
N ILE A 914 18.32 -3.72 25.87
CA ILE A 914 19.52 -3.60 26.70
C ILE A 914 19.19 -2.82 27.95
N TYR A 915 19.51 -3.37 29.13
CA TYR A 915 19.56 -2.59 30.36
C TYR A 915 20.99 -2.24 30.71
N ALA A 916 21.22 -1.01 31.16
CA ALA A 916 22.45 -0.66 31.86
C ALA A 916 22.21 0.48 32.86
N ARG A 917 23.02 0.52 33.90
CA ARG A 917 23.16 1.72 34.73
C ARG A 917 23.90 2.83 33.98
N PRO A 918 23.57 4.11 34.24
CA PRO A 918 24.30 5.22 33.65
C PRO A 918 25.78 5.16 34.04
N TYR A 919 26.64 5.66 33.16
CA TYR A 919 28.10 5.67 33.26
C TYR A 919 28.77 4.29 33.25
N SER A 920 28.09 3.28 32.70
CA SER A 920 28.67 1.94 32.46
C SER A 920 29.94 2.04 31.60
N ARG A 921 31.08 1.57 32.14
CA ARG A 921 32.36 1.51 31.40
C ARG A 921 32.26 0.68 30.13
N HIS A 922 31.42 -0.34 30.14
CA HIS A 922 31.22 -1.23 29.00
C HIS A 922 30.43 -0.54 27.88
N LEU A 923 29.41 0.25 28.22
CA LEU A 923 28.66 0.99 27.20
C LEU A 923 29.47 2.13 26.60
N ARG A 924 30.33 2.77 27.41
CA ARG A 924 31.31 3.72 26.90
C ARG A 924 32.27 3.06 25.89
N ALA A 925 32.83 1.90 26.25
CA ALA A 925 33.74 1.17 25.36
C ALA A 925 33.03 0.72 24.07
N LEU A 926 31.80 0.22 24.16
CA LEU A 926 30.98 -0.15 23.01
C LEU A 926 30.66 1.07 22.13
N TYR A 927 30.34 2.22 22.72
CA TYR A 927 30.15 3.46 21.98
C TYR A 927 31.42 3.89 21.23
N GLU A 928 32.57 3.96 21.90
CA GLU A 928 33.85 4.33 21.30
C GLU A 928 34.23 3.35 20.16
N LEU A 929 34.15 2.03 20.42
CA LEU A 929 34.39 0.99 19.41
C LEU A 929 33.43 1.07 18.23
N SER A 930 32.15 1.40 18.46
CA SER A 930 31.15 1.52 17.40
C SER A 930 31.48 2.68 16.46
N ILE A 931 31.95 3.82 16.98
CA ILE A 931 32.39 4.98 16.20
C ILE A 931 33.68 4.65 15.41
N ASP A 932 34.65 4.02 16.06
CA ASP A 932 35.92 3.66 15.43
C ASP A 932 35.71 2.65 14.29
N ARG A 933 34.91 1.60 14.54
CA ARG A 933 34.53 0.63 13.50
C ARG A 933 33.70 1.27 12.40
N PHE A 934 32.84 2.25 12.73
CA PHE A 934 32.07 2.97 11.72
C PHE A 934 32.98 3.78 10.76
N HIS A 935 34.12 4.28 11.22
CA HIS A 935 35.04 5.07 10.41
C HIS A 935 36.22 4.28 9.80
N ALA A 936 36.29 2.97 10.03
CA ALA A 936 37.33 2.12 9.45
C ALA A 936 37.15 1.93 7.92
N ALA A 937 38.26 1.75 7.19
CA ALA A 937 38.32 1.76 5.72
C ALA A 937 37.85 0.47 5.01
N GLN A 938 37.38 -0.54 5.74
CA GLN A 938 36.85 -1.79 5.16
C GLN A 938 35.33 -1.70 4.99
N GLY A 939 34.78 -2.34 3.96
CA GLY A 939 33.34 -2.42 3.73
C GLY A 939 32.63 -2.99 4.96
N LYS A 940 31.42 -2.49 5.25
CA LYS A 940 30.66 -2.80 6.48
C LYS A 940 29.70 -3.96 6.20
N GLU A 941 29.84 -5.07 6.92
CA GLU A 941 28.86 -6.15 6.93
C GLU A 941 27.78 -5.90 8.01
N PHE A 942 26.65 -6.60 7.88
CA PHE A 942 25.56 -6.53 8.84
C PHE A 942 26.04 -6.94 10.25
N GLY A 943 25.72 -6.10 11.24
CA GLY A 943 26.01 -6.37 12.66
C GLY A 943 27.39 -5.90 13.14
N ASP A 944 28.30 -5.50 12.25
CA ASP A 944 29.70 -5.15 12.57
C ASP A 944 29.88 -4.05 13.62
N ILE A 945 28.87 -3.19 13.79
CA ILE A 945 28.81 -2.12 14.80
C ILE A 945 27.61 -2.25 15.76
N GLY A 946 26.86 -3.36 15.67
CA GLY A 946 25.64 -3.64 16.43
C GLY A 946 25.73 -5.02 17.10
N PRO A 947 24.84 -5.98 16.80
CA PRO A 947 24.82 -7.30 17.44
C PRO A 947 26.15 -8.08 17.42
N ARG A 948 26.93 -8.02 16.33
CA ARG A 948 28.22 -8.71 16.23
C ARG A 948 29.27 -8.04 17.11
N LEU A 949 29.38 -6.71 17.05
CA LEU A 949 30.26 -5.94 17.95
C LEU A 949 29.95 -6.24 19.42
N LEU A 950 28.67 -6.22 19.79
CA LEU A 950 28.22 -6.51 21.16
C LEU A 950 28.61 -7.93 21.58
N SER A 951 28.36 -8.90 20.71
CA SER A 951 28.66 -10.31 20.96
C SER A 951 30.16 -10.56 21.08
N ASP A 952 30.96 -10.00 20.17
CA ASP A 952 32.43 -10.07 20.21
C ASP A 952 33.01 -9.41 21.47
N TYR A 953 32.44 -8.26 21.88
CA TYR A 953 32.87 -7.57 23.09
C TYR A 953 32.60 -8.41 24.35
N ILE A 954 31.40 -9.00 24.48
CA ILE A 954 31.03 -9.88 25.60
C ILE A 954 31.89 -11.17 25.61
N ALA A 955 32.20 -11.70 24.42
CA ALA A 955 33.06 -12.87 24.28
C ALA A 955 34.54 -12.57 24.54
N SER A 956 34.98 -11.32 24.42
CA SER A 956 36.35 -10.91 24.76
C SER A 956 36.62 -10.89 26.27
N ASP A 957 37.89 -10.83 26.67
CA ASP A 957 38.28 -10.64 28.08
C ASP A 957 37.80 -9.29 28.65
N ALA A 958 37.68 -8.26 27.81
CA ALA A 958 37.24 -6.93 28.21
C ALA A 958 35.74 -6.87 28.58
N GLY A 959 34.93 -7.77 28.02
CA GLY A 959 33.50 -7.89 28.32
C GLY A 959 33.15 -9.11 29.16
N ALA A 960 34.13 -9.84 29.71
CA ALA A 960 33.90 -11.09 30.43
C ALA A 960 32.91 -10.95 31.62
N GLU A 961 32.92 -9.80 32.30
CA GLU A 961 31.99 -9.48 33.38
C GLU A 961 30.53 -9.36 32.90
N LEU A 962 30.28 -9.08 31.62
CA LEU A 962 28.92 -8.99 31.09
C LEU A 962 28.26 -10.35 30.86
N ARG A 963 29.04 -11.44 30.81
CA ARG A 963 28.54 -12.78 30.48
C ARG A 963 27.49 -13.29 31.47
N GLU A 964 27.61 -12.92 32.75
CA GLU A 964 26.62 -13.30 33.76
C GLU A 964 25.25 -12.62 33.56
N TRP A 965 25.23 -11.50 32.83
CA TRP A 965 24.06 -10.66 32.53
C TRP A 965 23.42 -10.95 31.16
N VAL A 966 23.89 -12.01 30.50
CA VAL A 966 23.29 -12.53 29.26
C VAL A 966 22.21 -13.55 29.64
N PHE A 967 21.01 -13.36 29.09
CA PHE A 967 19.82 -14.16 29.35
C PHE A 967 19.28 -14.79 28.07
N SER A 968 18.47 -15.85 28.23
CA SER A 968 17.95 -16.59 27.08
C SER A 968 17.02 -15.71 26.23
N PRO A 969 16.75 -16.08 24.97
CA PRO A 969 15.85 -15.30 24.12
C PRO A 969 14.40 -15.22 24.66
N MET A 970 14.00 -16.06 25.62
CA MET A 970 12.62 -16.15 26.14
C MET A 970 12.00 -14.83 26.60
N PHE A 971 12.79 -13.86 27.08
CA PHE A 971 12.24 -12.65 27.68
C PHE A 971 11.58 -11.70 26.68
N PHE A 972 12.25 -11.46 25.54
CA PHE A 972 11.81 -10.52 24.50
C PHE A 972 11.89 -11.06 23.06
N ASN A 973 12.59 -12.18 22.85
CA ASN A 973 12.87 -12.78 21.54
C ASN A 973 12.33 -14.23 21.49
N THR A 974 11.18 -14.48 22.12
CA THR A 974 10.58 -15.83 22.22
C THR A 974 10.18 -16.39 20.86
N ILE A 975 9.67 -15.53 19.97
CA ILE A 975 9.52 -15.80 18.53
C ILE A 975 10.79 -15.31 17.86
N ASP A 976 11.51 -16.20 17.19
CA ASP A 976 12.76 -15.84 16.53
C ASP A 976 12.54 -15.05 15.23
N TRP A 977 13.56 -14.31 14.79
CA TRP A 977 13.61 -13.68 13.47
C TRP A 977 13.27 -14.65 12.33
N ASN A 978 13.69 -15.91 12.42
CA ASN A 978 13.39 -16.92 11.38
C ASN A 978 11.98 -17.51 11.48
N GLU A 979 11.21 -17.11 12.49
CA GLU A 979 9.86 -17.59 12.76
C GLU A 979 8.85 -16.43 12.73
N ILE A 980 9.17 -15.35 11.99
CA ILE A 980 8.29 -14.18 11.88
C ILE A 980 6.93 -14.50 11.21
N ASP A 981 6.81 -15.62 10.49
CA ASP A 981 5.53 -16.12 9.99
C ASP A 981 4.53 -16.44 11.11
N ARG A 982 5.04 -16.71 12.33
CA ARG A 982 4.20 -16.97 13.51
C ARG A 982 3.34 -15.77 13.87
N PHE A 983 3.76 -14.54 13.56
CA PHE A 983 2.96 -13.34 13.81
C PHE A 983 1.65 -13.30 12.99
N GLU A 984 1.54 -14.09 11.94
CA GLU A 984 0.32 -14.22 11.12
C GLU A 984 -0.70 -15.21 11.70
N LYS A 985 -0.32 -15.97 12.73
CA LYS A 985 -1.21 -16.95 13.38
C LYS A 985 -2.12 -16.28 14.43
N PRO A 986 -3.33 -16.83 14.68
CA PRO A 986 -4.16 -16.39 15.79
C PRO A 986 -3.40 -16.52 17.13
N ILE A 987 -3.61 -15.57 18.04
CA ILE A 987 -2.95 -15.55 19.36
C ILE A 987 -3.13 -16.86 20.16
N GLY A 988 -4.27 -17.55 19.98
CA GLY A 988 -4.55 -18.84 20.61
C GLY A 988 -3.65 -19.99 20.13
N GLU A 989 -3.16 -19.93 18.89
CA GLU A 989 -2.23 -20.93 18.33
C GLU A 989 -0.77 -20.69 18.78
N LEU A 990 -0.49 -19.55 19.40
CA LEU A 990 0.85 -19.15 19.85
C LEU A 990 1.06 -19.34 21.34
N ALA A 991 0.16 -20.07 22.01
CA ALA A 991 0.26 -20.37 23.42
C ALA A 991 1.62 -21.00 23.78
N ASP A 992 2.17 -21.88 22.94
CA ASP A 992 3.46 -22.52 23.21
C ASP A 992 4.65 -21.56 23.24
N TYR A 993 4.56 -20.43 22.54
CA TYR A 993 5.59 -19.38 22.49
C TYR A 993 5.44 -18.36 23.61
N LEU A 994 4.19 -18.01 23.92
CA LEU A 994 3.86 -16.83 24.74
C LEU A 994 3.40 -17.20 26.17
N ASN A 995 2.97 -18.44 26.40
CA ASN A 995 2.45 -18.90 27.67
C ASN A 995 3.55 -19.35 28.65
N ASP A 996 4.55 -18.50 28.88
CA ASP A 996 5.62 -18.70 29.87
C ASP A 996 5.76 -17.45 30.76
N ASP A 997 6.02 -17.65 32.05
CA ASP A 997 6.14 -16.59 33.06
C ASP A 997 7.40 -15.71 32.91
N ARG A 998 8.33 -16.07 32.02
CA ARG A 998 9.51 -15.24 31.68
C ARG A 998 9.33 -14.33 30.46
N VAL A 999 8.30 -14.51 29.64
CA VAL A 999 8.07 -13.68 28.43
C VAL A 999 7.51 -12.30 28.84
N PHE A 1000 8.33 -11.26 28.88
CA PHE A 1000 7.90 -9.91 29.26
C PHE A 1000 7.47 -9.06 28.07
N GLY A 1001 8.04 -9.31 26.90
CA GLY A 1001 7.68 -8.64 25.66
C GLY A 1001 7.95 -9.51 24.44
N ILE A 1002 7.60 -8.98 23.28
CA ILE A 1002 7.86 -9.63 21.99
C ILE A 1002 8.47 -8.59 21.06
N HIS A 1003 9.64 -8.91 20.52
CA HIS A 1003 10.23 -8.16 19.42
C HIS A 1003 9.54 -8.55 18.12
N LEU A 1004 8.93 -7.58 17.43
CA LEU A 1004 8.16 -7.85 16.22
C LEU A 1004 9.05 -8.09 14.99
N TRP A 1005 10.35 -7.78 15.07
CA TRP A 1005 11.31 -7.92 13.98
C TRP A 1005 10.87 -7.18 12.69
N THR A 1006 9.87 -6.29 12.80
CA THR A 1006 9.07 -5.73 11.69
C THR A 1006 8.65 -6.74 10.60
N ALA A 1007 7.98 -7.85 10.95
CA ALA A 1007 7.33 -8.77 9.99
C ALA A 1007 6.60 -7.99 8.85
N ARG A 1008 7.07 -8.16 7.61
CA ARG A 1008 7.05 -7.18 6.50
C ARG A 1008 5.66 -6.83 5.92
N ASN A 1009 5.17 -5.61 6.19
CA ASN A 1009 4.28 -4.75 5.36
C ASN A 1009 2.91 -5.28 4.85
N GLU A 1010 2.01 -5.77 5.71
CA GLU A 1010 0.54 -5.54 5.68
C GLU A 1010 -0.20 -6.61 6.47
N ALA A 1011 -0.97 -6.21 7.47
CA ALA A 1011 -2.02 -7.05 8.03
C ALA A 1011 -3.30 -6.85 7.20
N ARG A 1012 -3.89 -7.93 6.66
CA ARG A 1012 -5.23 -7.88 6.06
C ARG A 1012 -6.28 -8.01 7.17
N PRO A 1013 -7.19 -7.04 7.37
CA PRO A 1013 -8.28 -7.19 8.31
C PRO A 1013 -9.39 -8.05 7.69
N GLY A 1014 -9.83 -9.10 8.39
CA GLY A 1014 -11.07 -9.79 8.04
C GLY A 1014 -11.28 -11.14 8.72
N GLY A 1015 -12.25 -11.20 9.64
CA GLY A 1015 -12.89 -12.43 10.12
C GLY A 1015 -12.46 -12.92 11.51
N ASP A 1016 -13.30 -13.77 12.12
CA ASP A 1016 -13.01 -14.46 13.39
C ASP A 1016 -11.74 -15.31 13.23
N GLY A 1017 -10.69 -15.00 14.02
CA GLY A 1017 -9.35 -15.57 13.87
C GLY A 1017 -8.22 -14.55 13.61
N THR A 1018 -8.37 -13.31 14.08
CA THR A 1018 -7.41 -12.20 13.88
C THR A 1018 -5.95 -12.59 14.18
N PRO A 1019 -5.01 -12.38 13.22
CA PRO A 1019 -3.58 -12.59 13.41
C PRO A 1019 -3.00 -11.83 14.61
N LEU A 1020 -2.02 -12.42 15.30
CA LEU A 1020 -1.34 -11.79 16.44
C LEU A 1020 -0.83 -10.38 16.08
N ILE A 1021 -0.24 -10.19 14.89
CA ILE A 1021 0.29 -8.89 14.48
C ILE A 1021 -0.79 -7.80 14.44
N SER A 1022 -2.01 -8.12 14.02
CA SER A 1022 -3.13 -7.18 13.99
C SER A 1022 -3.55 -6.76 15.39
N LEU A 1023 -3.58 -7.72 16.33
CA LEU A 1023 -3.84 -7.44 17.75
C LEU A 1023 -2.74 -6.57 18.38
N LEU A 1024 -1.48 -6.83 18.05
CA LEU A 1024 -0.34 -6.12 18.67
C LEU A 1024 -0.11 -4.73 18.06
N VAL A 1025 -0.48 -4.49 16.79
CA VAL A 1025 -0.31 -3.19 16.12
C VAL A 1025 -1.44 -2.19 16.42
N ASN A 1026 -2.64 -2.68 16.78
CA ASN A 1026 -3.72 -1.81 17.27
C ASN A 1026 -4.46 -2.43 18.49
N PRO A 1027 -3.79 -2.58 19.65
CA PRO A 1027 -4.31 -3.35 20.78
C PRO A 1027 -5.54 -2.72 21.45
N LEU A 1028 -5.72 -1.40 21.34
CA LEU A 1028 -6.85 -0.68 21.95
C LEU A 1028 -8.16 -0.83 21.15
N ASP A 1029 -8.09 -0.95 19.82
CA ASP A 1029 -9.28 -1.16 18.98
C ASP A 1029 -9.51 -2.64 18.62
N SER A 1030 -8.48 -3.49 18.69
CA SER A 1030 -8.53 -4.85 18.13
C SER A 1030 -8.89 -5.94 19.13
N LEU A 1031 -8.82 -5.69 20.45
CA LEU A 1031 -9.31 -6.64 21.45
C LEU A 1031 -10.79 -6.34 21.77
N PRO A 1032 -11.73 -7.28 21.52
CA PRO A 1032 -13.14 -7.05 21.79
C PRO A 1032 -13.37 -6.80 23.29
N SER A 1033 -14.27 -5.88 23.63
CA SER A 1033 -14.64 -5.63 25.03
C SER A 1033 -15.24 -6.88 25.69
N PHE A 1034 -15.16 -6.99 27.02
CA PHE A 1034 -15.79 -8.12 27.73
C PHE A 1034 -17.27 -8.28 27.36
N THR A 1035 -17.99 -7.16 27.29
CA THR A 1035 -19.41 -7.13 26.92
C THR A 1035 -19.66 -7.63 25.50
N SER A 1036 -18.81 -7.26 24.54
CA SER A 1036 -18.92 -7.73 23.15
C SER A 1036 -18.74 -9.25 23.04
N LEU A 1037 -17.78 -9.81 23.78
CA LEU A 1037 -17.58 -11.27 23.82
C LEU A 1037 -18.74 -11.97 24.53
N ALA A 1038 -19.27 -11.37 25.60
CA ALA A 1038 -20.43 -11.90 26.29
C ALA A 1038 -21.65 -12.04 25.38
N ASP A 1039 -21.90 -11.06 24.51
CA ASP A 1039 -22.93 -11.13 23.48
C ASP A 1039 -22.66 -12.22 22.45
N HIS A 1040 -21.41 -12.29 21.95
CA HIS A 1040 -21.02 -13.25 20.93
C HIS A 1040 -21.21 -14.70 21.39
N PHE A 1041 -20.72 -15.04 22.58
CA PHE A 1041 -20.89 -16.37 23.17
C PHE A 1041 -22.25 -16.57 23.85
N ASN A 1042 -23.13 -15.57 23.81
CA ASN A 1042 -24.47 -15.63 24.40
C ASN A 1042 -24.47 -16.10 25.87
N THR A 1043 -23.58 -15.54 26.69
CA THR A 1043 -23.52 -15.85 28.13
C THR A 1043 -24.60 -15.11 28.93
N ASP A 1044 -24.82 -15.51 30.16
CA ASP A 1044 -25.57 -14.79 31.19
C ASP A 1044 -24.97 -13.40 31.51
N LYS A 1045 -23.73 -13.14 31.10
CA LYS A 1045 -23.04 -11.85 31.27
C LYS A 1045 -23.30 -10.86 30.11
N ASN A 1046 -24.20 -11.19 29.18
CA ASN A 1046 -24.43 -10.44 27.92
C ASN A 1046 -25.49 -9.33 27.99
N ARG A 1047 -25.56 -8.47 26.96
CA ARG A 1047 -26.51 -7.34 26.87
C ARG A 1047 -27.96 -7.77 26.62
N HIS A 1048 -28.16 -8.87 25.90
CA HIS A 1048 -29.45 -9.22 25.28
C HIS A 1048 -30.32 -10.15 26.12
N THR A 1049 -29.70 -11.01 26.92
CA THR A 1049 -30.37 -12.06 27.71
C THR A 1049 -30.03 -11.99 29.20
N GLY A 1050 -28.93 -11.35 29.59
CA GLY A 1050 -28.38 -11.38 30.94
C GLY A 1050 -28.06 -10.03 31.59
N ASN A 1051 -28.33 -8.91 30.91
CA ASN A 1051 -27.99 -7.56 31.41
C ASN A 1051 -28.95 -7.03 32.48
N ARG A 1052 -29.45 -7.88 33.36
CA ARG A 1052 -30.16 -7.44 34.56
C ARG A 1052 -29.18 -6.85 35.60
N HIS A 1053 -27.91 -7.28 35.58
CA HIS A 1053 -26.94 -6.98 36.65
C HIS A 1053 -25.76 -6.07 36.26
N CYS A 1054 -25.42 -5.97 34.97
CA CYS A 1054 -24.30 -5.15 34.44
C CYS A 1054 -22.89 -5.50 35.00
N TYR A 1055 -22.62 -6.73 35.43
CA TYR A 1055 -21.31 -7.14 35.99
C TYR A 1055 -20.18 -7.13 34.96
N ALA A 1056 -20.49 -7.32 33.68
CA ALA A 1056 -19.53 -7.27 32.57
C ALA A 1056 -18.60 -6.04 32.61
N ARG A 1057 -19.13 -4.86 32.96
CA ARG A 1057 -18.33 -3.62 33.06
C ARG A 1057 -17.34 -3.64 34.24
N ILE A 1058 -17.64 -4.40 35.29
CA ILE A 1058 -16.81 -4.52 36.48
C ILE A 1058 -15.65 -5.48 36.21
N TYR A 1059 -15.93 -6.62 35.58
CA TYR A 1059 -14.89 -7.52 35.08
C TYR A 1059 -13.94 -6.81 34.14
N ASP A 1060 -14.48 -6.06 33.17
CA ASP A 1060 -13.68 -5.28 32.23
C ASP A 1060 -12.81 -4.24 32.96
N ARG A 1061 -13.38 -3.50 33.93
CA ARG A 1061 -12.65 -2.49 34.72
C ARG A 1061 -11.51 -3.09 35.55
N LEU A 1062 -11.73 -4.21 36.22
CA LEU A 1062 -10.76 -4.76 37.18
C LEU A 1062 -9.73 -5.68 36.51
N LEU A 1063 -10.10 -6.33 35.40
CA LEU A 1063 -9.28 -7.36 34.78
C LEU A 1063 -8.70 -6.97 33.41
N SER A 1064 -9.18 -5.91 32.76
CA SER A 1064 -8.61 -5.47 31.47
C SER A 1064 -7.09 -5.21 31.49
N PRO A 1065 -6.47 -4.69 32.57
CA PRO A 1065 -5.02 -4.51 32.61
C PRO A 1065 -4.23 -5.82 32.59
N ARG A 1066 -4.88 -6.96 32.89
CA ARG A 1066 -4.27 -8.28 32.97
C ARG A 1066 -4.61 -9.17 31.77
N ARG A 1067 -5.17 -8.63 30.68
CA ARG A 1067 -5.66 -9.45 29.53
C ARG A 1067 -4.62 -10.39 28.94
N LEU A 1068 -3.37 -9.96 28.86
CA LEU A 1068 -2.26 -10.76 28.32
C LEU A 1068 -1.40 -11.42 29.39
N SER A 1069 -1.61 -11.10 30.68
CA SER A 1069 -0.84 -11.65 31.80
C SER A 1069 -1.61 -12.68 32.62
N MET A 1070 -2.93 -12.80 32.44
CA MET A 1070 -3.79 -13.75 33.14
C MET A 1070 -3.38 -15.19 32.80
N ARG A 1071 -3.10 -16.00 33.83
CA ARG A 1071 -2.66 -17.40 33.65
C ARG A 1071 -3.73 -18.39 34.04
N ARG A 1072 -4.38 -18.20 35.18
CA ARG A 1072 -5.30 -19.20 35.74
C ARG A 1072 -6.52 -18.52 36.35
N LEU A 1073 -7.68 -18.77 35.75
CA LEU A 1073 -8.97 -18.28 36.21
C LEU A 1073 -9.85 -19.47 36.55
N MET A 1074 -10.48 -19.43 37.72
CA MET A 1074 -11.50 -20.40 38.11
C MET A 1074 -12.89 -19.77 37.97
N GLU A 1075 -13.82 -20.50 37.38
CA GLU A 1075 -15.25 -20.17 37.36
C GLU A 1075 -16.03 -21.35 37.95
N ILE A 1076 -16.91 -21.03 38.89
CA ILE A 1076 -17.78 -21.97 39.59
C ILE A 1076 -19.21 -21.68 39.14
N GLY A 1077 -19.91 -22.71 38.65
CA GLY A 1077 -21.18 -22.53 37.94
C GLY A 1077 -20.97 -22.24 36.45
N LEU A 1078 -20.90 -23.30 35.64
CA LEU A 1078 -20.75 -23.19 34.18
C LEU A 1078 -22.10 -23.34 33.43
N CYS A 1079 -23.10 -23.96 34.08
CA CYS A 1079 -24.37 -24.28 33.45
C CYS A 1079 -25.33 -23.09 33.36
N ARG A 1080 -25.99 -22.96 32.20
CA ARG A 1080 -27.06 -21.97 32.01
C ARG A 1080 -28.45 -22.53 32.37
N GLY A 1081 -28.98 -22.19 33.55
CA GLY A 1081 -30.33 -22.56 34.00
C GLY A 1081 -30.47 -24.05 34.40
N LEU A 1082 -31.71 -24.47 34.75
CA LEU A 1082 -32.09 -25.82 35.23
C LEU A 1082 -31.98 -26.94 34.16
N ALA A 1083 -31.02 -26.85 33.22
CA ALA A 1083 -30.77 -27.90 32.25
C ALA A 1083 -29.85 -28.97 32.85
N GLU A 1084 -30.40 -29.75 33.78
CA GLU A 1084 -29.74 -30.94 34.32
C GLU A 1084 -29.39 -31.91 33.15
N GLY A 1085 -28.10 -32.16 32.96
CA GLY A 1085 -27.58 -33.38 32.34
C GLY A 1085 -27.43 -33.44 30.81
N ASN A 1086 -27.70 -32.38 30.05
CA ASN A 1086 -27.61 -32.40 28.57
C ASN A 1086 -26.78 -31.26 27.94
N GLN A 1087 -26.06 -30.45 28.71
CA GLN A 1087 -25.19 -29.40 28.16
C GLN A 1087 -23.86 -29.98 27.68
N THR A 1088 -23.59 -29.83 26.38
CA THR A 1088 -22.35 -30.28 25.71
C THR A 1088 -21.37 -29.14 25.44
N GLU A 1089 -21.69 -27.92 25.85
CA GLU A 1089 -20.91 -26.70 25.55
C GLU A 1089 -20.71 -25.86 26.83
N THR A 1090 -19.62 -25.09 26.87
CA THR A 1090 -19.28 -24.17 27.96
C THR A 1090 -19.06 -22.74 27.42
N PRO A 1091 -20.13 -21.96 27.19
CA PRO A 1091 -20.02 -20.63 26.59
C PRO A 1091 -19.23 -19.62 27.44
N SER A 1092 -19.30 -19.72 28.77
CA SER A 1092 -18.54 -18.87 29.70
C SER A 1092 -17.03 -19.12 29.62
N VAL A 1093 -16.62 -20.40 29.50
CA VAL A 1093 -15.23 -20.80 29.28
C VAL A 1093 -14.69 -20.22 27.97
N SER A 1094 -15.49 -20.30 26.89
CA SER A 1094 -15.12 -19.75 25.58
C SER A 1094 -14.96 -18.23 25.62
N LEU A 1095 -15.82 -17.54 26.39
CA LEU A 1095 -15.71 -16.11 26.68
C LEU A 1095 -14.40 -15.81 27.40
N TRP A 1096 -14.12 -16.47 28.52
CA TRP A 1096 -12.91 -16.21 29.32
C TRP A 1096 -11.62 -16.52 28.54
N GLN A 1097 -11.59 -17.58 27.75
CA GLN A 1097 -10.43 -17.92 26.91
C GLN A 1097 -10.21 -16.92 25.76
N SER A 1098 -11.28 -16.30 25.25
CA SER A 1098 -11.21 -15.23 24.25
C SER A 1098 -10.83 -13.88 24.86
N TYR A 1099 -11.30 -13.62 26.09
CA TYR A 1099 -10.98 -12.38 26.82
C TYR A 1099 -9.54 -12.40 27.38
N PHE A 1100 -9.06 -13.58 27.79
CA PHE A 1100 -7.71 -13.86 28.29
C PHE A 1100 -7.00 -14.92 27.41
N PRO A 1101 -6.28 -14.50 26.35
CA PRO A 1101 -5.75 -15.39 25.33
C PRO A 1101 -4.77 -16.48 25.79
N PHE A 1102 -4.13 -16.32 26.95
CA PHE A 1102 -3.16 -17.29 27.51
C PHE A 1102 -3.64 -17.96 28.80
N CYS A 1103 -4.85 -17.63 29.26
CA CYS A 1103 -5.38 -18.18 30.50
C CYS A 1103 -5.83 -19.63 30.31
N GLN A 1104 -5.51 -20.47 31.30
CA GLN A 1104 -6.18 -21.73 31.55
C GLN A 1104 -7.41 -21.45 32.41
N VAL A 1105 -8.59 -21.83 31.92
CA VAL A 1105 -9.84 -21.72 32.67
C VAL A 1105 -10.07 -23.01 33.43
N ILE A 1106 -10.41 -22.91 34.70
CA ILE A 1106 -10.71 -24.03 35.58
C ILE A 1106 -12.18 -23.96 35.94
N GLY A 1107 -12.94 -24.97 35.53
CA GLY A 1107 -14.37 -25.07 35.79
C GLY A 1107 -14.67 -25.92 37.01
N VAL A 1108 -15.58 -25.47 37.88
CA VAL A 1108 -16.18 -26.32 38.92
C VAL A 1108 -17.70 -26.29 38.77
N ASP A 1109 -18.31 -27.45 38.54
CA ASP A 1109 -19.76 -27.56 38.32
C ASP A 1109 -20.28 -28.92 38.82
N LEU A 1110 -21.60 -29.04 39.00
CA LEU A 1110 -22.27 -30.32 39.27
C LEU A 1110 -22.20 -31.26 38.05
N THR A 1111 -22.16 -30.69 36.85
CA THR A 1111 -22.09 -31.40 35.57
C THR A 1111 -20.66 -31.80 35.23
N ASP A 1112 -20.47 -33.03 34.74
CA ASP A 1112 -19.17 -33.53 34.31
C ASP A 1112 -18.80 -33.03 32.90
N PHE A 1113 -17.96 -31.98 32.87
CA PHE A 1113 -17.37 -31.44 31.64
C PHE A 1113 -15.99 -32.03 31.30
N SER A 1114 -15.58 -33.14 31.91
CA SER A 1114 -14.22 -33.69 31.75
C SER A 1114 -13.87 -34.05 30.31
N GLN A 1115 -14.88 -34.32 29.46
CA GLN A 1115 -14.68 -34.58 28.04
C GLN A 1115 -14.22 -33.36 27.23
N LEU A 1116 -14.43 -32.14 27.75
CA LEU A 1116 -13.97 -30.90 27.11
C LEU A 1116 -12.56 -30.49 27.56
N ASN A 1117 -11.94 -31.24 28.48
CA ASN A 1117 -10.64 -30.91 29.04
C ASN A 1117 -9.55 -30.88 27.96
N ASN A 1118 -8.73 -29.83 28.01
CA ASN A 1118 -7.57 -29.64 27.16
C ASN A 1118 -6.51 -28.82 27.93
N GLU A 1119 -5.45 -28.39 27.26
CA GLU A 1119 -4.38 -27.62 27.91
C GLU A 1119 -4.86 -26.29 28.50
N ARG A 1120 -5.90 -25.69 27.92
CA ARG A 1120 -6.47 -24.39 28.33
C ARG A 1120 -7.79 -24.49 29.10
N PHE A 1121 -8.39 -25.67 29.25
CA PHE A 1121 -9.59 -25.88 30.05
C PHE A 1121 -9.48 -27.15 30.90
N LYS A 1122 -9.73 -27.03 32.20
CA LYS A 1122 -9.80 -28.16 33.12
C LYS A 1122 -11.03 -28.05 34.00
N SER A 1123 -11.91 -29.04 33.93
CA SER A 1123 -13.12 -29.11 34.75
C SER A 1123 -12.97 -30.08 35.91
N PHE A 1124 -13.69 -29.80 36.99
CA PHE A 1124 -13.89 -30.69 38.13
C PHE A 1124 -15.37 -30.75 38.48
N VAL A 1125 -15.86 -31.96 38.76
CA VAL A 1125 -17.20 -32.15 39.34
C VAL A 1125 -17.12 -31.82 40.84
N GLY A 1126 -17.98 -30.92 41.31
CA GLY A 1126 -18.06 -30.56 42.73
C GLY A 1126 -19.36 -29.86 43.09
N ASP A 1127 -19.97 -30.27 44.20
CA ASP A 1127 -21.15 -29.65 44.78
C ASP A 1127 -20.73 -28.64 45.86
N GLN A 1128 -21.02 -27.35 45.66
CA GLN A 1128 -20.64 -26.29 46.60
C GLN A 1128 -21.28 -26.44 47.99
N SER A 1129 -22.40 -27.17 48.10
CA SER A 1129 -23.04 -27.47 49.38
C SER A 1129 -22.30 -28.55 50.20
N LYS A 1130 -21.32 -29.23 49.59
CA LYS A 1130 -20.56 -30.33 50.20
C LYS A 1130 -19.10 -29.96 50.44
N LEU A 1131 -18.72 -29.84 51.71
CA LEU A 1131 -17.35 -29.53 52.12
C LEU A 1131 -16.30 -30.52 51.58
N ASP A 1132 -16.62 -31.81 51.52
CA ASP A 1132 -15.69 -32.83 51.05
C ASP A 1132 -15.40 -32.70 49.55
N ASP A 1133 -16.38 -32.26 48.75
CA ASP A 1133 -16.21 -32.04 47.31
C ASP A 1133 -15.29 -30.83 47.07
N LEU A 1134 -15.53 -29.71 47.77
CA LEU A 1134 -14.67 -28.53 47.71
C LEU A 1134 -13.22 -28.87 48.08
N ARG A 1135 -13.00 -29.59 49.19
CA ARG A 1135 -11.65 -30.03 49.58
C ARG A 1135 -11.01 -30.97 48.57
N GLY A 1136 -11.81 -31.83 47.94
CA GLY A 1136 -11.36 -32.72 46.87
C GLY A 1136 -10.90 -31.97 45.62
N VAL A 1137 -11.52 -30.84 45.29
CA VAL A 1137 -11.06 -29.94 44.21
C VAL A 1137 -9.81 -29.18 44.63
N ALA A 1138 -9.81 -28.58 45.83
CA ALA A 1138 -8.69 -27.78 46.32
C ALA A 1138 -7.39 -28.60 46.43
N ALA A 1139 -7.47 -29.87 46.84
CA ALA A 1139 -6.30 -30.76 46.93
C ALA A 1139 -5.65 -31.09 45.58
N LYS A 1140 -6.32 -30.81 44.45
CA LYS A 1140 -5.80 -31.01 43.09
C LYS A 1140 -5.13 -29.75 42.52
N LEU A 1141 -5.10 -28.66 43.29
CA LEU A 1141 -4.60 -27.36 42.89
C LEU A 1141 -3.59 -26.86 43.92
N GLU A 1142 -2.53 -26.20 43.44
CA GLU A 1142 -1.51 -25.65 44.32
C GLU A 1142 -2.02 -24.36 45.00
N PRO A 1143 -1.70 -24.12 46.29
CA PRO A 1143 -2.01 -22.84 46.95
C PRO A 1143 -1.39 -21.65 46.20
N GLY A 1144 -2.14 -20.55 46.10
CA GLY A 1144 -1.70 -19.35 45.39
C GLY A 1144 -1.58 -19.51 43.86
N SER A 1145 -2.11 -20.58 43.27
CA SER A 1145 -2.00 -20.84 41.83
C SER A 1145 -3.08 -20.19 40.96
N LEU A 1146 -4.09 -19.51 41.53
CA LEU A 1146 -5.18 -18.88 40.77
C LEU A 1146 -5.05 -17.36 40.79
N ASP A 1147 -5.14 -16.72 39.63
CA ASP A 1147 -5.13 -15.25 39.54
C ASP A 1147 -6.51 -14.65 39.86
N VAL A 1148 -7.56 -15.38 39.46
CA VAL A 1148 -8.97 -14.99 39.61
C VAL A 1148 -9.82 -16.20 39.98
N ILE A 1149 -10.77 -16.01 40.89
CA ILE A 1149 -11.85 -16.96 41.17
C ILE A 1149 -13.18 -16.23 40.99
N ILE A 1150 -14.11 -16.83 40.26
CA ILE A 1150 -15.46 -16.32 40.01
C ILE A 1150 -16.45 -17.35 40.55
N ASP A 1151 -17.25 -16.93 41.51
CA ASP A 1151 -18.25 -17.73 42.17
C ASP A 1151 -19.65 -17.31 41.68
N ASP A 1152 -20.17 -18.04 40.70
CA ASP A 1152 -21.45 -17.87 40.02
C ASP A 1152 -22.31 -19.15 40.16
N GLY A 1153 -22.11 -19.86 41.28
CA GLY A 1153 -22.66 -21.19 41.53
C GLY A 1153 -24.09 -21.19 42.07
N SER A 1154 -24.32 -21.73 43.27
CA SER A 1154 -25.69 -21.91 43.79
C SER A 1154 -26.39 -20.63 44.23
N HIS A 1155 -25.62 -19.56 44.46
CA HIS A 1155 -26.02 -18.29 45.09
C HIS A 1155 -26.61 -18.46 46.51
N ALA A 1156 -26.54 -19.63 47.12
CA ALA A 1156 -26.89 -19.82 48.51
C ALA A 1156 -25.76 -19.29 49.40
N SER A 1157 -26.06 -18.35 50.32
CA SER A 1157 -24.99 -17.75 51.14
C SER A 1157 -24.18 -18.77 51.97
N VAL A 1158 -24.77 -19.92 52.31
CA VAL A 1158 -24.02 -21.00 52.99
C VAL A 1158 -22.96 -21.62 52.08
N ASP A 1159 -23.29 -21.84 50.82
CA ASP A 1159 -22.40 -22.44 49.82
C ASP A 1159 -21.33 -21.45 49.38
N GLU A 1160 -21.68 -20.18 49.15
CA GLU A 1160 -20.75 -19.09 48.82
C GLU A 1160 -19.71 -18.89 49.93
N GLN A 1161 -20.15 -18.86 51.20
CA GLN A 1161 -19.26 -18.70 52.35
C GLN A 1161 -18.36 -19.92 52.56
N LEU A 1162 -18.90 -21.11 52.34
CA LEU A 1162 -18.12 -22.35 52.41
C LEU A 1162 -17.05 -22.39 51.32
N THR A 1163 -17.43 -22.05 50.08
CA THR A 1163 -16.54 -22.03 48.92
C THR A 1163 -15.48 -20.95 49.05
N LEU A 1164 -15.85 -19.73 49.46
CA LEU A 1164 -14.91 -18.66 49.76
C LEU A 1164 -13.87 -19.13 50.79
N ARG A 1165 -14.29 -19.78 51.88
CA ARG A 1165 -13.35 -20.25 52.91
C ARG A 1165 -12.33 -21.26 52.37
N GLU A 1166 -12.78 -22.25 51.60
CA GLU A 1166 -11.91 -23.33 51.14
C GLU A 1166 -11.06 -22.95 49.92
N PHE A 1167 -11.54 -22.06 49.03
CA PHE A 1167 -10.85 -21.71 47.79
C PHE A 1167 -10.02 -20.42 47.87
N PHE A 1168 -10.27 -19.52 48.83
CA PHE A 1168 -9.44 -18.32 48.99
C PHE A 1168 -7.92 -18.58 49.19
N PRO A 1169 -7.48 -19.69 49.82
CA PRO A 1169 -6.07 -20.08 49.84
C PRO A 1169 -5.44 -20.36 48.47
N LEU A 1170 -6.24 -20.79 47.48
CA LEU A 1170 -5.79 -21.06 46.12
C LEU A 1170 -5.50 -19.78 45.33
N LEU A 1171 -6.08 -18.65 45.75
CA LEU A 1171 -5.89 -17.35 45.11
C LEU A 1171 -4.46 -16.82 45.36
N ALA A 1172 -3.81 -16.32 44.31
CA ALA A 1172 -2.50 -15.68 44.36
C ALA A 1172 -2.55 -14.36 45.14
N GLU A 1173 -1.40 -13.90 45.66
CA GLU A 1173 -1.30 -12.56 46.24
C GLU A 1173 -1.66 -11.51 45.19
N GLY A 1174 -2.50 -10.53 45.56
CA GLY A 1174 -3.01 -9.54 44.62
C GLY A 1174 -4.04 -10.06 43.61
N GLY A 1175 -4.44 -11.34 43.68
CA GLY A 1175 -5.53 -11.93 42.89
C GLY A 1175 -6.91 -11.46 43.33
N TRP A 1176 -7.92 -11.72 42.48
CA TRP A 1176 -9.32 -11.30 42.71
C TRP A 1176 -10.28 -12.48 42.91
N TYR A 1177 -11.11 -12.41 43.95
CA TYR A 1177 -12.25 -13.30 44.15
C TYR A 1177 -13.55 -12.53 43.88
N PHE A 1178 -14.40 -13.02 42.99
CA PHE A 1178 -15.71 -12.45 42.65
C PHE A 1178 -16.83 -13.35 43.15
N LEU A 1179 -17.86 -12.74 43.75
CA LEU A 1179 -19.09 -13.40 44.21
C LEU A 1179 -20.28 -12.72 43.54
N GLU A 1180 -21.04 -13.46 42.72
CA GLU A 1180 -22.21 -12.96 41.99
C GLU A 1180 -23.52 -13.15 42.78
N ASP A 1181 -24.51 -12.30 42.53
CA ASP A 1181 -25.90 -12.44 43.00
C ASP A 1181 -26.15 -12.59 44.51
N LEU A 1182 -25.31 -11.94 45.30
CA LEU A 1182 -25.32 -11.91 46.77
C LEU A 1182 -26.58 -11.32 47.44
N ASP A 1183 -27.52 -10.78 46.67
CA ASP A 1183 -28.79 -10.26 47.18
C ASP A 1183 -29.96 -11.25 46.97
N TRP A 1184 -29.72 -12.45 46.42
CA TRP A 1184 -30.73 -13.49 46.22
C TRP A 1184 -30.38 -14.78 47.01
N GLN A 1185 -31.38 -15.64 47.24
CA GLN A 1185 -31.25 -16.93 47.93
C GLN A 1185 -32.20 -17.96 47.30
N PRO A 1186 -31.78 -19.23 47.13
CA PRO A 1186 -32.66 -20.30 46.65
C PRO A 1186 -33.89 -20.53 47.57
N PRO A 1187 -35.06 -20.86 47.01
CA PRO A 1187 -36.24 -21.20 47.81
C PRO A 1187 -36.00 -22.44 48.69
N GLY A 1188 -36.12 -22.29 50.01
CA GLY A 1188 -35.92 -23.38 50.97
C GLY A 1188 -34.76 -23.13 51.94
N GLU A 1189 -33.89 -22.16 51.64
CA GLU A 1189 -32.83 -21.73 52.54
C GLU A 1189 -33.37 -20.91 53.74
N ASP A 1190 -32.87 -21.21 54.93
CA ASP A 1190 -33.31 -20.58 56.18
C ASP A 1190 -32.41 -19.38 56.51
N ALA A 1191 -32.87 -18.18 56.14
CA ALA A 1191 -32.18 -16.91 56.39
C ALA A 1191 -31.94 -16.60 57.88
N GLY A 1192 -32.52 -17.38 58.82
CA GLY A 1192 -32.26 -17.27 60.25
C GLY A 1192 -31.05 -18.07 60.75
N LYS A 1193 -30.48 -18.99 59.96
CA LYS A 1193 -29.38 -19.88 60.37
C LYS A 1193 -27.99 -19.38 60.00
N ILE A 1194 -27.90 -18.49 59.01
CA ILE A 1194 -26.65 -17.95 58.49
C ILE A 1194 -26.88 -16.50 58.05
N THR A 1195 -25.88 -15.65 58.28
CA THR A 1195 -25.92 -14.27 57.79
C THR A 1195 -25.73 -14.27 56.28
N LEU A 1196 -26.48 -13.44 55.54
CA LEU A 1196 -26.25 -13.28 54.10
C LEU A 1196 -24.80 -12.87 53.82
N THR A 1197 -24.17 -13.47 52.80
CA THR A 1197 -22.75 -13.27 52.46
C THR A 1197 -22.41 -11.79 52.28
N LYS A 1198 -23.30 -11.02 51.61
CA LYS A 1198 -23.11 -9.58 51.43
C LYS A 1198 -23.00 -8.83 52.75
N THR A 1199 -23.91 -9.11 53.70
CA THR A 1199 -23.94 -8.47 55.01
C THR A 1199 -22.69 -8.85 55.81
N LEU A 1200 -22.32 -10.13 55.79
CA LEU A 1200 -21.13 -10.64 56.46
C LEU A 1200 -19.85 -9.93 55.97
N LEU A 1201 -19.68 -9.81 54.66
CA LEU A 1201 -18.53 -9.14 54.05
C LEU A 1201 -18.53 -7.62 54.32
N ARG A 1202 -19.70 -6.98 54.44
CA ARG A 1202 -19.79 -5.56 54.85
C ARG A 1202 -19.30 -5.37 56.28
N GLU A 1203 -19.72 -6.23 57.20
CA GLU A 1203 -19.23 -6.20 58.58
C GLU A 1203 -17.71 -6.42 58.63
N ILE A 1204 -17.19 -7.39 57.89
CA ILE A 1204 -15.73 -7.61 57.80
C ILE A 1204 -15.01 -6.38 57.23
N LYS A 1205 -15.55 -5.72 56.20
CA LYS A 1205 -14.95 -4.49 55.66
C LYS A 1205 -14.96 -3.33 56.66
N GLU A 1206 -16.05 -3.15 57.38
CA GLU A 1206 -16.27 -2.01 58.28
C GLU A 1206 -15.60 -2.20 59.65
N HIS A 1207 -15.50 -3.44 60.12
CA HIS A 1207 -15.09 -3.77 61.49
C HIS A 1207 -13.89 -4.73 61.58
N GLY A 1208 -13.42 -5.28 60.46
CA GLY A 1208 -12.32 -6.26 60.42
C GLY A 1208 -12.70 -7.68 60.84
N THR A 1209 -13.97 -7.92 61.20
CA THR A 1209 -14.55 -9.23 61.56
C THR A 1209 -16.06 -9.16 61.42
N ALA A 1210 -16.74 -10.31 61.29
CA ALA A 1210 -18.19 -10.35 61.40
C ALA A 1210 -18.67 -10.09 62.84
N HIS A 1211 -19.82 -9.43 62.96
CA HIS A 1211 -20.57 -9.25 64.20
C HIS A 1211 -21.85 -10.11 64.24
N SER A 1212 -22.32 -10.53 63.07
CA SER A 1212 -23.46 -11.43 62.89
C SER A 1212 -23.03 -12.91 62.89
N ILE A 1213 -23.99 -13.83 62.72
CA ILE A 1213 -23.78 -15.29 62.78
C ILE A 1213 -22.87 -15.73 61.62
N ASP A 1214 -21.64 -16.16 61.94
CA ASP A 1214 -20.61 -16.68 61.01
C ASP A 1214 -20.22 -18.12 61.40
N PRO A 1215 -21.09 -19.12 61.15
CA PRO A 1215 -20.87 -20.48 61.61
C PRO A 1215 -19.77 -21.19 60.79
N LEU A 1216 -19.44 -20.65 59.61
CA LEU A 1216 -18.43 -21.18 58.71
C LEU A 1216 -17.05 -20.54 58.92
N GLY A 1217 -16.96 -19.41 59.61
CA GLY A 1217 -15.69 -18.80 60.01
C GLY A 1217 -15.00 -18.02 58.89
N VAL A 1218 -15.77 -17.37 58.01
CA VAL A 1218 -15.23 -16.50 56.94
C VAL A 1218 -14.41 -15.35 57.52
N SER A 1219 -14.77 -14.86 58.71
CA SER A 1219 -14.04 -13.80 59.42
C SER A 1219 -12.55 -14.12 59.64
N ALA A 1220 -12.16 -15.39 59.67
CA ALA A 1220 -10.76 -15.80 59.80
C ALA A 1220 -9.90 -15.36 58.59
N LEU A 1221 -10.53 -15.09 57.44
CA LEU A 1221 -9.86 -14.60 56.24
C LEU A 1221 -9.66 -13.08 56.23
N ALA A 1222 -10.27 -12.32 57.15
CA ALA A 1222 -10.27 -10.85 57.12
C ALA A 1222 -8.86 -10.23 57.03
N GLY A 1223 -7.88 -10.81 57.74
CA GLY A 1223 -6.48 -10.36 57.70
C GLY A 1223 -5.76 -10.59 56.36
N GLN A 1224 -6.36 -11.37 55.45
CA GLN A 1224 -5.85 -11.64 54.11
C GLN A 1224 -6.54 -10.79 53.04
N PHE A 1225 -7.57 -10.02 53.38
CA PHE A 1225 -8.28 -9.15 52.46
C PHE A 1225 -7.57 -7.79 52.38
N ALA A 1226 -6.95 -7.49 51.23
CA ALA A 1226 -6.38 -6.16 50.98
C ALA A 1226 -7.47 -5.13 50.69
N GLU A 1227 -8.51 -5.55 49.96
CA GLU A 1227 -9.61 -4.68 49.57
C GLU A 1227 -10.89 -5.51 49.36
N ILE A 1228 -12.04 -4.93 49.73
CA ILE A 1228 -13.36 -5.48 49.43
C ILE A 1228 -14.18 -4.41 48.71
N LEU A 1229 -14.55 -4.67 47.46
CA LEU A 1229 -15.32 -3.76 46.61
C LEU A 1229 -16.74 -4.28 46.44
N PHE A 1230 -17.71 -3.40 46.71
CA PHE A 1230 -19.14 -3.70 46.55
C PHE A 1230 -19.65 -3.00 45.30
N PHE A 1231 -20.33 -3.74 44.43
CA PHE A 1231 -20.93 -3.22 43.21
C PHE A 1231 -22.42 -3.57 43.19
N ASP A 1232 -23.24 -2.60 43.57
CA ASP A 1232 -24.69 -2.68 43.43
C ASP A 1232 -25.08 -2.40 41.97
N SER A 1233 -26.03 -3.16 41.41
CA SER A 1233 -26.40 -3.04 40.00
C SER A 1233 -27.01 -1.65 39.69
N HIS A 1234 -26.67 -1.06 38.54
CA HIS A 1234 -27.09 0.32 38.19
C HIS A 1234 -28.58 0.41 37.78
N TYR A 1235 -29.18 -0.71 37.36
CA TYR A 1235 -30.60 -0.79 36.99
C TYR A 1235 -31.51 -0.65 38.22
N GLU A 1236 -31.04 -1.10 39.39
CA GLU A 1236 -31.74 -1.06 40.68
C GLU A 1236 -31.91 0.35 41.27
N LEU A 1237 -31.02 1.29 40.95
CA LEU A 1237 -31.12 2.66 41.47
C LEU A 1237 -32.30 3.46 40.90
N ASN A 1238 -32.97 2.96 39.84
CA ASN A 1238 -34.01 3.75 39.19
C ASN A 1238 -35.41 3.13 39.14
N ARG A 1239 -35.65 1.78 39.18
CA ARG A 1239 -37.03 1.31 38.86
C ARG A 1239 -37.69 0.09 39.52
N ALA A 1240 -37.09 -0.92 40.19
CA ALA A 1240 -37.91 -2.15 40.38
C ALA A 1240 -37.67 -3.17 41.52
N LYS A 1241 -36.79 -2.99 42.52
CA LYS A 1241 -36.59 -4.01 43.59
C LYS A 1241 -36.32 -5.43 43.05
N LEU A 1242 -35.34 -5.57 42.16
CA LEU A 1242 -34.87 -6.84 41.62
C LEU A 1242 -33.40 -7.07 42.02
N MET A 1243 -33.22 -7.96 42.99
CA MET A 1243 -32.00 -8.13 43.77
C MET A 1243 -30.88 -8.84 43.00
N GLY A 1244 -29.69 -8.23 42.95
CA GLY A 1244 -28.43 -8.86 42.57
C GLY A 1244 -27.26 -7.90 42.80
N GLY A 1245 -26.23 -8.37 43.50
CA GLY A 1245 -25.04 -7.59 43.86
C GLY A 1245 -23.77 -8.42 43.69
N LEU A 1246 -22.72 -7.75 43.23
CA LEU A 1246 -21.39 -8.35 43.03
C LEU A 1246 -20.42 -7.82 44.08
N VAL A 1247 -19.63 -8.72 44.66
CA VAL A 1247 -18.49 -8.34 45.51
C VAL A 1247 -17.20 -8.85 44.89
N ALA A 1248 -16.18 -7.99 44.86
CA ALA A 1248 -14.83 -8.36 44.46
C ALA A 1248 -13.87 -8.16 45.64
N ILE A 1249 -13.14 -9.22 46.01
CA ILE A 1249 -12.17 -9.23 47.11
C ILE A 1249 -10.76 -9.37 46.52
N ARG A 1250 -9.85 -8.46 46.89
CA ARG A 1250 -8.44 -8.55 46.53
C ARG A 1250 -7.65 -9.17 47.66
N LYS A 1251 -6.85 -10.20 47.37
CA LYS A 1251 -5.96 -10.83 48.37
C LYS A 1251 -4.73 -9.98 48.66
N GLY A 1252 -4.40 -9.81 49.94
CA GLY A 1252 -3.21 -9.09 50.41
C GLY A 1252 -1.97 -9.99 50.50
N ALA A 1253 -0.80 -9.36 50.51
CA ALA A 1253 0.47 -10.06 50.71
C ALA A 1253 0.59 -10.57 52.16
N SER A 1254 1.05 -11.81 52.30
CA SER A 1254 1.20 -12.49 53.58
C SER A 1254 2.29 -11.82 54.44
N GLY A 1255 1.91 -10.87 55.30
CA GLY A 1255 2.85 -10.19 56.22
C GLY A 1255 2.45 -8.81 56.73
N MET A 1256 1.41 -8.17 56.21
CA MET A 1256 0.95 -6.87 56.73
C MET A 1256 -0.03 -7.06 57.90
N SER A 1257 0.52 -7.16 59.12
CA SER A 1257 -0.28 -6.93 60.32
C SER A 1257 -0.73 -5.47 60.39
N ALA A 1258 -1.97 -5.28 60.81
CA ALA A 1258 -2.63 -3.98 60.97
C ALA A 1258 -1.74 -2.95 61.68
N ARG A 1259 -1.50 -1.81 61.05
CA ARG A 1259 -1.13 -0.56 61.73
C ARG A 1259 -2.01 0.59 61.24
N GLY A 1260 -2.97 0.92 62.11
CA GLY A 1260 -3.29 2.28 62.57
C GLY A 1260 -3.54 3.34 61.50
N GLY A 1261 -4.81 3.73 61.36
CA GLY A 1261 -5.23 4.85 60.53
C GLY A 1261 -4.61 6.20 60.92
N LEU A 1262 -4.54 7.07 59.93
CA LEU A 1262 -4.67 8.52 60.08
C LEU A 1262 -5.16 9.06 58.73
N ALA A 1263 -6.35 9.64 58.77
CA ALA A 1263 -6.98 10.34 57.66
C ALA A 1263 -6.11 11.50 57.18
N SER A 1264 -5.91 11.61 55.87
CA SER A 1264 -5.63 12.90 55.24
C SER A 1264 -6.61 13.11 54.09
N SER A 1265 -7.57 13.99 54.37
CA SER A 1265 -8.50 14.55 53.41
C SER A 1265 -7.77 15.51 52.46
N ALA A 1266 -7.86 15.29 51.15
CA ALA A 1266 -7.68 16.36 50.17
C ALA A 1266 -8.88 16.36 49.23
N ARG A 1267 -9.73 17.38 49.45
CA ARG A 1267 -10.87 17.75 48.62
C ARG A 1267 -10.40 18.04 47.20
N VAL A 1268 -11.02 17.43 46.20
CA VAL A 1268 -11.09 18.00 44.85
C VAL A 1268 -12.40 18.77 44.77
N SER A 1269 -12.29 20.09 44.88
CA SER A 1269 -13.32 21.05 44.50
C SER A 1269 -13.54 20.97 42.99
N GLY A 1270 -14.80 20.87 42.59
CA GLY A 1270 -15.19 20.88 41.18
C GLY A 1270 -15.01 22.23 40.50
N ALA A 1271 -15.04 22.19 39.17
CA ALA A 1271 -15.69 23.17 38.31
C ALA A 1271 -15.67 22.66 36.86
N GLN A 1272 -16.89 22.55 36.30
CA GLN A 1272 -17.30 22.52 34.89
C GLN A 1272 -16.94 21.31 34.02
#